data_AF-A0A804RNW2-F1
#
_entry.id   AF-A0A804RNW2-F1
#
_cell.length_a   1.000
_cell.length_b   1.000
_cell.length_c   1.000
_cell.angle_alpha   90.00
_cell.angle_beta   90.00
_cell.angle_gamma   90.00
#
_symmetry.space_group_name_H-M   'P 1'
#
loop_
_entity.id
_entity.type
_entity.pdbx_description
1 polymer ?
#
loop_
_entity_poly.entity_id
_entity_poly.type
_entity_poly.pdbx_seq_one_letter_code
_entity_poly.pdbx_strand_id
1 'polypeptide(L)'
;MVTVGRRRGFVTFAAAAIALMQISYLLFPISAQQSNGSRVVPAEGYCSMYGICAQRSDGKVLNCANATKAVKPDTLFSSRIQSLCPTITGDVCCTVDQFDTLHQQVQQAVPFLVGCPACLRNFLNLFCEMSCSPNQSLFINVTSVKQINSTMTVDGIDYYVTTNYGEELYNSCKDVKFGTLNTRAMDFIGAGAKTYKDWLAFIGRQANLNEPGSPYLITFGSDFSDSSGVKPLNSTIYSCGDPSLGCSCGDCPSSSVCAGSLLPQLNTETACSVKMGSLKAKCLDFSLVVIYLALLCAFLLWGLLYRTRGRTASPLQAKPLRNSDNKSNMNKNGKSPHDSVQVPEAASSTAKPSNPSIVQTYMSIFFRKHGIFVARHPLRVLCVSLLVPVLLCIGLFRLKVETRPEKLWVSPGSEAANEKNYFDSHLAPFYRIEQLVLATSASGGSEAPSIVNDNNMKLLFEIQKKVDDLRANYSGSKVALADICLKPLSTDCATQSVLQYFQLDPKKFDDSGIDHAKFCFQHYTSEETCLSTFQSPVDPSTILGGFPGSNFTEASAFVITYPVNNKVQTTGKENGKAMAWERAFINLVKEEIRPMVLAQNLTLSFSSESSIQDELNRESTADAITIMISYIVMFAYISFTLGDRPSRWLLLFVSSKVLLGLSGVVLVMLSVLGSMGFFSAIGVKSTLIIMEVIPFLVLAVGVDNMCILVHAVKRQPDQSNLEERISDALVEVGPSITLASFAEVLAFAVSAINPMPATRVFSMFAALAVFMDFLLQVTAFVALIVFDIRRAQDGRIDCVPCARITPSTGAGDGGDGQRLHLLARYMRDVHGRILRNRAVKFVVITVFVGLTFASIALSTRLQPGLEQQIVLPRNSYLQDYFDDLAKYMKVGPPLYFVVKDFNYSSASVDTNQICSISQCNSNSLLNEISRQSLSPETSYIAKPAASWLDDFLIWMSPEAFGCCRKFVNGSYCPPDDQPPCCQLDQVSGSCMTSKTCSNCTTCFLHSDLDNGRPSTTQFRDKLPWFLDALPSSDCSKGGKGAYSTSLDLSGYESGIIQASAFRTYHTPLNKQSDYVNSMRAARDFSSKMSRDLQMKIFPYSVFYIFFEQYLSVWKTAIMNICVCLGTIFVVCFIVTSSLWASAIILTVLAMIVLDMMGVMAILGIQLNAISVVNLVMSIGIAVEFCVHITHAFMIGTGDKETRARQALSTMGASVFSGITLTKLVGVIVLRFAKSEVFVVYYFQMYLALVIIGFLHGLIFLPVLLSLCGPPTKWAKPKEQSQPPSASSERT
;
A
#
# COMPACT_ATOMS: atom_id res chain seq x y z
N MET A 1 -19.59 -24.42 16.62
CA MET A 1 -20.81 -24.23 17.45
C MET A 1 -22.01 -24.22 16.51
N VAL A 2 -23.19 -24.70 16.94
CA VAL A 2 -24.43 -24.86 16.13
C VAL A 2 -24.25 -25.80 14.93
N THR A 3 -24.61 -27.09 14.90
CA THR A 3 -25.73 -27.94 15.42
C THR A 3 -27.05 -27.91 14.64
N VAL A 4 -27.20 -28.92 13.77
CA VAL A 4 -28.43 -29.71 13.48
C VAL A 4 -29.62 -29.02 12.79
N GLY A 5 -30.05 -29.58 11.64
CA GLY A 5 -31.23 -29.11 10.89
C GLY A 5 -31.81 -30.14 9.90
N ARG A 6 -32.21 -31.33 10.36
CA ARG A 6 -32.75 -32.42 9.52
C ARG A 6 -34.21 -32.17 9.14
N ARG A 7 -34.53 -31.98 7.84
CA ARG A 7 -35.92 -32.01 7.31
C ARG A 7 -36.09 -33.08 6.22
N ARG A 8 -37.18 -33.84 6.31
CA ARG A 8 -37.73 -34.67 5.22
C ARG A 8 -38.95 -33.94 4.64
N GLY A 9 -39.09 -33.98 3.32
CA GLY A 9 -40.30 -33.62 2.58
C GLY A 9 -40.09 -34.01 1.12
N PHE A 10 -40.72 -35.06 0.60
CA PHE A 10 -42.06 -35.02 -0.01
C PHE A 10 -42.17 -34.09 -1.23
N VAL A 11 -41.44 -34.45 -2.30
CA VAL A 11 -41.91 -34.26 -3.68
C VAL A 11 -41.66 -35.55 -4.45
N THR A 12 -42.73 -36.16 -4.94
CA THR A 12 -42.75 -37.27 -5.91
C THR A 12 -43.81 -36.94 -6.96
N PHE A 13 -43.69 -37.50 -8.18
CA PHE A 13 -44.49 -37.22 -9.39
C PHE A 13 -44.03 -36.04 -10.28
N ALA A 14 -43.05 -36.34 -11.14
CA ALA A 14 -43.02 -35.97 -12.56
C ALA A 14 -42.16 -37.03 -13.28
N ALA A 15 -42.77 -38.07 -13.86
CA ALA A 15 -43.24 -38.08 -15.26
C ALA A 15 -42.06 -37.92 -16.24
N ALA A 16 -41.34 -38.97 -16.64
CA ALA A 16 -41.79 -40.14 -17.42
C ALA A 16 -42.20 -39.79 -18.87
N ALA A 17 -41.21 -39.33 -19.65
CA ALA A 17 -41.21 -39.26 -21.11
C ALA A 17 -39.81 -39.63 -21.62
N ILE A 18 -39.62 -39.79 -22.94
CA ILE A 18 -38.35 -40.23 -23.56
C ILE A 18 -37.98 -41.69 -23.19
N ALA A 19 -38.96 -42.60 -23.22
CA ALA A 19 -38.74 -44.04 -23.08
C ALA A 19 -39.77 -44.86 -23.89
N LEU A 20 -40.03 -44.49 -25.16
CA LEU A 20 -40.82 -45.26 -26.16
C LEU A 20 -40.84 -44.54 -27.52
N MET A 21 -39.75 -44.59 -28.29
CA MET A 21 -39.70 -44.20 -29.73
C MET A 21 -38.33 -44.61 -30.31
N GLN A 22 -38.34 -45.61 -31.21
CA GLN A 22 -37.24 -46.21 -32.02
C GLN A 22 -37.17 -47.75 -31.87
N ILE A 23 -38.31 -48.40 -32.13
CA ILE A 23 -38.36 -49.82 -32.50
C ILE A 23 -38.48 -49.88 -34.03
N SER A 24 -37.90 -50.91 -34.64
CA SER A 24 -37.82 -51.16 -36.09
C SER A 24 -37.09 -50.09 -36.91
N TYR A 25 -35.83 -50.38 -37.28
CA TYR A 25 -35.49 -50.77 -38.66
C TYR A 25 -34.20 -51.62 -38.69
N LEU A 26 -34.30 -52.80 -39.34
CA LEU A 26 -33.22 -53.63 -39.93
C LEU A 26 -32.02 -54.00 -39.03
N LEU A 27 -31.97 -55.19 -38.43
CA LEU A 27 -31.64 -56.50 -39.06
C LEU A 27 -30.26 -56.57 -39.75
N PHE A 28 -29.21 -56.81 -38.96
CA PHE A 28 -28.13 -57.73 -39.31
C PHE A 28 -27.68 -58.50 -38.05
N PRO A 29 -27.73 -59.84 -38.01
CA PRO A 29 -27.27 -60.61 -36.87
C PRO A 29 -25.77 -60.86 -36.96
N ILE A 30 -25.01 -60.39 -35.97
CA ILE A 30 -23.64 -60.87 -35.71
C ILE A 30 -23.64 -61.54 -34.34
N SER A 31 -23.22 -62.81 -34.32
CA SER A 31 -23.26 -63.66 -33.15
C SER A 31 -22.29 -63.20 -32.07
N ALA A 32 -22.81 -62.82 -30.89
CA ALA A 32 -22.03 -62.71 -29.66
C ALA A 32 -21.60 -64.12 -29.21
N GLN A 33 -20.49 -64.60 -29.79
CA GLN A 33 -19.96 -65.92 -29.49
C GLN A 33 -19.31 -65.90 -28.11
N GLN A 34 -19.96 -66.52 -27.13
CA GLN A 34 -19.54 -66.55 -25.74
C GLN A 34 -18.31 -67.46 -25.57
N SER A 35 -17.15 -66.95 -25.98
CA SER A 35 -15.89 -67.67 -25.97
C SER A 35 -15.45 -67.95 -24.55
N ASN A 36 -15.40 -69.23 -24.18
CA ASN A 36 -15.11 -69.69 -22.82
C ASN A 36 -13.59 -69.65 -22.55
N GLY A 37 -13.05 -68.43 -22.43
CA GLY A 37 -11.63 -68.20 -22.12
C GLY A 37 -11.26 -68.79 -20.77
N SER A 38 -10.23 -69.65 -20.74
CA SER A 38 -9.80 -70.37 -19.56
C SER A 38 -9.48 -69.43 -18.40
N ARG A 39 -10.27 -69.47 -17.32
CA ARG A 39 -9.92 -68.82 -16.06
C ARG A 39 -8.61 -69.40 -15.54
N VAL A 40 -7.56 -68.59 -15.56
CA VAL A 40 -6.28 -68.90 -14.93
C VAL A 40 -6.52 -68.94 -13.41
N VAL A 41 -6.07 -70.00 -12.75
CA VAL A 41 -6.09 -70.07 -11.28
C VAL A 41 -4.88 -69.29 -10.77
N PRO A 42 -5.03 -68.32 -9.85
CA PRO A 42 -3.90 -67.59 -9.26
C PRO A 42 -2.84 -68.54 -8.69
N ALA A 43 -1.58 -68.37 -9.09
CA ALA A 43 -0.49 -69.27 -8.69
C ALA A 43 0.87 -68.54 -8.58
N GLU A 44 1.63 -68.90 -7.55
CA GLU A 44 3.01 -68.42 -7.39
C GLU A 44 3.90 -68.91 -8.55
N GLY A 45 4.70 -68.00 -9.12
CA GLY A 45 5.54 -68.25 -10.29
C GLY A 45 4.81 -68.26 -11.65
N TYR A 46 3.55 -67.80 -11.73
CA TYR A 46 2.77 -67.72 -12.98
C TYR A 46 2.41 -66.29 -13.40
N CYS A 47 2.48 -66.07 -14.71
CA CYS A 47 2.12 -64.85 -15.41
C CYS A 47 0.66 -64.88 -15.88
N SER A 48 0.01 -63.72 -15.91
CA SER A 48 -1.31 -63.52 -16.53
C SER A 48 -1.20 -62.99 -17.97
N MET A 49 -0.09 -62.33 -18.30
CA MET A 49 0.21 -61.82 -19.64
C MET A 49 1.71 -61.94 -19.93
N TYR A 50 2.08 -62.27 -21.17
CA TYR A 50 3.48 -62.48 -21.56
C TYR A 50 3.69 -62.29 -23.07
N GLY A 51 4.53 -61.32 -23.45
CA GLY A 51 4.76 -60.90 -24.84
C GLY A 51 3.79 -59.83 -25.34
N ILE A 52 4.12 -59.22 -26.49
CA ILE A 52 3.27 -58.28 -27.25
C ILE A 52 2.60 -59.05 -28.40
N CYS A 53 1.30 -58.87 -28.58
CA CYS A 53 0.51 -59.59 -29.58
C CYS A 53 -0.15 -58.69 -30.65
N ALA A 54 -0.38 -57.41 -30.37
CA ALA A 54 -0.93 -56.47 -31.34
C ALA A 54 -0.52 -55.02 -31.07
N GLN A 55 -0.96 -54.12 -31.94
CA GLN A 55 -0.77 -52.68 -31.85
C GLN A 55 -2.09 -51.97 -32.20
N ARG A 56 -2.44 -50.93 -31.44
CA ARG A 56 -3.51 -49.97 -31.76
C ARG A 56 -3.07 -49.06 -32.93
N SER A 57 -4.02 -48.40 -33.57
CA SER A 57 -3.76 -47.51 -34.71
C SER A 57 -3.01 -46.22 -34.35
N ASP A 58 -2.91 -45.90 -33.06
CA ASP A 58 -2.07 -44.84 -32.48
C ASP A 58 -0.63 -45.31 -32.14
N GLY A 59 -0.26 -46.53 -32.57
CA GLY A 59 1.04 -47.12 -32.31
C GLY A 59 1.19 -47.79 -30.94
N LYS A 60 0.21 -47.70 -30.03
CA LYS A 60 0.32 -48.32 -28.70
C LYS A 60 0.22 -49.84 -28.78
N VAL A 61 1.21 -50.55 -28.23
CA VAL A 61 1.22 -52.02 -28.20
C VAL A 61 0.27 -52.62 -27.15
N LEU A 62 -0.19 -53.84 -27.41
CA LEU A 62 -1.09 -54.63 -26.56
C LEU A 62 -0.44 -55.96 -26.18
N ASN A 63 -0.45 -56.28 -24.89
CA ASN A 63 0.10 -57.52 -24.34
C ASN A 63 -0.71 -58.76 -24.79
N CYS A 64 -0.04 -59.91 -24.88
CA CYS A 64 -0.69 -61.20 -25.07
C CYS A 64 -1.35 -61.67 -23.77
N ALA A 65 -2.62 -62.09 -23.83
CA ALA A 65 -3.30 -62.76 -22.73
C ALA A 65 -2.88 -64.24 -22.68
N ASN A 66 -1.68 -64.49 -22.16
CA ASN A 66 -1.01 -65.78 -22.21
C ASN A 66 -0.52 -66.20 -20.81
N ALA A 67 -1.04 -67.31 -20.30
CA ALA A 67 -0.78 -67.82 -18.96
C ALA A 67 0.47 -68.72 -18.94
N THR A 68 1.64 -68.11 -18.84
CA THR A 68 2.93 -68.80 -18.79
C THR A 68 3.45 -68.94 -17.36
N LYS A 69 4.43 -69.84 -17.16
CA LYS A 69 5.29 -69.78 -15.97
C LYS A 69 6.30 -68.64 -16.16
N ALA A 70 6.68 -67.96 -15.08
CA ALA A 70 7.73 -66.95 -15.09
C ALA A 70 9.04 -67.50 -15.70
N VAL A 71 9.74 -66.65 -16.45
CA VAL A 71 10.90 -67.01 -17.27
C VAL A 71 12.15 -66.35 -16.70
N LYS A 72 13.24 -67.12 -16.58
CA LYS A 72 14.52 -66.57 -16.14
C LYS A 72 15.12 -65.66 -17.22
N PRO A 73 15.37 -64.36 -16.96
CA PRO A 73 16.02 -63.48 -17.91
C PRO A 73 17.50 -63.84 -18.06
N ASP A 74 18.11 -63.46 -19.20
CA ASP A 74 19.57 -63.50 -19.33
C ASP A 74 20.24 -62.37 -18.52
N THR A 75 21.56 -62.37 -18.43
CA THR A 75 22.31 -61.38 -17.63
C THR A 75 22.18 -59.95 -18.15
N LEU A 76 22.00 -59.77 -19.47
CA LEU A 76 21.83 -58.45 -20.08
C LEU A 76 20.44 -57.91 -19.74
N PHE A 77 19.40 -58.69 -19.98
CA PHE A 77 18.02 -58.31 -19.69
C PHE A 77 17.78 -58.14 -18.18
N SER A 78 18.36 -58.99 -17.33
CA SER A 78 18.35 -58.81 -15.88
C SER A 78 18.97 -57.47 -15.46
N SER A 79 20.05 -57.02 -16.10
CA SER A 79 20.64 -55.69 -15.81
C SER A 79 19.78 -54.52 -16.29
N ARG A 80 19.04 -54.67 -17.41
CA ARG A 80 18.04 -53.68 -17.85
C ARG A 80 16.89 -53.60 -16.87
N ILE A 81 16.32 -54.74 -16.47
CA ILE A 81 15.22 -54.80 -15.50
C ILE A 81 15.63 -54.10 -14.20
N GLN A 82 16.85 -54.33 -13.72
CA GLN A 82 17.36 -53.71 -12.49
C GLN A 82 17.58 -52.19 -12.59
N SER A 83 17.73 -51.60 -13.78
CA SER A 83 17.90 -50.13 -13.89
C SER A 83 16.60 -49.37 -13.60
N LEU A 84 15.44 -49.97 -13.89
CA LEU A 84 14.12 -49.39 -13.64
C LEU A 84 13.45 -50.00 -12.39
N CYS A 85 13.51 -51.33 -12.29
CA CYS A 85 12.77 -52.20 -11.38
C CYS A 85 13.70 -53.03 -10.46
N PRO A 86 14.56 -52.40 -9.62
CA PRO A 86 15.55 -53.11 -8.79
C PRO A 86 14.93 -54.02 -7.71
N THR A 87 13.62 -53.92 -7.45
CA THR A 87 12.88 -54.85 -6.60
C THR A 87 12.69 -56.23 -7.24
N ILE A 88 12.75 -56.32 -8.57
CA ILE A 88 12.52 -57.56 -9.31
C ILE A 88 13.85 -58.29 -9.51
N THR A 89 13.98 -59.45 -8.88
CA THR A 89 15.17 -60.32 -8.99
C THR A 89 14.75 -61.78 -9.16
N GLY A 90 15.43 -62.51 -10.05
CA GLY A 90 15.08 -63.89 -10.39
C GLY A 90 14.31 -63.98 -11.71
N ASP A 91 13.30 -64.85 -11.74
CA ASP A 91 12.43 -65.06 -12.91
C ASP A 91 11.44 -63.89 -13.09
N VAL A 92 10.97 -63.66 -14.32
CA VAL A 92 10.11 -62.51 -14.67
C VAL A 92 8.98 -62.85 -15.65
N CYS A 93 7.97 -62.00 -15.71
CA CYS A 93 6.78 -62.15 -16.57
C CYS A 93 6.72 -61.18 -17.78
N CYS A 94 7.86 -60.64 -18.22
CA CYS A 94 7.94 -59.72 -19.35
C CYS A 94 9.04 -60.10 -20.37
N THR A 95 8.84 -59.77 -21.64
CA THR A 95 9.89 -59.83 -22.67
C THR A 95 10.70 -58.53 -22.72
N VAL A 96 11.83 -58.54 -23.45
CA VAL A 96 12.66 -57.35 -23.68
C VAL A 96 11.84 -56.21 -24.28
N ASP A 97 11.01 -56.49 -25.30
CA ASP A 97 10.19 -55.49 -25.98
C ASP A 97 9.11 -54.91 -25.06
N GLN A 98 8.53 -55.72 -24.16
CA GLN A 98 7.58 -55.24 -23.15
C GLN A 98 8.27 -54.32 -22.13
N PHE A 99 9.49 -54.66 -21.71
CA PHE A 99 10.25 -53.85 -20.77
C PHE A 99 10.75 -52.54 -21.40
N ASP A 100 11.30 -52.58 -22.61
CA ASP A 100 11.75 -51.39 -23.34
C ASP A 100 10.55 -50.46 -23.64
N THR A 101 9.36 -51.02 -23.95
CA THR A 101 8.08 -50.27 -24.04
C THR A 101 7.69 -49.63 -22.71
N LEU A 102 7.68 -50.39 -21.62
CA LEU A 102 7.37 -49.89 -20.27
C LEU A 102 8.30 -48.73 -19.91
N HIS A 103 9.59 -48.87 -20.21
CA HIS A 103 10.61 -47.88 -19.91
C HIS A 103 10.38 -46.57 -20.68
N GLN A 104 9.93 -46.63 -21.93
CA GLN A 104 9.50 -45.44 -22.69
C GLN A 104 8.22 -44.82 -22.10
N GLN A 105 7.21 -45.63 -21.75
CA GLN A 105 5.92 -45.12 -21.28
C GLN A 105 6.00 -44.41 -19.92
N VAL A 106 6.80 -44.92 -18.97
CA VAL A 106 6.92 -44.26 -17.66
C VAL A 106 7.68 -42.94 -17.72
N GLN A 107 8.53 -42.73 -18.73
CA GLN A 107 9.38 -41.54 -18.83
C GLN A 107 8.60 -40.23 -18.98
N GLN A 108 7.40 -40.24 -19.55
CA GLN A 108 6.55 -39.04 -19.60
C GLN A 108 6.17 -38.54 -18.18
N ALA A 109 6.13 -39.42 -17.18
CA ALA A 109 5.90 -39.08 -15.77
C ALA A 109 7.20 -38.78 -14.98
N VAL A 110 8.36 -39.27 -15.43
CA VAL A 110 9.63 -39.18 -14.69
C VAL A 110 10.06 -37.72 -14.41
N PRO A 111 10.08 -36.78 -15.39
CA PRO A 111 10.42 -35.37 -15.13
C PRO A 111 9.52 -34.66 -14.12
N PHE A 112 8.30 -35.16 -13.87
CA PHE A 112 7.42 -34.63 -12.81
C PHE A 112 7.78 -35.15 -11.42
N LEU A 113 8.40 -36.33 -11.30
CA LEU A 113 8.59 -37.05 -10.05
C LEU A 113 10.04 -37.13 -9.53
N VAL A 114 11.05 -36.90 -10.37
CA VAL A 114 12.50 -36.97 -10.00
C VAL A 114 12.87 -36.12 -8.77
N GLY A 115 12.16 -35.01 -8.50
CA GLY A 115 12.39 -34.20 -7.29
C GLY A 115 12.17 -34.94 -5.96
N CYS A 116 11.40 -36.03 -5.96
CA CYS A 116 11.11 -36.86 -4.79
C CYS A 116 11.40 -38.35 -5.08
N PRO A 117 12.62 -38.85 -4.78
CA PRO A 117 13.03 -40.20 -5.11
C PRO A 117 12.15 -41.31 -4.50
N ALA A 118 11.58 -41.10 -3.31
CA ALA A 118 10.63 -42.03 -2.70
C ALA A 118 9.37 -42.18 -3.57
N CYS A 119 8.74 -41.06 -3.96
CA CYS A 119 7.59 -41.08 -4.86
C CYS A 119 7.92 -41.75 -6.21
N LEU A 120 9.02 -41.35 -6.84
CA LEU A 120 9.46 -41.94 -8.12
C LEU A 120 9.65 -43.46 -7.99
N ARG A 121 10.29 -43.93 -6.93
CA ARG A 121 10.47 -45.38 -6.67
C ARG A 121 9.13 -46.08 -6.46
N ASN A 122 8.22 -45.52 -5.67
CA ASN A 122 6.90 -46.11 -5.41
C ASN A 122 6.05 -46.19 -6.68
N PHE A 123 6.07 -45.13 -7.50
CA PHE A 123 5.37 -45.05 -8.79
C PHE A 123 5.92 -46.06 -9.80
N LEU A 124 7.25 -46.14 -9.96
CA LEU A 124 7.88 -47.14 -10.82
C LEU A 124 7.58 -48.56 -10.34
N ASN A 125 7.67 -48.84 -9.03
CA ASN A 125 7.37 -50.15 -8.46
C ASN A 125 5.95 -50.63 -8.84
N LEU A 126 4.94 -49.75 -8.86
CA LEU A 126 3.58 -50.10 -9.27
C LEU A 126 3.53 -50.72 -10.69
N PHE A 127 4.20 -50.10 -11.67
CA PHE A 127 4.21 -50.59 -13.06
C PHE A 127 5.21 -51.72 -13.30
N CYS A 128 6.31 -51.75 -12.56
CA CYS A 128 7.27 -52.86 -12.53
C CYS A 128 6.58 -54.16 -12.07
N GLU A 129 5.89 -54.12 -10.92
CA GLU A 129 5.16 -55.28 -10.39
C GLU A 129 4.03 -55.68 -11.34
N MET A 130 3.35 -54.71 -11.95
CA MET A 130 2.30 -54.97 -12.94
C MET A 130 2.82 -55.75 -14.16
N SER A 131 4.00 -55.38 -14.66
CA SER A 131 4.47 -55.80 -15.98
C SER A 131 5.39 -57.01 -15.94
N CYS A 132 6.28 -57.09 -14.94
CA CYS A 132 7.41 -58.03 -14.93
C CYS A 132 7.45 -58.98 -13.72
N SER A 133 6.61 -58.81 -12.70
CA SER A 133 6.70 -59.61 -11.46
C SER A 133 6.51 -61.11 -11.71
N PRO A 134 7.34 -62.02 -11.16
CA PRO A 134 7.16 -63.47 -11.31
C PRO A 134 5.84 -64.02 -10.74
N ASN A 135 5.17 -63.25 -9.89
CA ASN A 135 3.92 -63.63 -9.22
C ASN A 135 2.70 -62.85 -9.74
N GLN A 136 2.79 -62.31 -10.95
CA GLN A 136 1.76 -61.46 -11.57
C GLN A 136 0.33 -62.02 -11.47
N SER A 137 0.14 -63.34 -11.62
CA SER A 137 -1.20 -63.96 -11.54
C SER A 137 -1.84 -63.97 -10.14
N LEU A 138 -1.10 -63.62 -9.08
CA LEU A 138 -1.67 -63.44 -7.75
C LEU A 138 -2.48 -62.16 -7.59
N PHE A 139 -2.16 -61.11 -8.36
CA PHE A 139 -2.76 -59.78 -8.21
C PHE A 139 -3.19 -59.12 -9.54
N ILE A 140 -3.01 -59.78 -10.68
CA ILE A 140 -3.59 -59.37 -11.97
C ILE A 140 -4.48 -60.47 -12.54
N ASN A 141 -5.73 -60.12 -12.80
CA ASN A 141 -6.69 -60.95 -13.51
C ASN A 141 -7.04 -60.29 -14.86
N VAL A 142 -6.95 -61.01 -15.97
CA VAL A 142 -7.32 -60.49 -17.30
C VAL A 142 -8.83 -60.59 -17.47
N THR A 143 -9.52 -59.44 -17.57
CA THR A 143 -10.99 -59.37 -17.54
C THR A 143 -11.63 -59.26 -18.92
N SER A 144 -10.98 -58.61 -19.88
CA SER A 144 -11.35 -58.71 -21.30
C SER A 144 -10.17 -59.03 -22.19
N VAL A 145 -10.44 -59.83 -23.22
CA VAL A 145 -9.49 -60.22 -24.27
C VAL A 145 -10.12 -60.03 -25.64
N LYS A 146 -9.31 -59.59 -26.59
CA LYS A 146 -9.70 -59.32 -27.97
C LYS A 146 -8.87 -60.20 -28.89
N GLN A 147 -9.48 -60.81 -29.90
CA GLN A 147 -8.73 -61.63 -30.86
C GLN A 147 -8.28 -60.76 -32.04
N ILE A 148 -6.96 -60.63 -32.22
CA ILE A 148 -6.34 -59.84 -33.29
C ILE A 148 -5.30 -60.73 -33.99
N ASN A 149 -5.41 -60.88 -35.31
CA ASN A 149 -4.53 -61.72 -36.13
C ASN A 149 -4.32 -63.13 -35.55
N SER A 150 -5.42 -63.76 -35.13
CA SER A 150 -5.48 -65.07 -34.41
C SER A 150 -4.89 -65.11 -33.00
N THR A 151 -4.19 -64.07 -32.55
CA THR A 151 -3.67 -63.96 -31.16
C THR A 151 -4.72 -63.41 -30.20
N MET A 152 -4.62 -63.78 -28.92
CA MET A 152 -5.47 -63.24 -27.85
C MET A 152 -4.74 -62.08 -27.16
N THR A 153 -5.21 -60.85 -27.37
CA THR A 153 -4.63 -59.63 -26.79
C THR A 153 -5.41 -59.20 -25.55
N VAL A 154 -4.71 -58.66 -24.56
CA VAL A 154 -5.31 -58.01 -23.39
C VAL A 154 -6.06 -56.75 -23.85
N ASP A 155 -7.32 -56.64 -23.43
CA ASP A 155 -8.22 -55.52 -23.69
C ASP A 155 -8.66 -54.84 -22.38
N GLY A 156 -8.59 -55.57 -21.26
CA GLY A 156 -8.79 -55.05 -19.90
C GLY A 156 -8.26 -56.00 -18.82
N ILE A 157 -7.81 -55.44 -17.70
CA ILE A 157 -7.35 -56.18 -16.50
C ILE A 157 -7.98 -55.62 -15.22
N ASP A 158 -8.13 -56.46 -14.21
CA ASP A 158 -8.19 -56.04 -12.81
C ASP A 158 -6.78 -56.12 -12.22
N TYR A 159 -6.34 -55.04 -11.54
CA TYR A 159 -5.08 -55.00 -10.80
C TYR A 159 -5.39 -54.72 -9.32
N TYR A 160 -5.07 -55.69 -8.47
CA TYR A 160 -5.49 -55.69 -7.07
C TYR A 160 -4.38 -55.19 -6.14
N VAL A 161 -4.66 -54.10 -5.42
CA VAL A 161 -3.72 -53.42 -4.51
C VAL A 161 -4.34 -53.24 -3.13
N THR A 162 -3.54 -53.37 -2.07
CA THR A 162 -4.04 -53.10 -0.71
C THR A 162 -4.29 -51.61 -0.49
N THR A 163 -5.27 -51.27 0.36
CA THR A 163 -5.58 -49.87 0.73
C THR A 163 -4.37 -49.15 1.29
N ASN A 164 -3.57 -49.80 2.15
CA ASN A 164 -2.35 -49.21 2.70
C ASN A 164 -1.33 -48.89 1.61
N TYR A 165 -1.12 -49.81 0.65
CA TYR A 165 -0.24 -49.59 -0.49
C TYR A 165 -0.69 -48.40 -1.34
N GLY A 166 -2.00 -48.30 -1.63
CA GLY A 166 -2.57 -47.16 -2.35
C GLY A 166 -2.43 -45.82 -1.62
N GLU A 167 -2.76 -45.79 -0.33
CA GLU A 167 -2.70 -44.57 0.50
C GLU A 167 -1.26 -44.08 0.72
N GLU A 168 -0.30 -44.96 1.01
CA GLU A 168 1.09 -44.54 1.20
C GLU A 168 1.74 -44.11 -0.13
N LEU A 169 1.44 -44.78 -1.25
CA LEU A 169 1.86 -44.36 -2.59
C LEU A 169 1.36 -42.93 -2.89
N TYR A 170 0.05 -42.66 -2.73
CA TYR A 170 -0.51 -41.33 -2.92
C TYR A 170 0.09 -40.29 -1.96
N ASN A 171 0.24 -40.63 -0.68
CA ASN A 171 0.83 -39.73 0.32
C ASN A 171 2.30 -39.41 0.04
N SER A 172 3.05 -40.29 -0.64
CA SER A 172 4.42 -40.00 -1.07
C SER A 172 4.51 -39.01 -2.23
N CYS A 173 3.45 -38.90 -3.06
CA CYS A 173 3.49 -38.20 -4.34
C CYS A 173 2.63 -36.93 -4.45
N LYS A 174 1.54 -36.82 -3.67
CA LYS A 174 0.54 -35.74 -3.77
C LYS A 174 1.09 -34.31 -3.66
N ASP A 175 2.19 -34.13 -2.92
CA ASP A 175 2.79 -32.82 -2.65
C ASP A 175 4.01 -32.51 -3.53
N VAL A 176 4.43 -33.42 -4.42
CA VAL A 176 5.58 -33.18 -5.31
C VAL A 176 5.30 -31.97 -6.21
N LYS A 177 6.27 -31.07 -6.38
CA LYS A 177 6.03 -29.76 -7.01
C LYS A 177 6.28 -29.78 -8.53
N PHE A 178 5.59 -28.93 -9.26
CA PHE A 178 5.94 -28.60 -10.64
C PHE A 178 6.40 -27.14 -10.72
N GLY A 179 7.73 -26.94 -10.67
CA GLY A 179 8.37 -25.64 -10.51
C GLY A 179 7.95 -24.61 -11.56
N THR A 180 7.98 -24.99 -12.84
CA THR A 180 7.70 -24.17 -14.02
C THR A 180 6.45 -23.29 -13.88
N LEU A 181 5.37 -23.87 -13.34
CA LEU A 181 4.06 -23.22 -13.18
C LEU A 181 3.68 -22.93 -11.73
N ASN A 182 4.46 -23.41 -10.76
CA ASN A 182 4.18 -23.34 -9.33
C ASN A 182 2.82 -24.00 -8.96
N THR A 183 2.70 -25.27 -9.35
CA THR A 183 1.57 -26.18 -9.11
C THR A 183 2.09 -27.52 -8.55
N ARG A 184 1.26 -28.55 -8.37
CA ARG A 184 1.69 -29.90 -7.98
C ARG A 184 1.88 -30.79 -9.21
N ALA A 185 2.76 -31.79 -9.10
CA ALA A 185 2.92 -32.85 -10.11
C ALA A 185 1.63 -33.66 -10.29
N MET A 186 0.88 -33.87 -9.20
CA MET A 186 -0.43 -34.56 -9.18
C MET A 186 -1.49 -33.90 -10.07
N ASP A 187 -1.35 -32.59 -10.35
CA ASP A 187 -2.24 -31.87 -11.27
C ASP A 187 -2.07 -32.36 -12.72
N PHE A 188 -0.89 -32.90 -13.07
CA PHE A 188 -0.58 -33.46 -14.39
C PHE A 188 -0.75 -34.99 -14.41
N ILE A 189 -0.06 -35.70 -13.51
CA ILE A 189 0.00 -37.18 -13.52
C ILE A 189 -1.22 -37.87 -12.88
N GLY A 190 -2.17 -37.09 -12.36
CA GLY A 190 -3.35 -37.57 -11.65
C GLY A 190 -4.58 -36.67 -11.84
N ALA A 191 -4.55 -35.73 -12.79
CA ALA A 191 -5.64 -34.78 -13.05
C ALA A 191 -6.24 -34.11 -11.80
N GLY A 192 -5.40 -33.76 -10.82
CA GLY A 192 -5.81 -33.12 -9.57
C GLY A 192 -6.41 -34.07 -8.52
N ALA A 193 -6.16 -35.38 -8.62
CA ALA A 193 -6.66 -36.41 -7.71
C ALA A 193 -6.49 -36.07 -6.21
N LYS A 194 -7.59 -36.15 -5.46
CA LYS A 194 -7.65 -35.83 -4.02
C LYS A 194 -7.58 -37.06 -3.11
N THR A 195 -7.75 -38.25 -3.67
CA THR A 195 -7.56 -39.54 -2.99
C THR A 195 -6.75 -40.49 -3.88
N TYR A 196 -6.21 -41.55 -3.27
CA TYR A 196 -5.52 -42.60 -4.01
C TYR A 196 -6.45 -43.33 -4.99
N LYS A 197 -7.75 -43.46 -4.67
CA LYS A 197 -8.73 -44.11 -5.56
C LYS A 197 -8.95 -43.30 -6.83
N ASP A 198 -9.02 -41.98 -6.73
CA ASP A 198 -9.13 -41.09 -7.89
C ASP A 198 -7.87 -41.16 -8.76
N TRP A 199 -6.68 -41.18 -8.13
CA TRP A 199 -5.41 -41.25 -8.86
C TRP A 199 -5.22 -42.58 -9.60
N LEU A 200 -5.51 -43.70 -8.93
CA LEU A 200 -5.45 -45.03 -9.54
C LEU A 200 -6.49 -45.18 -10.67
N ALA A 201 -7.71 -44.63 -10.49
CA ALA A 201 -8.72 -44.61 -11.54
C ALA A 201 -8.29 -43.77 -12.76
N PHE A 202 -7.58 -42.65 -12.56
CA PHE A 202 -7.03 -41.85 -13.65
C PHE A 202 -5.96 -42.60 -14.44
N ILE A 203 -4.92 -43.13 -13.79
CA ILE A 203 -3.84 -43.84 -14.51
C ILE A 203 -4.31 -45.17 -15.14
N GLY A 204 -5.37 -45.77 -14.60
CA GLY A 204 -5.97 -47.00 -15.13
C GLY A 204 -6.98 -46.80 -16.26
N ARG A 205 -7.41 -45.56 -16.53
CA ARG A 205 -8.31 -45.25 -17.64
C ARG A 205 -7.64 -45.59 -18.97
N GLN A 206 -8.35 -46.33 -19.83
CA GLN A 206 -7.94 -46.51 -21.22
C GLN A 206 -7.99 -45.15 -21.94
N ALA A 207 -6.84 -44.71 -22.44
CA ALA A 207 -6.73 -43.46 -23.21
C ALA A 207 -7.30 -43.64 -24.62
N ASN A 208 -7.83 -42.54 -25.20
CA ASN A 208 -8.32 -42.54 -26.57
C ASN A 208 -7.15 -42.65 -27.56
N LEU A 209 -7.44 -42.62 -28.87
CA LEU A 209 -6.40 -42.64 -29.89
C LEU A 209 -5.54 -41.37 -29.82
N ASN A 210 -4.23 -41.55 -29.87
CA ASN A 210 -3.18 -40.51 -29.80
C ASN A 210 -3.04 -39.76 -28.45
N GLU A 211 -3.95 -39.91 -27.49
CA GLU A 211 -3.76 -39.39 -26.12
C GLU A 211 -2.66 -40.15 -25.36
N PRO A 212 -1.92 -39.52 -24.41
CA PRO A 212 -1.08 -40.25 -23.46
C PRO A 212 -1.91 -41.10 -22.48
N GLY A 213 -1.30 -42.06 -21.78
CA GLY A 213 -1.97 -42.95 -20.82
C GLY A 213 -2.29 -44.36 -21.34
N SER A 214 -3.01 -45.16 -20.53
CA SER A 214 -3.06 -46.63 -20.66
C SER A 214 -3.62 -47.12 -22.01
N PRO A 215 -3.00 -48.14 -22.66
CA PRO A 215 -3.48 -48.69 -23.93
C PRO A 215 -4.75 -49.57 -23.80
N TYR A 216 -4.96 -50.17 -22.63
CA TYR A 216 -6.12 -50.99 -22.25
C TYR A 216 -6.65 -50.58 -20.86
N LEU A 217 -7.85 -51.03 -20.48
CA LEU A 217 -8.44 -50.66 -19.20
C LEU A 217 -7.76 -51.38 -18.03
N ILE A 218 -7.43 -50.66 -16.95
CA ILE A 218 -6.87 -51.22 -15.70
C ILE A 218 -7.80 -50.83 -14.55
N THR A 219 -8.52 -51.81 -14.01
CA THR A 219 -9.45 -51.61 -12.89
C THR A 219 -8.73 -51.88 -11.57
N PHE A 220 -8.52 -50.85 -10.76
CA PHE A 220 -7.83 -50.99 -9.48
C PHE A 220 -8.76 -51.48 -8.35
N GLY A 221 -8.67 -52.76 -8.02
CA GLY A 221 -9.48 -53.39 -6.97
C GLY A 221 -8.83 -53.33 -5.58
N SER A 222 -9.64 -53.11 -4.54
CA SER A 222 -9.19 -53.08 -3.13
C SER A 222 -10.12 -53.82 -2.14
N ASP A 223 -11.42 -53.90 -2.43
CA ASP A 223 -12.39 -54.63 -1.58
C ASP A 223 -12.47 -56.12 -1.97
N PHE A 224 -12.23 -57.01 -1.00
CA PHE A 224 -12.11 -58.46 -1.22
C PHE A 224 -13.07 -59.32 -0.41
N SER A 225 -13.49 -60.43 -1.02
CA SER A 225 -13.95 -61.65 -0.34
C SER A 225 -12.84 -62.68 -0.44
N ASP A 226 -12.43 -63.32 0.67
CA ASP A 226 -11.32 -64.29 0.76
C ASP A 226 -11.44 -65.50 -0.19
N SER A 227 -12.63 -65.70 -0.78
CA SER A 227 -13.01 -66.84 -1.60
C SER A 227 -12.35 -66.94 -2.99
N SER A 228 -11.47 -66.03 -3.39
CA SER A 228 -10.96 -65.93 -4.77
C SER A 228 -9.53 -66.46 -5.00
N GLY A 229 -8.74 -66.67 -3.94
CA GLY A 229 -7.32 -67.05 -4.06
C GLY A 229 -6.38 -65.95 -4.55
N VAL A 230 -6.91 -64.75 -4.81
CA VAL A 230 -6.16 -63.55 -5.20
C VAL A 230 -5.49 -62.95 -3.96
N LYS A 231 -4.23 -62.54 -4.08
CA LYS A 231 -3.41 -61.99 -3.00
C LYS A 231 -2.91 -60.60 -3.43
N PRO A 232 -3.60 -59.51 -3.05
CA PRO A 232 -3.33 -58.16 -3.57
C PRO A 232 -1.92 -57.67 -3.26
N LEU A 233 -1.42 -56.75 -4.10
CA LEU A 233 -0.08 -56.20 -3.95
C LEU A 233 0.07 -55.46 -2.61
N ASN A 234 1.12 -55.84 -1.89
CA ASN A 234 1.57 -55.25 -0.63
C ASN A 234 3.11 -55.28 -0.59
N SER A 235 3.73 -54.69 -1.61
CA SER A 235 5.19 -54.57 -1.75
C SER A 235 5.70 -53.39 -0.90
N THR A 236 7.01 -53.31 -0.64
CA THR A 236 7.57 -52.27 0.24
C THR A 236 7.47 -50.88 -0.37
N ILE A 237 6.87 -49.94 0.36
CA ILE A 237 6.79 -48.52 0.01
C ILE A 237 7.81 -47.70 0.82
N TYR A 238 8.40 -46.71 0.15
CA TYR A 238 9.32 -45.75 0.76
C TYR A 238 8.57 -44.48 1.17
N SER A 239 8.69 -44.08 2.44
CA SER A 239 8.12 -42.82 2.91
C SER A 239 8.96 -41.61 2.49
N CYS A 240 8.36 -40.41 2.45
CA CYS A 240 9.10 -39.16 2.18
C CYS A 240 10.28 -38.89 3.15
N GLY A 241 10.25 -39.48 4.35
CA GLY A 241 11.27 -39.34 5.38
C GLY A 241 12.31 -40.46 5.40
N ASP A 242 12.27 -41.39 4.46
CA ASP A 242 13.24 -42.49 4.35
C ASP A 242 14.66 -41.93 4.12
N PRO A 243 15.68 -42.33 4.91
CA PRO A 243 17.04 -41.81 4.74
C PRO A 243 17.70 -42.11 3.39
N SER A 244 17.24 -43.13 2.65
CA SER A 244 17.83 -43.57 1.38
C SER A 244 17.21 -42.90 0.15
N LEU A 245 15.93 -42.51 0.22
CA LEU A 245 15.16 -41.92 -0.90
C LEU A 245 14.42 -40.63 -0.51
N GLY A 246 14.85 -39.98 0.57
CA GLY A 246 14.18 -38.84 1.19
C GLY A 246 13.95 -37.65 0.25
N CYS A 247 12.77 -37.04 0.38
CA CYS A 247 12.32 -35.94 -0.45
C CYS A 247 12.52 -34.57 0.23
N SER A 248 12.44 -33.49 -0.56
CA SER A 248 12.59 -32.12 -0.05
C SER A 248 11.39 -31.66 0.79
N CYS A 249 11.53 -30.54 1.51
CA CYS A 249 10.42 -29.89 2.21
C CYS A 249 9.41 -29.23 1.25
N GLY A 250 9.82 -28.91 0.01
CA GLY A 250 8.93 -28.40 -1.03
C GLY A 250 8.10 -29.48 -1.72
N ASP A 251 8.66 -30.68 -1.85
CA ASP A 251 8.08 -31.84 -2.55
C ASP A 251 7.33 -32.80 -1.61
N CYS A 252 7.64 -32.81 -0.32
CA CYS A 252 6.83 -33.50 0.68
C CYS A 252 6.97 -32.84 2.07
N PRO A 253 5.92 -32.15 2.56
CA PRO A 253 5.91 -31.54 3.91
C PRO A 253 6.10 -32.55 5.06
N SER A 254 5.83 -33.83 4.82
CA SER A 254 6.07 -34.93 5.77
C SER A 254 7.53 -35.42 5.80
N SER A 255 8.44 -34.82 5.04
CA SER A 255 9.87 -35.18 5.07
C SER A 255 10.53 -34.75 6.39
N SER A 256 11.53 -35.53 6.82
CA SER A 256 12.38 -35.22 7.98
C SER A 256 13.10 -33.86 7.85
N VAL A 257 13.38 -33.44 6.61
CA VAL A 257 13.92 -32.13 6.23
C VAL A 257 12.96 -30.98 6.60
N CYS A 258 11.66 -31.19 6.45
CA CYS A 258 10.64 -30.17 6.72
C CYS A 258 10.30 -30.05 8.21
N ALA A 259 10.43 -31.14 8.98
CA ALA A 259 10.13 -31.24 10.40
C ALA A 259 10.99 -30.37 11.35
N GLY A 260 12.03 -29.70 10.84
CA GLY A 260 12.86 -28.76 11.60
C GLY A 260 12.14 -27.45 11.94
N SER A 261 11.90 -27.21 13.23
CA SER A 261 11.36 -25.96 13.81
C SER A 261 10.24 -25.30 13.00
N LEU A 262 9.09 -25.97 12.91
CA LEU A 262 7.82 -25.24 12.78
C LEU A 262 7.75 -24.17 13.86
N LEU A 263 7.39 -22.95 13.46
CA LEU A 263 7.33 -21.76 14.31
C LEU A 263 8.69 -21.35 14.92
N PRO A 264 9.35 -20.31 14.36
CA PRO A 264 9.43 -19.11 15.18
C PRO A 264 7.98 -18.75 15.52
N GLN A 265 7.54 -19.02 16.75
CA GLN A 265 6.38 -18.29 17.23
C GLN A 265 6.83 -16.85 17.18
N LEU A 266 6.27 -16.05 16.26
CA LEU A 266 6.28 -14.62 16.46
C LEU A 266 5.60 -14.46 17.81
N ASN A 267 6.41 -14.19 18.83
CA ASN A 267 5.89 -13.87 20.15
C ASN A 267 4.90 -12.75 19.87
N THR A 268 3.61 -13.05 20.04
CA THR A 268 2.61 -12.01 20.16
C THR A 268 2.98 -11.35 21.46
N GLU A 269 3.87 -10.34 21.39
CA GLU A 269 4.25 -9.49 22.50
C GLU A 269 2.93 -9.04 23.09
N THR A 270 2.58 -9.61 24.24
CA THR A 270 1.17 -9.94 24.52
C THR A 270 0.54 -8.71 25.12
N ALA A 271 0.32 -7.72 24.24
CA ALA A 271 0.65 -6.32 24.49
C ALA A 271 0.10 -5.90 25.84
N CYS A 272 1.02 -5.77 26.81
CA CYS A 272 0.77 -5.91 28.24
C CYS A 272 -0.64 -5.46 28.57
N SER A 273 -1.50 -6.36 29.06
CA SER A 273 -2.91 -6.04 29.29
C SER A 273 -3.35 -6.40 30.69
N VAL A 274 -3.92 -5.41 31.39
CA VAL A 274 -4.50 -5.57 32.72
C VAL A 274 -5.98 -5.92 32.52
N LYS A 275 -6.39 -7.09 33.02
CA LYS A 275 -7.81 -7.38 33.25
C LYS A 275 -8.22 -6.79 34.60
N MET A 276 -9.21 -5.92 34.62
CA MET A 276 -9.85 -5.46 35.83
C MET A 276 -11.37 -5.67 35.70
N GLY A 277 -11.86 -6.78 36.26
CA GLY A 277 -13.20 -7.29 35.97
C GLY A 277 -13.35 -7.70 34.50
N SER A 278 -14.41 -7.23 33.84
CA SER A 278 -14.69 -7.48 32.42
C SER A 278 -13.84 -6.65 31.45
N LEU A 279 -13.19 -5.58 31.92
CA LEU A 279 -12.38 -4.69 31.07
C LEU A 279 -10.94 -5.23 30.92
N LYS A 280 -10.53 -5.44 29.66
CA LYS A 280 -9.12 -5.51 29.26
C LYS A 280 -8.65 -4.10 28.89
N ALA A 281 -7.68 -3.56 29.61
CA ALA A 281 -6.96 -2.33 29.24
C ALA A 281 -5.51 -2.67 28.86
N LYS A 282 -4.90 -1.90 27.94
CA LYS A 282 -3.43 -1.96 27.77
C LYS A 282 -2.76 -1.38 29.02
N CYS A 283 -1.59 -1.89 29.40
CA CYS A 283 -0.81 -1.41 30.54
C CYS A 283 -0.35 0.05 30.36
N LEU A 284 -0.19 0.51 29.12
CA LEU A 284 0.06 1.91 28.79
C LEU A 284 -1.19 2.78 29.05
N ASP A 285 -2.36 2.38 28.55
CA ASP A 285 -3.63 3.06 28.83
C ASP A 285 -3.87 3.15 30.36
N PHE A 286 -3.62 2.04 31.07
CA PHE A 286 -3.75 1.97 32.53
C PHE A 286 -2.73 2.85 33.27
N SER A 287 -1.45 2.84 32.88
CA SER A 287 -0.42 3.64 33.54
C SER A 287 -0.64 5.13 33.33
N LEU A 288 -1.11 5.56 32.15
CA LEU A 288 -1.49 6.95 31.89
C LEU A 288 -2.68 7.39 32.76
N VAL A 289 -3.70 6.54 32.94
CA VAL A 289 -4.81 6.83 33.86
C VAL A 289 -4.34 6.92 35.32
N VAL A 290 -3.46 6.02 35.76
CA VAL A 290 -2.87 6.07 37.11
C VAL A 290 -2.03 7.34 37.32
N ILE A 291 -1.21 7.74 36.33
CA ILE A 291 -0.43 8.97 36.37
C ILE A 291 -1.35 10.20 36.39
N TYR A 292 -2.39 10.24 35.56
CA TYR A 292 -3.37 11.33 35.56
C TYR A 292 -4.10 11.44 36.90
N LEU A 293 -4.54 10.32 37.49
CA LEU A 293 -5.17 10.31 38.82
C LEU A 293 -4.19 10.72 39.92
N ALA A 294 -2.91 10.32 39.85
CA ALA A 294 -1.88 10.76 40.79
C ALA A 294 -1.62 12.28 40.68
N LEU A 295 -1.53 12.81 39.46
CA LEU A 295 -1.40 14.26 39.21
C LEU A 295 -2.65 15.03 39.66
N LEU A 296 -3.85 14.51 39.42
CA LEU A 296 -5.11 15.08 39.89
C LEU A 296 -5.17 15.12 41.43
N CYS A 297 -4.80 14.03 42.10
CA CYS A 297 -4.69 13.97 43.55
C CYS A 297 -3.62 14.94 44.09
N ALA A 298 -2.44 15.02 43.47
CA ALA A 298 -1.40 15.98 43.84
C ALA A 298 -1.85 17.44 43.64
N PHE A 299 -2.58 17.75 42.56
CA PHE A 299 -3.11 19.08 42.28
C PHE A 299 -4.29 19.45 43.19
N LEU A 300 -5.14 18.50 43.56
CA LEU A 300 -6.17 18.65 44.59
C LEU A 300 -5.54 18.90 45.97
N LEU A 301 -4.55 18.10 46.36
CA LEU A 301 -3.81 18.26 47.62
C LEU A 301 -3.08 19.62 47.66
N TRP A 302 -2.42 20.02 46.58
CA TRP A 302 -1.82 21.36 46.46
C TRP A 302 -2.89 22.46 46.59
N GLY A 303 -4.03 22.32 45.90
CA GLY A 303 -5.15 23.25 45.99
C GLY A 303 -5.74 23.37 47.39
N LEU A 304 -5.83 22.27 48.13
CA LEU A 304 -6.28 22.22 49.52
C LEU A 304 -5.25 22.81 50.48
N LEU A 305 -3.97 22.45 50.35
CA LEU A 305 -2.86 22.97 51.16
C LEU A 305 -2.66 24.48 50.95
N TYR A 306 -2.83 24.98 49.73
CA TYR A 306 -2.82 26.42 49.45
C TYR A 306 -4.04 27.12 50.06
N ARG A 307 -5.20 26.44 50.15
CA ARG A 307 -6.42 26.92 50.83
C ARG A 307 -6.27 26.97 52.36
N THR A 308 -5.59 26.01 52.97
CA THR A 308 -5.35 26.00 54.44
C THR A 308 -4.25 26.98 54.82
N ARG A 309 -3.11 27.01 54.09
CA ARG A 309 -2.01 27.96 54.32
C ARG A 309 -2.43 29.41 54.08
N GLY A 310 -3.39 29.64 53.17
CA GLY A 310 -4.05 30.94 52.98
C GLY A 310 -5.13 31.29 54.00
N ARG A 311 -5.40 30.43 55.00
CA ARG A 311 -6.31 30.69 56.13
C ARG A 311 -5.60 30.75 57.48
N THR A 312 -4.45 30.10 57.65
CA THR A 312 -3.63 30.19 58.87
C THR A 312 -2.71 31.41 58.90
N ALA A 313 -2.63 32.19 57.81
CA ALA A 313 -1.91 33.46 57.76
C ALA A 313 -2.80 34.64 58.19
N SER A 314 -3.03 34.78 59.51
CA SER A 314 -3.55 36.01 60.13
C SER A 314 -2.47 36.64 61.03
N PRO A 315 -2.34 37.98 61.07
CA PRO A 315 -1.09 38.63 61.46
C PRO A 315 -0.91 38.76 62.98
N LEU A 316 0.29 38.47 63.47
CA LEU A 316 0.65 38.57 64.89
C LEU A 316 2.05 39.18 65.08
N GLN A 317 2.21 40.47 64.74
CA GLN A 317 3.36 41.28 65.19
C GLN A 317 3.10 42.80 65.14
N ALA A 318 3.49 43.47 66.23
CA ALA A 318 3.79 44.91 66.38
C ALA A 318 2.77 46.00 65.95
N LYS A 319 2.06 46.54 66.95
CA LYS A 319 1.73 47.99 67.10
C LYS A 319 2.95 48.72 67.73
N PRO A 320 3.04 50.08 67.83
CA PRO A 320 1.98 51.10 67.94
C PRO A 320 2.20 52.31 66.94
N LEU A 321 1.87 53.61 67.12
CA LEU A 321 1.35 54.45 68.22
C LEU A 321 0.68 55.78 67.71
N ARG A 322 -0.46 56.18 68.32
CA ARG A 322 -0.94 57.52 68.81
C ARG A 322 -0.28 58.84 68.32
N ASN A 323 -0.92 60.03 68.16
CA ASN A 323 -2.31 60.57 68.27
C ASN A 323 -2.88 60.87 66.83
N SER A 324 -4.05 61.48 66.50
CA SER A 324 -5.21 62.18 67.13
C SER A 324 -5.14 63.72 67.39
N ASP A 325 -5.91 64.53 66.62
CA ASP A 325 -7.02 65.43 67.09
C ASP A 325 -7.42 66.61 66.16
N ASN A 326 -8.71 67.02 66.23
CA ASN A 326 -9.36 68.27 65.73
C ASN A 326 -9.49 68.50 64.19
N LYS A 327 -10.68 68.80 63.59
CA LYS A 327 -11.68 69.92 63.70
C LYS A 327 -11.21 71.23 63.03
N SER A 328 -12.03 72.05 62.32
CA SER A 328 -13.42 71.96 61.80
C SER A 328 -13.82 73.23 60.99
N ASN A 329 -14.89 73.20 60.16
CA ASN A 329 -15.65 74.35 59.59
C ASN A 329 -14.95 75.20 58.48
N MET A 330 -15.58 76.06 57.63
CA MET A 330 -16.94 76.19 57.02
C MET A 330 -16.93 77.29 55.92
N ASN A 331 -17.60 77.09 54.76
CA ASN A 331 -18.58 78.01 54.08
C ASN A 331 -18.61 78.03 52.52
N LYS A 332 -19.79 77.69 51.98
CA LYS A 332 -20.62 78.37 50.94
C LYS A 332 -19.97 79.22 49.81
N ASN A 333 -20.17 78.80 48.54
CA ASN A 333 -21.08 79.45 47.55
C ASN A 333 -20.89 78.87 46.11
N GLY A 334 -21.94 78.83 45.26
CA GLY A 334 -21.78 78.75 43.78
C GLY A 334 -22.56 77.66 42.98
N LYS A 335 -23.81 77.98 42.62
CA LYS A 335 -24.70 77.41 41.55
C LYS A 335 -24.13 76.41 40.49
N SER A 336 -24.69 75.17 40.47
CA SER A 336 -25.35 74.43 39.34
C SER A 336 -24.92 74.56 37.85
N PRO A 337 -25.20 73.54 36.98
CA PRO A 337 -25.28 72.07 37.18
C PRO A 337 -24.52 71.26 36.08
N HIS A 338 -24.61 69.91 36.12
CA HIS A 338 -23.99 68.93 35.19
C HIS A 338 -22.46 68.77 35.26
N ASP A 339 -21.96 68.06 36.29
CA ASP A 339 -20.59 67.57 36.30
C ASP A 339 -20.44 66.24 35.53
N SER A 340 -19.65 66.28 34.46
CA SER A 340 -19.15 65.09 33.77
C SER A 340 -17.97 64.50 34.56
N VAL A 341 -17.85 63.16 34.58
CA VAL A 341 -16.77 62.49 35.31
C VAL A 341 -15.45 62.67 34.55
N GLN A 342 -14.72 63.72 34.88
CA GLN A 342 -13.37 63.97 34.39
C GLN A 342 -12.43 62.87 34.90
N VAL A 343 -11.79 62.15 33.97
CA VAL A 343 -10.66 61.27 34.28
C VAL A 343 -9.41 62.15 34.44
N PRO A 344 -8.64 62.05 35.54
CA PRO A 344 -7.48 62.92 35.75
C PRO A 344 -6.43 62.81 34.63
N GLU A 345 -6.04 63.97 34.10
CA GLU A 345 -5.02 64.12 33.07
C GLU A 345 -3.62 63.92 33.67
N ALA A 346 -3.24 62.65 33.86
CA ALA A 346 -1.96 62.27 34.44
C ALA A 346 -0.80 62.50 33.44
N ALA A 347 -0.12 63.64 33.60
CA ALA A 347 0.95 64.08 32.72
C ALA A 347 2.13 63.09 32.57
N SER A 348 2.84 63.24 31.46
CA SER A 348 3.97 62.44 31.02
C SER A 348 5.11 62.37 32.04
N SER A 349 5.30 61.18 32.64
CA SER A 349 6.53 60.81 33.37
C SER A 349 7.12 59.53 32.77
N THR A 350 8.30 59.67 32.15
CA THR A 350 8.92 58.61 31.34
C THR A 350 9.57 57.53 32.20
N ALA A 351 8.82 56.46 32.50
CA ALA A 351 9.32 55.30 33.20
C ALA A 351 10.47 54.62 32.43
N LYS A 352 11.72 54.79 32.89
CA LYS A 352 12.90 54.16 32.27
C LYS A 352 12.84 52.63 32.44
N PRO A 353 13.09 51.83 31.37
CA PRO A 353 12.90 50.39 31.42
C PRO A 353 14.08 49.68 32.10
N SER A 354 13.80 48.84 33.09
CA SER A 354 14.76 47.96 33.73
C SER A 354 15.06 46.72 32.85
N ASN A 355 16.21 46.72 32.17
CA ASN A 355 16.72 45.61 31.33
C ASN A 355 15.66 44.93 30.43
N PRO A 356 15.12 45.65 29.42
CA PRO A 356 14.54 44.99 28.24
C PRO A 356 15.62 44.13 27.56
N SER A 357 15.24 43.06 26.85
CA SER A 357 16.26 42.26 26.15
C SER A 357 16.92 43.07 25.04
N ILE A 358 18.21 42.82 24.77
CA ILE A 358 18.95 43.52 23.71
C ILE A 358 18.23 43.33 22.36
N VAL A 359 17.73 42.11 22.10
CA VAL A 359 16.96 41.78 20.89
C VAL A 359 15.64 42.56 20.81
N GLN A 360 14.81 42.56 21.86
CA GLN A 360 13.54 43.27 21.86
C GLN A 360 13.74 44.80 21.78
N THR A 361 14.81 45.31 22.40
CA THR A 361 15.20 46.73 22.33
C THR A 361 15.60 47.09 20.89
N TYR A 362 16.48 46.30 20.27
CA TYR A 362 16.89 46.49 18.88
C TYR A 362 15.69 46.42 17.91
N MET A 363 14.81 45.43 18.07
CA MET A 363 13.57 45.32 17.29
C MET A 363 12.68 46.54 17.47
N SER A 364 12.48 47.04 18.70
CA SER A 364 11.66 48.25 18.93
C SER A 364 12.26 49.51 18.30
N ILE A 365 13.59 49.67 18.32
CA ILE A 365 14.29 50.79 17.67
C ILE A 365 14.21 50.68 16.14
N PHE A 366 14.37 49.45 15.61
CA PHE A 366 14.21 49.16 14.19
C PHE A 366 12.78 49.50 13.72
N PHE A 367 11.76 48.97 14.38
CA PHE A 367 10.37 49.23 14.00
C PHE A 367 9.94 50.67 14.19
N ARG A 368 10.44 51.38 15.21
CA ARG A 368 10.22 52.84 15.36
C ARG A 368 10.74 53.61 14.14
N LYS A 369 12.00 53.37 13.74
CA LYS A 369 12.63 54.02 12.57
C LYS A 369 11.95 53.61 11.26
N HIS A 370 11.65 52.33 11.09
CA HIS A 370 11.03 51.77 9.89
C HIS A 370 9.61 52.31 9.68
N GLY A 371 8.78 52.36 10.73
CA GLY A 371 7.42 52.93 10.65
C GLY A 371 7.40 54.39 10.19
N ILE A 372 8.33 55.22 10.72
CA ILE A 372 8.50 56.62 10.27
C ILE A 372 8.94 56.68 8.80
N PHE A 373 9.90 55.83 8.40
CA PHE A 373 10.40 55.78 7.02
C PHE A 373 9.30 55.36 6.02
N VAL A 374 8.52 54.33 6.34
CA VAL A 374 7.38 53.88 5.50
C VAL A 374 6.29 54.93 5.44
N ALA A 375 5.97 55.62 6.55
CA ALA A 375 4.99 56.70 6.55
C ALA A 375 5.42 57.93 5.74
N ARG A 376 6.73 58.25 5.72
CA ARG A 376 7.31 59.34 4.91
C ARG A 376 7.38 59.02 3.42
N HIS A 377 7.73 57.79 3.06
CA HIS A 377 8.02 57.40 1.68
C HIS A 377 7.23 56.17 1.19
N PRO A 378 5.89 56.10 1.40
CA PRO A 378 5.11 54.88 1.16
C PRO A 378 5.16 54.42 -0.30
N LEU A 379 5.18 55.35 -1.26
CA LEU A 379 5.31 55.01 -2.69
C LEU A 379 6.65 54.32 -3.01
N ARG A 380 7.77 54.84 -2.49
CA ARG A 380 9.10 54.25 -2.72
C ARG A 380 9.20 52.86 -2.09
N VAL A 381 8.70 52.71 -0.86
CA VAL A 381 8.66 51.41 -0.18
C VAL A 381 7.81 50.41 -0.96
N LEU A 382 6.61 50.80 -1.38
CA LEU A 382 5.70 49.93 -2.14
C LEU A 382 6.34 49.44 -3.46
N CYS A 383 6.92 50.34 -4.25
CA CYS A 383 7.58 49.98 -5.51
C CYS A 383 8.79 49.05 -5.32
N VAL A 384 9.65 49.32 -4.33
CA VAL A 384 10.82 48.46 -4.04
C VAL A 384 10.41 47.09 -3.51
N SER A 385 9.36 47.03 -2.69
CA SER A 385 8.88 45.78 -2.08
C SER A 385 8.21 44.87 -3.10
N LEU A 386 7.49 45.44 -4.08
CA LEU A 386 6.86 44.69 -5.17
C LEU A 386 7.87 44.21 -6.23
N LEU A 387 8.99 44.92 -6.42
CA LEU A 387 9.98 44.59 -7.45
C LEU A 387 10.57 43.18 -7.28
N VAL A 388 10.92 42.78 -6.05
CA VAL A 388 11.59 41.49 -5.81
C VAL A 388 10.68 40.30 -6.13
N PRO A 389 9.45 40.18 -5.59
CA PRO A 389 8.56 39.08 -5.96
C PRO A 389 8.19 39.06 -7.45
N VAL A 390 8.00 40.22 -8.09
CA VAL A 390 7.68 40.29 -9.53
C VAL A 390 8.83 39.75 -10.39
N LEU A 391 10.09 40.01 -10.01
CA LEU A 391 11.26 39.40 -10.67
C LEU A 391 11.32 37.89 -10.43
N LEU A 392 10.99 37.41 -9.24
CA LEU A 392 10.95 35.97 -8.94
C LEU A 392 9.86 35.23 -9.73
N CYS A 393 8.70 35.86 -9.95
CA CYS A 393 7.62 35.31 -10.78
C CYS A 393 8.03 35.01 -12.23
N ILE A 394 9.09 35.64 -12.77
CA ILE A 394 9.63 35.31 -14.10
C ILE A 394 10.08 33.84 -14.17
N GLY A 395 10.50 33.24 -13.05
CA GLY A 395 10.87 31.83 -12.97
C GLY A 395 9.71 30.86 -13.28
N LEU A 396 8.45 31.31 -13.24
CA LEU A 396 7.27 30.50 -13.58
C LEU A 396 7.26 30.06 -15.05
N PHE A 397 8.00 30.72 -15.95
CA PHE A 397 8.20 30.23 -17.33
C PHE A 397 8.94 28.88 -17.40
N ARG A 398 9.56 28.42 -16.30
CA ARG A 398 10.17 27.08 -16.17
C ARG A 398 9.37 26.11 -15.29
N LEU A 399 8.14 26.49 -14.89
CA LEU A 399 7.28 25.66 -14.06
C LEU A 399 7.05 24.28 -14.69
N LYS A 400 7.36 23.23 -13.94
CA LYS A 400 7.05 21.83 -14.29
C LYS A 400 6.43 21.17 -13.08
N VAL A 401 5.28 20.52 -13.29
CA VAL A 401 4.60 19.72 -12.27
C VAL A 401 5.07 18.28 -12.38
N GLU A 402 5.37 17.62 -11.26
CA GLU A 402 5.56 16.16 -11.20
C GLU A 402 4.23 15.51 -10.76
N THR A 403 3.68 14.63 -11.59
CA THR A 403 2.40 13.92 -11.33
C THR A 403 2.60 12.42 -11.07
N ARG A 404 3.83 11.93 -11.19
CA ARG A 404 4.18 10.52 -11.08
C ARG A 404 4.28 10.07 -9.61
N PRO A 405 3.45 9.13 -9.13
CA PRO A 405 3.42 8.74 -7.72
C PRO A 405 4.79 8.28 -7.18
N GLU A 406 5.58 7.57 -8.00
CA GLU A 406 6.88 7.03 -7.61
C GLU A 406 7.99 8.09 -7.49
N LYS A 407 7.77 9.33 -7.96
CA LYS A 407 8.68 10.47 -7.72
C LYS A 407 8.17 11.45 -6.66
N LEU A 408 6.92 11.32 -6.22
CA LEU A 408 6.32 12.14 -5.17
C LEU A 408 6.50 11.54 -3.78
N TRP A 409 6.23 10.23 -3.64
CA TRP A 409 6.12 9.56 -2.33
C TRP A 409 7.35 8.74 -1.94
N VAL A 410 8.12 8.27 -2.93
CA VAL A 410 9.29 7.40 -2.73
C VAL A 410 10.55 8.25 -2.55
N SER A 411 11.36 7.96 -1.53
CA SER A 411 12.66 8.63 -1.39
C SER A 411 13.64 8.10 -2.44
N PRO A 412 14.38 8.95 -3.17
CA PRO A 412 15.24 8.52 -4.29
C PRO A 412 16.46 7.68 -3.88
N GLY A 413 16.75 7.57 -2.58
CA GLY A 413 17.76 6.66 -2.03
C GLY A 413 17.19 5.64 -1.05
N SER A 414 15.91 5.29 -1.18
CA SER A 414 15.24 4.26 -0.37
C SER A 414 15.65 2.84 -0.80
N GLU A 415 15.54 1.88 0.11
CA GLU A 415 15.94 0.49 -0.16
C GLU A 415 15.04 -0.12 -1.24
N ALA A 416 13.72 0.08 -1.20
CA ALA A 416 12.82 -0.44 -2.23
C ALA A 416 13.01 0.22 -3.62
N ALA A 417 13.46 1.47 -3.67
CA ALA A 417 13.85 2.09 -4.94
C ALA A 417 15.14 1.46 -5.52
N ASN A 418 16.12 1.15 -4.67
CA ASN A 418 17.36 0.48 -5.09
C ASN A 418 17.12 -0.99 -5.47
N GLU A 419 16.29 -1.71 -4.71
CA GLU A 419 15.81 -3.07 -5.02
C GLU A 419 15.08 -3.09 -6.37
N LYS A 420 14.15 -2.15 -6.61
CA LYS A 420 13.45 -2.04 -7.90
C LYS A 420 14.39 -1.69 -9.05
N ASN A 421 15.24 -0.68 -8.90
CA ASN A 421 16.19 -0.27 -9.95
C ASN A 421 17.10 -1.44 -10.34
N TYR A 422 17.55 -2.24 -9.37
CA TYR A 422 18.37 -3.42 -9.61
C TYR A 422 17.58 -4.55 -10.29
N PHE A 423 16.33 -4.80 -9.87
CA PHE A 423 15.46 -5.79 -10.54
C PHE A 423 15.21 -5.39 -12.01
N ASP A 424 14.76 -4.15 -12.24
CA ASP A 424 14.43 -3.63 -13.57
C ASP A 424 15.65 -3.55 -14.52
N SER A 425 16.89 -3.55 -14.02
CA SER A 425 18.10 -3.39 -14.84
C SER A 425 18.83 -4.70 -15.19
N HIS A 426 18.72 -5.73 -14.36
CA HIS A 426 19.38 -7.04 -14.58
C HIS A 426 18.36 -8.10 -15.05
N LEU A 427 17.10 -7.97 -14.63
CA LEU A 427 16.00 -8.86 -14.99
C LEU A 427 14.96 -8.09 -15.83
N ALA A 428 13.93 -8.77 -16.33
CA ALA A 428 12.87 -8.08 -17.06
C ALA A 428 12.05 -7.17 -16.12
N PRO A 429 11.83 -5.88 -16.44
CA PRO A 429 11.01 -5.00 -15.62
C PRO A 429 9.56 -5.51 -15.58
N PHE A 430 8.93 -5.42 -14.41
CA PHE A 430 7.59 -5.97 -14.18
C PHE A 430 6.57 -5.41 -15.19
N TYR A 431 5.77 -6.30 -15.81
CA TYR A 431 4.85 -5.98 -16.88
C TYR A 431 3.70 -5.07 -16.43
N ARG A 432 3.12 -4.35 -17.40
CA ARG A 432 1.91 -3.53 -17.23
C ARG A 432 0.69 -4.45 -17.23
N ILE A 433 -0.33 -4.11 -16.46
CA ILE A 433 -1.52 -4.94 -16.23
C ILE A 433 -2.76 -4.15 -16.63
N GLU A 434 -3.40 -4.61 -17.70
CA GLU A 434 -4.73 -4.18 -18.09
C GLU A 434 -5.72 -5.31 -17.74
N GLN A 435 -6.66 -5.03 -16.83
CA GLN A 435 -7.54 -6.05 -16.24
C GLN A 435 -9.02 -5.64 -16.32
N LEU A 436 -9.86 -6.61 -16.65
CA LEU A 436 -11.32 -6.56 -16.60
C LEU A 436 -11.82 -7.57 -15.55
N VAL A 437 -12.76 -7.15 -14.70
CA VAL A 437 -13.49 -8.02 -13.78
C VAL A 437 -14.97 -7.90 -14.11
N LEU A 438 -15.55 -8.99 -14.63
CA LEU A 438 -17.01 -9.12 -14.81
C LEU A 438 -17.55 -9.94 -13.65
N ALA A 439 -18.63 -9.51 -13.01
CA ALA A 439 -19.20 -10.24 -11.88
C ALA A 439 -20.73 -10.29 -11.87
N THR A 440 -21.27 -11.33 -11.24
CA THR A 440 -22.70 -11.45 -10.93
C THR A 440 -23.05 -10.72 -9.63
N SER A 441 -24.12 -9.94 -9.64
CA SER A 441 -24.56 -9.18 -8.46
C SER A 441 -25.55 -10.00 -7.60
N ALA A 442 -25.33 -9.97 -6.28
CA ALA A 442 -26.13 -10.70 -5.30
C ALA A 442 -27.45 -9.97 -4.99
N SER A 443 -28.47 -10.18 -5.82
CA SER A 443 -29.80 -9.62 -5.61
C SER A 443 -30.51 -10.24 -4.40
N GLY A 444 -30.78 -9.43 -3.37
CA GLY A 444 -31.71 -9.78 -2.29
C GLY A 444 -31.17 -10.65 -1.15
N GLY A 445 -29.85 -10.83 -1.04
CA GLY A 445 -29.22 -11.59 0.06
C GLY A 445 -29.10 -13.10 -0.17
N SER A 446 -29.53 -13.59 -1.34
CA SER A 446 -29.06 -14.87 -1.88
C SER A 446 -27.58 -14.79 -2.27
N GLU A 447 -26.90 -15.94 -2.33
CA GLU A 447 -25.55 -16.04 -2.89
C GLU A 447 -25.54 -15.61 -4.38
N ALA A 448 -24.41 -15.08 -4.85
CA ALA A 448 -24.30 -14.64 -6.23
C ALA A 448 -24.35 -15.85 -7.18
N PRO A 449 -25.16 -15.82 -8.26
CA PRO A 449 -25.25 -16.93 -9.19
C PRO A 449 -23.90 -17.13 -9.92
N SER A 450 -23.60 -18.35 -10.33
CA SER A 450 -22.37 -18.62 -11.10
C SER A 450 -22.36 -17.79 -12.38
N ILE A 451 -21.22 -17.14 -12.66
CA ILE A 451 -21.01 -16.41 -13.91
C ILE A 451 -20.78 -17.35 -15.10
N VAL A 452 -20.47 -18.64 -14.82
CA VAL A 452 -20.16 -19.68 -15.80
C VAL A 452 -21.45 -20.19 -16.45
N ASN A 453 -21.96 -19.45 -17.42
CA ASN A 453 -23.07 -19.84 -18.30
C ASN A 453 -22.84 -19.38 -19.75
N ASP A 454 -23.55 -19.99 -20.70
CA ASP A 454 -23.32 -19.84 -22.14
C ASP A 454 -23.47 -18.40 -22.63
N ASN A 455 -24.48 -17.68 -22.11
CA ASN A 455 -24.75 -16.29 -22.49
C ASN A 455 -23.59 -15.38 -22.08
N ASN A 456 -23.08 -15.55 -20.85
CA ASN A 456 -21.93 -14.81 -20.35
C ASN A 456 -20.63 -15.17 -21.10
N MET A 457 -20.50 -16.42 -21.57
CA MET A 457 -19.36 -16.84 -22.38
C MET A 457 -19.37 -16.23 -23.78
N LYS A 458 -20.55 -16.21 -24.45
CA LYS A 458 -20.71 -15.57 -25.77
C LYS A 458 -20.51 -14.05 -25.69
N LEU A 459 -21.04 -13.40 -24.64
CA LEU A 459 -20.71 -12.02 -24.30
C LEU A 459 -19.20 -11.81 -24.19
N LEU A 460 -18.47 -12.71 -23.51
CA LEU A 460 -17.04 -12.57 -23.32
C LEU A 460 -16.25 -12.68 -24.64
N PHE A 461 -16.68 -13.51 -25.59
CA PHE A 461 -16.10 -13.57 -26.94
C PHE A 461 -16.27 -12.25 -27.69
N GLU A 462 -17.45 -11.60 -27.62
CA GLU A 462 -17.68 -10.28 -28.22
C GLU A 462 -16.77 -9.20 -27.61
N ILE A 463 -16.56 -9.26 -26.29
CA ILE A 463 -15.71 -8.33 -25.54
C ILE A 463 -14.24 -8.50 -25.92
N GLN A 464 -13.71 -9.72 -25.88
CA GLN A 464 -12.31 -9.96 -26.24
C GLN A 464 -12.03 -9.57 -27.69
N LYS A 465 -12.92 -9.93 -28.62
CA LYS A 465 -12.80 -9.53 -30.02
C LYS A 465 -12.66 -8.01 -30.18
N LYS A 466 -13.48 -7.21 -29.46
CA LYS A 466 -13.37 -5.74 -29.48
C LYS A 466 -12.02 -5.23 -28.97
N VAL A 467 -11.43 -5.87 -27.95
CA VAL A 467 -10.10 -5.51 -27.42
C VAL A 467 -8.99 -5.93 -28.39
N ASP A 468 -9.10 -7.10 -29.02
CA ASP A 468 -8.09 -7.64 -29.94
C ASP A 468 -8.13 -6.93 -31.31
N ASP A 469 -9.28 -6.39 -31.73
CA ASP A 469 -9.44 -5.51 -32.90
C ASP A 469 -8.96 -4.06 -32.65
N LEU A 470 -8.71 -3.66 -31.39
CA LEU A 470 -8.38 -2.28 -31.03
C LEU A 470 -7.05 -1.79 -31.63
N ARG A 471 -7.06 -0.64 -32.33
CA ARG A 471 -5.87 -0.01 -32.92
C ARG A 471 -5.74 1.45 -32.48
N ALA A 472 -4.78 1.73 -31.58
CA ALA A 472 -4.52 3.07 -31.09
C ALA A 472 -3.56 3.85 -32.02
N ASN A 473 -3.71 5.17 -32.12
CA ASN A 473 -2.82 6.02 -32.91
C ASN A 473 -1.74 6.66 -32.01
N TYR A 474 -0.47 6.38 -32.29
CA TYR A 474 0.68 6.98 -31.61
C TYR A 474 1.72 7.47 -32.62
N SER A 475 1.98 8.78 -32.65
CA SER A 475 2.94 9.42 -33.57
C SER A 475 2.74 9.04 -35.06
N GLY A 476 1.49 8.86 -35.49
CA GLY A 476 1.13 8.47 -36.86
C GLY A 476 1.21 6.96 -37.16
N SER A 477 1.72 6.16 -36.23
CA SER A 477 1.65 4.70 -36.29
C SER A 477 0.36 4.19 -35.63
N LYS A 478 -0.31 3.23 -36.26
CA LYS A 478 -1.32 2.41 -35.56
C LYS A 478 -0.59 1.36 -34.71
N VAL A 479 -1.06 1.15 -33.48
CA VAL A 479 -0.53 0.18 -32.51
C VAL A 479 -1.63 -0.80 -32.14
N ALA A 480 -1.37 -2.09 -32.33
CA ALA A 480 -2.22 -3.20 -31.91
C ALA A 480 -1.74 -3.79 -30.58
N LEU A 481 -2.60 -4.57 -29.90
CA LEU A 481 -2.21 -5.34 -28.72
C LEU A 481 -1.01 -6.28 -29.01
N ALA A 482 -1.00 -6.90 -30.19
CA ALA A 482 0.05 -7.80 -30.66
C ALA A 482 1.44 -7.14 -30.81
N ASP A 483 1.53 -5.80 -30.84
CA ASP A 483 2.80 -5.04 -30.91
C ASP A 483 3.42 -4.79 -29.52
N ILE A 484 2.64 -4.96 -28.44
CA ILE A 484 2.99 -4.52 -27.08
C ILE A 484 2.83 -5.59 -26.00
N CYS A 485 1.98 -6.61 -26.22
CA CYS A 485 1.71 -7.69 -25.26
C CYS A 485 2.93 -8.57 -24.94
N LEU A 486 2.93 -9.18 -23.75
CA LEU A 486 3.92 -10.17 -23.34
C LEU A 486 3.75 -11.48 -24.14
N LYS A 487 4.87 -12.06 -24.58
CA LYS A 487 4.93 -13.27 -25.42
C LYS A 487 5.97 -14.25 -24.86
N PRO A 488 5.57 -15.30 -24.13
CA PRO A 488 6.51 -16.15 -23.39
C PRO A 488 7.10 -17.30 -24.23
N LEU A 489 6.31 -17.91 -25.11
CA LEU A 489 6.67 -19.10 -25.89
C LEU A 489 6.54 -18.84 -27.40
N SER A 490 5.32 -18.53 -27.86
CA SER A 490 4.99 -18.32 -29.28
C SER A 490 5.01 -16.85 -29.70
N THR A 491 4.51 -16.57 -30.91
CA THR A 491 4.24 -15.22 -31.43
C THR A 491 3.03 -14.51 -30.78
N ASP A 492 2.33 -15.18 -29.87
CA ASP A 492 0.99 -14.81 -29.41
C ASP A 492 1.03 -14.18 -28.01
N CYS A 493 0.00 -13.38 -27.72
CA CYS A 493 -0.11 -12.68 -26.45
C CYS A 493 -0.51 -13.64 -25.33
N ALA A 494 0.14 -13.52 -24.16
CA ALA A 494 -0.21 -14.25 -22.94
C ALA A 494 -1.49 -13.70 -22.26
N THR A 495 -2.60 -13.62 -22.99
CA THR A 495 -3.88 -13.15 -22.45
C THR A 495 -4.49 -14.20 -21.53
N GLN A 496 -4.79 -13.82 -20.30
CA GLN A 496 -5.37 -14.70 -19.29
C GLN A 496 -6.88 -14.51 -19.28
N SER A 497 -7.61 -15.54 -19.68
CA SER A 497 -9.07 -15.57 -19.75
C SER A 497 -9.57 -17.01 -19.79
N VAL A 498 -10.81 -17.26 -19.36
CA VAL A 498 -11.51 -18.55 -19.54
C VAL A 498 -11.66 -18.93 -21.03
N LEU A 499 -11.64 -17.97 -21.95
CA LEU A 499 -11.69 -18.24 -23.38
C LEU A 499 -10.43 -18.96 -23.91
N GLN A 500 -9.33 -19.00 -23.14
CA GLN A 500 -8.13 -19.72 -23.54
C GLN A 500 -8.33 -21.24 -23.60
N TYR A 501 -9.28 -21.79 -22.83
CA TYR A 501 -9.68 -23.21 -22.94
C TYR A 501 -10.33 -23.56 -24.29
N PHE A 502 -10.69 -22.55 -25.10
CA PHE A 502 -11.19 -22.68 -26.47
C PHE A 502 -10.20 -22.06 -27.48
N GLN A 503 -8.96 -21.78 -27.04
CA GLN A 503 -7.92 -21.07 -27.81
C GLN A 503 -8.43 -19.79 -28.50
N LEU A 504 -9.33 -19.05 -27.82
CA LEU A 504 -9.99 -17.83 -28.31
C LEU A 504 -10.84 -18.00 -29.59
N ASP A 505 -11.12 -19.23 -30.06
CA ASP A 505 -11.98 -19.50 -31.23
C ASP A 505 -13.46 -19.71 -30.80
N PRO A 506 -14.40 -18.85 -31.22
CA PRO A 506 -15.83 -19.04 -30.94
C PRO A 506 -16.38 -20.38 -31.47
N LYS A 507 -15.83 -20.92 -32.56
CA LYS A 507 -16.31 -22.19 -33.14
C LYS A 507 -16.12 -23.36 -32.19
N LYS A 508 -14.93 -23.45 -31.59
CA LYS A 508 -14.62 -24.48 -30.58
C LYS A 508 -15.59 -24.41 -29.39
N PHE A 509 -16.02 -23.22 -29.01
CA PHE A 509 -17.06 -23.06 -27.99
C PHE A 509 -18.45 -23.47 -28.46
N ASP A 510 -18.86 -23.13 -29.69
CA ASP A 510 -20.14 -23.57 -30.25
C ASP A 510 -20.20 -25.10 -30.49
N ASP A 511 -19.05 -25.74 -30.79
CA ASP A 511 -18.94 -27.19 -31.02
C ASP A 511 -18.91 -28.01 -29.70
N SER A 512 -18.28 -27.49 -28.63
CA SER A 512 -18.04 -28.25 -27.37
C SER A 512 -18.81 -27.74 -26.15
N GLY A 513 -19.36 -26.53 -26.21
CA GLY A 513 -20.17 -25.91 -25.16
C GLY A 513 -19.40 -25.63 -23.86
N ILE A 514 -20.17 -25.28 -22.82
CA ILE A 514 -19.60 -24.90 -21.53
C ILE A 514 -19.11 -26.07 -20.67
N ASP A 515 -19.52 -27.30 -21.00
CA ASP A 515 -19.05 -28.48 -20.28
C ASP A 515 -17.55 -28.74 -20.53
N HIS A 516 -17.02 -28.33 -21.68
CA HIS A 516 -15.56 -28.26 -21.91
C HIS A 516 -14.86 -27.29 -20.95
N ALA A 517 -15.44 -26.11 -20.69
CA ALA A 517 -14.87 -25.18 -19.70
C ALA A 517 -14.85 -25.79 -18.29
N LYS A 518 -15.93 -26.47 -17.88
CA LYS A 518 -16.03 -27.16 -16.58
C LYS A 518 -15.04 -28.32 -16.46
N PHE A 519 -14.81 -29.04 -17.56
CA PHE A 519 -13.79 -30.08 -17.68
C PHE A 519 -12.38 -29.49 -17.54
N CYS A 520 -12.06 -28.44 -18.29
CA CYS A 520 -10.79 -27.72 -18.16
C CYS A 520 -10.57 -27.13 -16.76
N PHE A 521 -11.59 -26.67 -16.03
CA PHE A 521 -11.42 -26.26 -14.62
C PHE A 521 -10.83 -27.35 -13.72
N GLN A 522 -10.96 -28.63 -14.09
CA GLN A 522 -10.41 -29.77 -13.36
C GLN A 522 -9.16 -30.35 -14.04
N HIS A 523 -8.99 -30.15 -15.35
CA HIS A 523 -7.98 -30.84 -16.17
C HIS A 523 -7.09 -29.89 -17.01
N TYR A 524 -7.07 -28.59 -16.71
CA TYR A 524 -6.29 -27.55 -17.42
C TYR A 524 -4.80 -27.84 -17.59
N THR A 525 -4.24 -28.75 -16.79
CA THR A 525 -2.86 -29.23 -16.77
C THR A 525 -2.62 -30.53 -17.54
N SER A 526 -3.62 -31.41 -17.62
CA SER A 526 -3.49 -32.79 -18.12
C SER A 526 -4.08 -33.01 -19.52
N GLU A 527 -4.78 -32.02 -20.06
CA GLU A 527 -5.58 -32.10 -21.29
C GLU A 527 -5.07 -31.09 -22.33
N GLU A 528 -4.63 -31.57 -23.51
CA GLU A 528 -4.11 -30.70 -24.58
C GLU A 528 -5.18 -29.74 -25.12
N THR A 529 -6.44 -30.18 -25.19
CA THR A 529 -7.56 -29.35 -25.66
C THR A 529 -7.88 -28.18 -24.72
N CYS A 530 -7.31 -28.15 -23.50
CA CYS A 530 -7.40 -27.06 -22.53
C CYS A 530 -6.18 -26.09 -22.54
N LEU A 531 -5.17 -26.30 -23.40
CA LEU A 531 -4.02 -25.38 -23.49
C LEU A 531 -4.41 -24.06 -24.19
N SER A 532 -3.77 -22.95 -23.79
CA SER A 532 -3.98 -21.62 -24.39
C SER A 532 -3.48 -21.51 -25.84
N THR A 533 -3.84 -20.43 -26.55
CA THR A 533 -3.22 -20.04 -27.84
C THR A 533 -1.69 -20.00 -27.80
N PHE A 534 -1.10 -19.58 -26.67
CA PHE A 534 0.35 -19.52 -26.45
C PHE A 534 0.93 -20.80 -25.81
N GLN A 535 0.23 -21.93 -25.97
CA GLN A 535 0.66 -23.29 -25.59
C GLN A 535 1.05 -23.45 -24.10
N SER A 536 0.30 -22.80 -23.21
CA SER A 536 0.44 -22.92 -21.75
C SER A 536 -0.89 -23.34 -21.12
N PRO A 537 -0.89 -24.15 -20.04
CA PRO A 537 -2.06 -24.30 -19.18
C PRO A 537 -2.38 -22.97 -18.49
N VAL A 538 -3.66 -22.73 -18.19
CA VAL A 538 -4.15 -21.51 -17.52
C VAL A 538 -4.79 -21.88 -16.18
N ASP A 539 -4.18 -21.45 -15.07
CA ASP A 539 -4.64 -21.72 -13.71
C ASP A 539 -6.02 -21.07 -13.46
N PRO A 540 -7.10 -21.83 -13.22
CA PRO A 540 -8.45 -21.28 -13.08
C PRO A 540 -8.58 -20.30 -11.91
N SER A 541 -7.71 -20.37 -10.89
CA SER A 541 -7.69 -19.39 -9.79
C SER A 541 -7.19 -17.99 -10.18
N THR A 542 -6.63 -17.84 -11.39
CA THR A 542 -6.17 -16.55 -11.94
C THR A 542 -7.15 -15.88 -12.90
N ILE A 543 -8.11 -16.64 -13.45
CA ILE A 543 -9.11 -16.19 -14.43
C ILE A 543 -10.55 -16.21 -13.89
N LEU A 544 -10.76 -16.73 -12.68
CA LEU A 544 -12.04 -16.76 -11.98
C LEU A 544 -11.92 -16.10 -10.61
N GLY A 545 -13.04 -15.58 -10.12
CA GLY A 545 -13.15 -14.97 -8.79
C GLY A 545 -14.40 -15.40 -8.03
N GLY A 546 -14.37 -15.23 -6.71
CA GLY A 546 -15.51 -15.47 -5.82
C GLY A 546 -15.81 -16.93 -5.47
N PHE A 547 -15.15 -17.91 -6.11
CA PHE A 547 -15.39 -19.34 -5.87
C PHE A 547 -15.05 -19.80 -4.44
N PRO A 548 -15.74 -20.83 -3.90
CA PRO A 548 -15.40 -21.44 -2.62
C PRO A 548 -14.38 -22.57 -2.77
N GLY A 549 -13.28 -22.49 -2.03
CA GLY A 549 -12.25 -23.55 -1.99
C GLY A 549 -11.61 -23.81 -3.36
N SER A 550 -11.94 -24.94 -3.98
CA SER A 550 -11.52 -25.30 -5.36
C SER A 550 -12.71 -25.54 -6.30
N ASN A 551 -13.91 -25.02 -6.00
CA ASN A 551 -15.10 -25.25 -6.83
C ASN A 551 -15.28 -24.13 -7.86
N PHE A 552 -14.47 -24.17 -8.91
CA PHE A 552 -14.43 -23.15 -9.97
C PHE A 552 -15.78 -22.98 -10.72
N THR A 553 -16.62 -24.02 -10.75
CA THR A 553 -17.98 -23.97 -11.34
C THR A 553 -18.92 -22.99 -10.60
N GLU A 554 -18.63 -22.69 -9.32
CA GLU A 554 -19.37 -21.73 -8.48
C GLU A 554 -18.73 -20.33 -8.47
N ALA A 555 -17.82 -20.03 -9.40
CA ALA A 555 -17.24 -18.69 -9.54
C ALA A 555 -18.30 -17.62 -9.85
N SER A 556 -18.26 -16.51 -9.11
CA SER A 556 -19.15 -15.36 -9.31
C SER A 556 -18.55 -14.26 -10.20
N ALA A 557 -17.29 -14.40 -10.60
CA ALA A 557 -16.60 -13.41 -11.43
C ALA A 557 -15.64 -14.05 -12.45
N PHE A 558 -15.55 -13.43 -13.64
CA PHE A 558 -14.49 -13.66 -14.62
C PHE A 558 -13.44 -12.56 -14.46
N VAL A 559 -12.17 -12.95 -14.48
CA VAL A 559 -11.01 -12.06 -14.41
C VAL A 559 -10.23 -12.21 -15.71
N ILE A 560 -10.18 -11.15 -16.51
CA ILE A 560 -9.46 -11.13 -17.79
C ILE A 560 -8.26 -10.20 -17.65
N THR A 561 -7.06 -10.72 -17.87
CA THR A 561 -5.82 -9.96 -17.72
C THR A 561 -5.00 -9.97 -19.01
N TYR A 562 -4.59 -8.79 -19.44
CA TYR A 562 -3.70 -8.55 -20.57
C TYR A 562 -2.34 -8.06 -20.03
N PRO A 563 -1.28 -8.88 -20.06
CA PRO A 563 0.06 -8.45 -19.68
C PRO A 563 0.73 -7.71 -20.85
N VAL A 564 1.15 -6.46 -20.64
CA VAL A 564 1.83 -5.62 -21.63
C VAL A 564 3.28 -5.34 -21.23
N ASN A 565 4.21 -5.41 -22.18
CA ASN A 565 5.64 -5.23 -21.90
C ASN A 565 5.94 -3.82 -21.37
N ASN A 566 6.63 -3.75 -20.24
CA ASN A 566 7.11 -2.52 -19.63
C ASN A 566 8.55 -2.22 -20.09
N LYS A 567 8.97 -0.95 -20.06
CA LYS A 567 10.35 -0.54 -20.37
C LYS A 567 10.93 0.39 -19.31
N VAL A 568 12.23 0.23 -19.05
CA VAL A 568 12.99 1.00 -18.06
C VAL A 568 13.13 2.44 -18.56
N GLN A 569 12.33 3.36 -18.02
CA GLN A 569 12.19 4.72 -18.55
C GLN A 569 13.50 5.55 -18.48
N THR A 570 14.33 5.47 -19.53
CA THR A 570 15.52 6.33 -19.68
C THR A 570 15.14 7.73 -20.16
N THR A 571 14.17 7.81 -21.08
CA THR A 571 13.77 9.05 -21.77
C THR A 571 12.31 9.45 -21.53
N GLY A 572 11.53 8.62 -20.84
CA GLY A 572 10.10 8.82 -20.58
C GLY A 572 9.17 8.68 -21.81
N LYS A 573 9.70 8.41 -23.00
CA LYS A 573 8.91 8.20 -24.24
C LYS A 573 8.65 6.73 -24.58
N GLU A 574 9.39 5.81 -23.96
CA GLU A 574 9.47 4.40 -24.37
C GLU A 574 8.14 3.65 -24.21
N ASN A 575 7.42 3.88 -23.11
CA ASN A 575 6.08 3.35 -22.87
C ASN A 575 4.97 4.11 -23.63
N GLY A 576 5.31 5.09 -24.48
CA GLY A 576 4.32 5.95 -25.15
C GLY A 576 3.33 5.20 -26.03
N LYS A 577 3.76 4.10 -26.68
CA LYS A 577 2.87 3.20 -27.43
C LYS A 577 1.86 2.49 -26.52
N ALA A 578 2.31 1.95 -25.38
CA ALA A 578 1.45 1.27 -24.42
C ALA A 578 0.42 2.24 -23.83
N MET A 579 0.85 3.39 -23.32
CA MET A 579 -0.04 4.42 -22.76
C MET A 579 -1.05 5.01 -23.77
N ALA A 580 -0.77 4.92 -25.07
CA ALA A 580 -1.73 5.28 -26.12
C ALA A 580 -2.78 4.18 -26.34
N TRP A 581 -2.37 2.91 -26.29
CA TRP A 581 -3.28 1.75 -26.34
C TRP A 581 -4.15 1.65 -25.09
N GLU A 582 -3.57 1.80 -23.89
CA GLU A 582 -4.28 1.80 -22.60
C GLU A 582 -5.41 2.84 -22.56
N ARG A 583 -5.21 4.05 -23.10
CA ARG A 583 -6.27 5.07 -23.18
C ARG A 583 -7.37 4.72 -24.18
N ALA A 584 -7.01 4.13 -25.32
CA ALA A 584 -7.99 3.64 -26.28
C ALA A 584 -8.81 2.47 -25.69
N PHE A 585 -8.17 1.62 -24.89
CA PHE A 585 -8.80 0.52 -24.15
C PHE A 585 -9.75 1.05 -23.07
N ILE A 586 -9.35 2.02 -22.24
CA ILE A 586 -10.24 2.69 -21.26
C ILE A 586 -11.48 3.26 -21.95
N ASN A 587 -11.34 3.91 -23.11
CA ASN A 587 -12.46 4.50 -23.84
C ASN A 587 -13.39 3.41 -24.39
N LEU A 588 -12.86 2.40 -25.09
CA LEU A 588 -13.62 1.24 -25.57
C LEU A 588 -14.40 0.56 -24.42
N VAL A 589 -13.75 0.40 -23.26
CA VAL A 589 -14.37 -0.21 -22.08
C VAL A 589 -15.49 0.65 -21.50
N LYS A 590 -15.35 1.98 -21.48
CA LYS A 590 -16.38 2.91 -20.98
C LYS A 590 -17.55 3.08 -21.95
N GLU A 591 -17.28 3.19 -23.25
CA GLU A 591 -18.25 3.61 -24.28
C GLU A 591 -19.00 2.43 -24.90
N GLU A 592 -18.36 1.27 -25.06
CA GLU A 592 -18.98 0.10 -25.72
C GLU A 592 -19.17 -1.10 -24.77
N ILE A 593 -18.12 -1.50 -24.04
CA ILE A 593 -18.16 -2.75 -23.26
C ILE A 593 -18.99 -2.60 -21.98
N ARG A 594 -18.86 -1.50 -21.22
CA ARG A 594 -19.64 -1.28 -19.98
C ARG A 594 -21.16 -1.28 -20.25
N PRO A 595 -21.71 -0.59 -21.28
CA PRO A 595 -23.12 -0.73 -21.66
C PRO A 595 -23.53 -2.15 -22.04
N MET A 596 -22.70 -2.87 -22.80
CA MET A 596 -22.95 -4.25 -23.23
C MET A 596 -23.04 -5.23 -22.05
N VAL A 597 -22.13 -5.13 -21.07
CA VAL A 597 -22.13 -5.98 -19.87
C VAL A 597 -23.32 -5.64 -18.94
N LEU A 598 -23.63 -4.36 -18.75
CA LEU A 598 -24.76 -3.92 -17.94
C LEU A 598 -26.11 -4.38 -18.52
N ALA A 599 -26.23 -4.49 -19.85
CA ALA A 599 -27.44 -5.02 -20.50
C ALA A 599 -27.73 -6.50 -20.17
N GLN A 600 -26.73 -7.24 -19.67
CA GLN A 600 -26.87 -8.64 -19.22
C GLN A 600 -27.01 -8.76 -17.68
N ASN A 601 -27.26 -7.66 -16.97
CA ASN A 601 -27.34 -7.59 -15.50
C ASN A 601 -26.06 -7.99 -14.75
N LEU A 602 -24.90 -7.86 -15.40
CA LEU A 602 -23.58 -8.07 -14.80
C LEU A 602 -22.93 -6.73 -14.42
N THR A 603 -22.02 -6.74 -13.44
CA THR A 603 -21.13 -5.60 -13.15
C THR A 603 -19.85 -5.71 -13.97
N LEU A 604 -19.26 -4.56 -14.34
CA LEU A 604 -17.96 -4.49 -15.01
C LEU A 604 -17.06 -3.46 -14.33
N SER A 605 -16.00 -3.96 -13.70
CA SER A 605 -14.93 -3.18 -13.09
C SER A 605 -13.63 -3.39 -13.88
N PHE A 606 -12.76 -2.38 -13.95
CA PHE A 606 -11.57 -2.44 -14.81
C PHE A 606 -10.47 -1.47 -14.39
N SER A 607 -9.23 -1.78 -14.78
CA SER A 607 -8.08 -0.88 -14.67
C SER A 607 -7.08 -1.11 -15.80
N SER A 608 -6.34 -0.06 -16.14
CA SER A 608 -5.03 -0.12 -16.81
C SER A 608 -3.93 0.36 -15.87
N GLU A 609 -2.68 0.13 -16.22
CA GLU A 609 -1.55 0.70 -15.47
C GLU A 609 -1.51 2.25 -15.53
N SER A 610 -2.00 2.88 -16.61
CA SER A 610 -2.16 4.35 -16.67
C SER A 610 -3.34 4.90 -15.84
N SER A 611 -4.33 4.08 -15.50
CA SER A 611 -5.62 4.53 -14.96
C SER A 611 -5.47 5.31 -13.64
N ILE A 612 -4.57 4.84 -12.76
CA ILE A 612 -4.30 5.50 -11.47
C ILE A 612 -3.71 6.90 -11.68
N GLN A 613 -2.77 7.07 -12.62
CA GLN A 613 -2.16 8.37 -12.89
C GLN A 613 -3.18 9.34 -13.52
N ASP A 614 -3.97 8.88 -14.48
CA ASP A 614 -4.94 9.73 -15.19
C ASP A 614 -6.13 10.14 -14.28
N GLU A 615 -6.61 9.28 -13.36
CA GLU A 615 -7.66 9.67 -12.39
C GLU A 615 -7.16 10.57 -11.25
N LEU A 616 -5.90 10.43 -10.80
CA LEU A 616 -5.28 11.39 -9.86
C LEU A 616 -5.14 12.79 -10.49
N ASN A 617 -4.74 12.85 -11.77
CA ASN A 617 -4.73 14.09 -12.56
C ASN A 617 -6.14 14.68 -12.72
N ARG A 618 -7.21 13.87 -12.61
CA ARG A 618 -8.59 14.36 -12.70
C ARG A 618 -9.04 15.08 -11.44
N GLU A 619 -8.84 14.51 -10.24
CA GLU A 619 -9.24 15.16 -8.97
C GLU A 619 -8.52 16.49 -8.76
N SER A 620 -7.24 16.54 -9.13
CA SER A 620 -6.41 17.74 -9.21
C SER A 620 -7.13 18.94 -9.84
N THR A 621 -7.93 18.70 -10.88
CA THR A 621 -8.66 19.76 -11.59
C THR A 621 -10.07 19.98 -11.05
N ALA A 622 -10.62 19.00 -10.31
CA ALA A 622 -12.00 19.01 -9.82
C ALA A 622 -12.17 19.90 -8.58
N ASP A 623 -11.17 19.95 -7.69
CA ASP A 623 -11.23 20.70 -6.43
C ASP A 623 -10.68 22.13 -6.50
N ALA A 624 -9.95 22.49 -7.57
CA ALA A 624 -9.47 23.84 -7.82
C ALA A 624 -10.58 24.92 -7.78
N ILE A 625 -11.80 24.55 -8.21
CA ILE A 625 -12.99 25.43 -8.16
C ILE A 625 -13.43 25.68 -6.70
N THR A 626 -13.48 24.64 -5.88
CA THR A 626 -13.83 24.73 -4.44
C THR A 626 -12.82 25.59 -3.69
N ILE A 627 -11.54 25.43 -4.01
CA ILE A 627 -10.43 26.21 -3.46
C ILE A 627 -10.56 27.70 -3.89
N MET A 628 -10.87 27.99 -5.15
CA MET A 628 -11.14 29.35 -5.64
C MET A 628 -12.32 30.01 -4.89
N ILE A 629 -13.41 29.28 -4.66
CA ILE A 629 -14.55 29.76 -3.85
C ILE A 629 -14.09 30.08 -2.42
N SER A 630 -13.25 29.23 -1.81
CA SER A 630 -12.71 29.48 -0.48
C SER A 630 -11.90 30.78 -0.41
N TYR A 631 -11.09 31.10 -1.43
CA TYR A 631 -10.37 32.37 -1.49
C TYR A 631 -11.31 33.59 -1.62
N ILE A 632 -12.37 33.48 -2.42
CA ILE A 632 -13.37 34.56 -2.57
C ILE A 632 -14.12 34.80 -1.25
N VAL A 633 -14.51 33.74 -0.54
CA VAL A 633 -15.21 33.85 0.75
C VAL A 633 -14.28 34.42 1.84
N MET A 634 -13.01 34.01 1.90
CA MET A 634 -12.03 34.60 2.80
C MET A 634 -11.79 36.09 2.48
N PHE A 635 -11.61 36.46 1.21
CA PHE A 635 -11.49 37.86 0.77
C PHE A 635 -12.69 38.72 1.20
N ALA A 636 -13.91 38.22 1.04
CA ALA A 636 -15.13 38.90 1.49
C ALA A 636 -15.12 39.10 3.01
N TYR A 637 -14.79 38.05 3.79
CA TYR A 637 -14.66 38.14 5.24
C TYR A 637 -13.63 39.19 5.68
N ILE A 638 -12.45 39.23 5.07
CA ILE A 638 -11.38 40.21 5.36
C ILE A 638 -11.89 41.64 5.12
N SER A 639 -12.52 41.86 3.97
CA SER A 639 -13.08 43.16 3.60
C SER A 639 -14.14 43.65 4.59
N PHE A 640 -15.01 42.76 5.08
CA PHE A 640 -16.03 43.07 6.07
C PHE A 640 -15.50 43.24 7.50
N THR A 641 -14.39 42.62 7.87
CA THR A 641 -13.84 42.69 9.24
C THR A 641 -12.82 43.80 9.44
N LEU A 642 -12.08 44.19 8.40
CA LEU A 642 -11.23 45.40 8.45
C LEU A 642 -12.08 46.68 8.39
N GLY A 643 -13.25 46.65 7.74
CA GLY A 643 -14.16 47.79 7.59
C GLY A 643 -14.83 48.24 8.90
N ASP A 644 -14.93 49.56 9.10
CA ASP A 644 -15.68 50.12 10.22
C ASP A 644 -17.17 50.31 9.87
N ARG A 645 -18.08 50.14 10.84
CA ARG A 645 -19.52 50.42 10.69
C ARG A 645 -19.87 51.81 11.24
N PRO A 646 -19.86 52.89 10.42
CA PRO A 646 -20.34 54.20 10.83
C PRO A 646 -21.85 54.21 11.10
N SER A 647 -22.36 55.30 11.67
CA SER A 647 -23.80 55.49 11.93
C SER A 647 -24.63 55.77 10.66
N ARG A 648 -24.02 56.33 9.61
CA ARG A 648 -24.66 56.67 8.33
C ARG A 648 -24.24 55.70 7.21
N TRP A 649 -25.21 55.13 6.51
CA TRP A 649 -25.00 54.24 5.35
C TRP A 649 -24.10 54.87 4.26
N LEU A 650 -24.29 56.14 3.92
CA LEU A 650 -23.44 56.85 2.94
C LEU A 650 -21.97 56.94 3.36
N LEU A 651 -21.67 57.00 4.66
CA LEU A 651 -20.30 57.04 5.16
C LEU A 651 -19.62 55.67 5.07
N LEU A 652 -20.38 54.57 5.00
CA LEU A 652 -19.87 53.21 4.94
C LEU A 652 -19.03 52.98 3.66
N PHE A 653 -19.37 53.63 2.55
CA PHE A 653 -18.56 53.62 1.32
C PHE A 653 -17.20 54.33 1.45
N VAL A 654 -17.01 55.18 2.47
CA VAL A 654 -15.72 55.83 2.80
C VAL A 654 -14.99 55.03 3.89
N SER A 655 -15.70 54.57 4.93
CA SER A 655 -15.17 53.78 6.05
C SER A 655 -14.83 52.32 5.70
N SER A 656 -15.29 51.85 4.54
CA SER A 656 -14.92 50.56 3.94
C SER A 656 -13.40 50.41 3.80
N LYS A 657 -12.94 49.15 3.83
CA LYS A 657 -11.53 48.72 3.69
C LYS A 657 -11.37 47.58 2.67
N VAL A 658 -12.30 47.49 1.71
CA VAL A 658 -12.29 46.50 0.62
C VAL A 658 -11.02 46.64 -0.23
N LEU A 659 -10.62 47.88 -0.56
CA LEU A 659 -9.40 48.09 -1.36
C LEU A 659 -8.14 47.67 -0.60
N LEU A 660 -8.08 47.93 0.71
CA LEU A 660 -6.98 47.51 1.58
C LEU A 660 -6.93 45.97 1.71
N GLY A 661 -8.08 45.33 1.94
CA GLY A 661 -8.20 43.87 2.01
C GLY A 661 -7.83 43.17 0.70
N LEU A 662 -8.31 43.69 -0.44
CA LEU A 662 -7.96 43.17 -1.77
C LEU A 662 -6.46 43.29 -2.03
N SER A 663 -5.87 44.45 -1.74
CA SER A 663 -4.43 44.67 -1.88
C SER A 663 -3.62 43.73 -0.99
N GLY A 664 -4.10 43.43 0.22
CA GLY A 664 -3.51 42.43 1.12
C GLY A 664 -3.51 41.03 0.52
N VAL A 665 -4.65 40.55 0.02
CA VAL A 665 -4.77 39.23 -0.65
C VAL A 665 -3.88 39.15 -1.89
N VAL A 666 -3.74 40.24 -2.66
CA VAL A 666 -2.82 40.30 -3.81
C VAL A 666 -1.35 40.19 -3.37
N LEU A 667 -0.94 40.83 -2.26
CA LEU A 667 0.42 40.67 -1.72
C LEU A 667 0.71 39.22 -1.28
N VAL A 668 -0.25 38.57 -0.61
CA VAL A 668 -0.16 37.14 -0.24
C VAL A 668 0.05 36.28 -1.48
N MET A 669 -0.80 36.41 -2.50
CA MET A 669 -0.70 35.59 -3.72
C MET A 669 0.61 35.86 -4.48
N LEU A 670 1.09 37.11 -4.47
CA LEU A 670 2.40 37.47 -5.03
C LEU A 670 3.57 36.82 -4.28
N SER A 671 3.50 36.63 -2.95
CA SER A 671 4.52 35.91 -2.18
C SER A 671 4.59 34.43 -2.55
N VAL A 672 3.44 33.79 -2.75
CA VAL A 672 3.32 32.37 -3.13
C VAL A 672 3.84 32.15 -4.56
N LEU A 673 3.42 33.00 -5.51
CA LEU A 673 3.91 32.96 -6.89
C LEU A 673 5.40 33.28 -6.99
N GLY A 674 5.92 34.19 -6.16
CA GLY A 674 7.35 34.47 -6.06
C GLY A 674 8.15 33.27 -5.54
N SER A 675 7.65 32.55 -4.54
CA SER A 675 8.24 31.31 -4.04
C SER A 675 8.26 30.21 -5.12
N MET A 676 7.11 29.96 -5.77
CA MET A 676 6.98 29.01 -6.87
C MET A 676 7.90 29.35 -8.05
N GLY A 677 8.03 30.64 -8.39
CA GLY A 677 8.91 31.15 -9.44
C GLY A 677 10.39 30.92 -9.13
N PHE A 678 10.84 31.25 -7.91
CA PHE A 678 12.22 31.03 -7.47
C PHE A 678 12.63 29.55 -7.61
N PHE A 679 11.84 28.63 -7.08
CA PHE A 679 12.15 27.20 -7.14
C PHE A 679 12.03 26.63 -8.56
N SER A 680 11.09 27.14 -9.37
CA SER A 680 10.98 26.78 -10.80
C SER A 680 12.18 27.26 -11.63
N ALA A 681 12.76 28.42 -11.31
CA ALA A 681 13.97 28.93 -11.97
C ALA A 681 15.20 28.04 -11.69
N ILE A 682 15.31 27.53 -10.45
CA ILE A 682 16.32 26.55 -10.02
C ILE A 682 16.09 25.16 -10.65
N GLY A 683 14.89 24.88 -11.16
CA GLY A 683 14.53 23.62 -11.80
C GLY A 683 13.90 22.60 -10.86
N VAL A 684 13.52 22.99 -9.64
CA VAL A 684 12.75 22.14 -8.72
C VAL A 684 11.33 22.04 -9.26
N LYS A 685 10.87 20.80 -9.51
CA LYS A 685 9.49 20.56 -9.95
C LYS A 685 8.51 20.89 -8.83
N SER A 686 7.42 21.56 -9.17
CA SER A 686 6.29 21.74 -8.25
C SER A 686 5.46 20.47 -8.17
N THR A 687 4.66 20.34 -7.11
CA THR A 687 3.67 19.27 -6.94
C THR A 687 2.27 19.88 -6.93
N LEU A 688 1.23 19.05 -7.10
CA LEU A 688 -0.16 19.50 -6.98
C LEU A 688 -0.45 20.13 -5.61
N ILE A 689 -0.11 19.39 -4.54
CA ILE A 689 -0.33 19.76 -3.14
C ILE A 689 0.22 21.16 -2.83
N ILE A 690 1.33 21.55 -3.46
CA ILE A 690 1.95 22.87 -3.33
C ILE A 690 1.07 23.99 -3.90
N MET A 691 0.42 23.75 -5.05
CA MET A 691 -0.45 24.73 -5.70
C MET A 691 -1.79 24.91 -4.96
N GLU A 692 -2.24 23.88 -4.24
CA GLU A 692 -3.50 23.88 -3.51
C GLU A 692 -3.36 24.39 -2.07
N VAL A 693 -2.38 23.86 -1.32
CA VAL A 693 -2.30 24.01 0.14
C VAL A 693 -1.48 25.22 0.59
N ILE A 694 -0.39 25.56 -0.11
CA ILE A 694 0.47 26.70 0.28
C ILE A 694 -0.27 28.05 0.19
N PRO A 695 -1.02 28.39 -0.87
CA PRO A 695 -1.77 29.65 -0.88
C PRO A 695 -2.87 29.70 0.21
N PHE A 696 -3.39 28.57 0.70
CA PHE A 696 -4.26 28.55 1.87
C PHE A 696 -3.49 28.84 3.17
N LEU A 697 -2.35 28.16 3.38
CA LEU A 697 -1.45 28.35 4.53
C LEU A 697 -1.01 29.82 4.64
N VAL A 698 -0.46 30.37 3.56
CA VAL A 698 0.15 31.71 3.56
C VAL A 698 -0.91 32.80 3.65
N LEU A 699 -2.10 32.63 3.03
CA LEU A 699 -3.22 33.53 3.27
C LEU A 699 -3.69 33.50 4.73
N ALA A 700 -3.77 32.31 5.31
CA ALA A 700 -4.22 32.13 6.68
C ALA A 700 -3.27 32.76 7.72
N VAL A 701 -1.96 32.78 7.46
CA VAL A 701 -0.95 33.50 8.27
C VAL A 701 -1.02 35.00 7.99
N GLY A 702 -0.94 35.39 6.72
CA GLY A 702 -0.82 36.79 6.35
C GLY A 702 -2.03 37.64 6.73
N VAL A 703 -3.22 37.06 6.73
CA VAL A 703 -4.45 37.75 7.16
C VAL A 703 -4.44 38.08 8.66
N ASP A 704 -3.88 37.23 9.53
CA ASP A 704 -3.80 37.58 10.96
C ASP A 704 -2.82 38.74 11.17
N ASN A 705 -1.65 38.71 10.52
CA ASN A 705 -0.70 39.82 10.55
C ASN A 705 -1.33 41.13 10.03
N MET A 706 -2.14 41.08 8.95
CA MET A 706 -2.91 42.23 8.47
C MET A 706 -3.92 42.74 9.51
N CYS A 707 -4.71 41.84 10.12
CA CYS A 707 -5.67 42.19 11.17
C CYS A 707 -4.98 42.77 12.41
N ILE A 708 -3.87 42.18 12.86
CA ILE A 708 -3.06 42.64 13.98
C ILE A 708 -2.51 44.05 13.70
N LEU A 709 -1.95 44.30 12.52
CA LEU A 709 -1.44 45.62 12.09
C LEU A 709 -2.56 46.66 12.05
N VAL A 710 -3.68 46.38 11.37
CA VAL A 710 -4.80 47.34 11.27
C VAL A 710 -5.41 47.61 12.65
N HIS A 711 -5.58 46.60 13.50
CA HIS A 711 -6.04 46.80 14.88
C HIS A 711 -5.02 47.55 15.75
N ALA A 712 -3.71 47.40 15.53
CA ALA A 712 -2.68 48.19 16.22
C ALA A 712 -2.76 49.68 15.83
N VAL A 713 -2.90 49.99 14.54
CA VAL A 713 -3.02 51.38 14.06
C VAL A 713 -4.34 52.02 14.49
N LYS A 714 -5.46 51.28 14.49
CA LYS A 714 -6.75 51.73 15.03
C LYS A 714 -6.76 51.90 16.57
N ARG A 715 -5.82 51.30 17.30
CA ARG A 715 -5.67 51.47 18.77
C ARG A 715 -4.94 52.75 19.16
N GLN A 716 -4.04 53.26 18.31
CA GLN A 716 -3.29 54.48 18.60
C GLN A 716 -4.19 55.73 18.52
N PRO A 717 -3.97 56.75 19.39
CA PRO A 717 -4.83 57.93 19.46
C PRO A 717 -4.77 58.81 18.21
N ASP A 718 -5.93 59.26 17.73
CA ASP A 718 -6.09 60.06 16.51
C ASP A 718 -5.43 61.45 16.55
N GLN A 719 -5.01 61.92 17.73
CA GLN A 719 -4.28 63.18 17.92
C GLN A 719 -2.79 63.10 17.54
N SER A 720 -2.25 61.90 17.32
CA SER A 720 -0.84 61.69 16.92
C SER A 720 -0.60 61.97 15.44
N ASN A 721 0.59 62.45 15.08
CA ASN A 721 0.99 62.59 13.68
C ASN A 721 0.92 61.23 12.96
N LEU A 722 0.51 61.19 11.69
CA LEU A 722 0.37 59.92 10.95
C LEU A 722 1.65 59.07 10.95
N GLU A 723 2.83 59.69 10.92
CA GLU A 723 4.12 59.01 11.01
C GLU A 723 4.34 58.34 12.37
N GLU A 724 3.96 59.03 13.44
CA GLU A 724 4.10 58.59 14.83
C GLU A 724 3.06 57.50 15.16
N ARG A 725 1.81 57.67 14.72
CA ARG A 725 0.74 56.67 14.81
C ARG A 725 1.14 55.33 14.20
N ILE A 726 1.76 55.36 13.02
CA ILE A 726 2.24 54.17 12.31
C ILE A 726 3.49 53.60 12.99
N SER A 727 4.39 54.47 13.48
CA SER A 727 5.59 54.08 14.22
C SER A 727 5.26 53.35 15.51
N ASP A 728 4.43 53.92 16.39
CA ASP A 728 4.09 53.33 17.69
C ASP A 728 3.25 52.05 17.55
N ALA A 729 2.32 52.00 16.59
CA ALA A 729 1.62 50.76 16.26
C ALA A 729 2.59 49.64 15.84
N LEU A 730 3.57 49.96 14.99
CA LEU A 730 4.55 48.99 14.52
C LEU A 730 5.57 48.60 15.62
N VAL A 731 5.83 49.46 16.59
CA VAL A 731 6.58 49.13 17.81
C VAL A 731 5.79 48.19 18.73
N GLU A 732 4.46 48.33 18.82
CA GLU A 732 3.59 47.45 19.62
C GLU A 732 3.56 46.01 19.07
N VAL A 733 3.35 45.84 17.76
CA VAL A 733 3.11 44.50 17.16
C VAL A 733 4.24 43.93 16.30
N GLY A 734 5.09 44.76 15.71
CA GLY A 734 6.17 44.33 14.81
C GLY A 734 7.08 43.24 15.39
N PRO A 735 7.59 43.38 16.62
CA PRO A 735 8.39 42.33 17.27
C PRO A 735 7.64 40.99 17.46
N SER A 736 6.30 41.05 17.63
CA SER A 736 5.47 39.85 17.79
C SER A 736 5.23 39.14 16.46
N ILE A 737 5.02 39.90 15.38
CA ILE A 737 4.85 39.38 14.01
C ILE A 737 6.16 38.74 13.56
N THR A 738 7.31 39.43 13.74
CA THR A 738 8.63 38.87 13.45
C THR A 738 8.88 37.56 14.20
N LEU A 739 8.48 37.47 15.48
CA LEU A 739 8.65 36.25 16.27
C LEU A 739 7.82 35.08 15.70
N ALA A 740 6.56 35.27 15.35
CA ALA A 740 5.72 34.24 14.73
C ALA A 740 6.32 33.79 13.38
N SER A 741 6.50 34.73 12.45
CA SER A 741 6.97 34.41 11.10
C SER A 741 8.37 33.79 11.07
N PHE A 742 9.33 34.21 11.92
CA PHE A 742 10.64 33.54 11.99
C PHE A 742 10.57 32.14 12.58
N ALA A 743 9.68 31.90 13.55
CA ALA A 743 9.47 30.57 14.12
C ALA A 743 8.87 29.61 13.08
N GLU A 744 7.88 30.07 12.30
CA GLU A 744 7.28 29.32 11.19
C GLU A 744 8.26 29.06 10.04
N VAL A 745 8.94 30.10 9.54
CA VAL A 745 9.92 29.98 8.44
C VAL A 745 11.02 28.97 8.80
N LEU A 746 11.53 29.00 10.03
CA LEU A 746 12.55 28.06 10.49
C LEU A 746 11.96 26.66 10.76
N ALA A 747 10.74 26.54 11.27
CA ALA A 747 10.05 25.25 11.40
C ALA A 747 9.87 24.55 10.04
N PHE A 748 9.40 25.28 9.01
CA PHE A 748 9.28 24.75 7.65
C PHE A 748 10.67 24.49 7.03
N ALA A 749 11.64 25.39 7.16
CA ALA A 749 12.98 25.20 6.60
C ALA A 749 13.68 23.94 7.15
N VAL A 750 13.59 23.67 8.46
CA VAL A 750 14.17 22.45 9.05
C VAL A 750 13.36 21.21 8.67
N SER A 751 12.04 21.33 8.46
CA SER A 751 11.20 20.23 7.97
C SER A 751 11.54 19.78 6.53
N ALA A 752 12.32 20.56 5.77
CA ALA A 752 12.84 20.15 4.47
C ALA A 752 13.88 19.00 4.54
N ILE A 753 14.40 18.66 5.73
CA ILE A 753 15.30 17.51 5.94
C ILE A 753 14.61 16.17 5.62
N ASN A 754 13.27 16.13 5.63
CA ASN A 754 12.45 14.94 5.37
C ASN A 754 12.92 14.11 4.14
N PRO A 755 12.88 12.76 4.21
CA PRO A 755 13.27 11.90 3.10
C PRO A 755 12.22 11.85 1.97
N MET A 756 10.93 12.09 2.29
CA MET A 756 9.82 12.05 1.33
C MET A 756 9.84 13.29 0.41
N PRO A 757 9.94 13.14 -0.93
CA PRO A 757 10.08 14.28 -1.85
C PRO A 757 8.95 15.31 -1.75
N ALA A 758 7.68 14.86 -1.76
CA ALA A 758 6.53 15.77 -1.68
C ALA A 758 6.57 16.66 -0.43
N THR A 759 6.91 16.10 0.74
CA THR A 759 6.95 16.84 2.01
C THR A 759 8.15 17.79 2.08
N ARG A 760 9.30 17.37 1.52
CA ARG A 760 10.52 18.19 1.40
C ARG A 760 10.26 19.43 0.54
N VAL A 761 9.75 19.24 -0.68
CA VAL A 761 9.50 20.34 -1.63
C VAL A 761 8.40 21.26 -1.09
N PHE A 762 7.33 20.72 -0.49
CA PHE A 762 6.32 21.53 0.22
C PHE A 762 6.96 22.42 1.29
N SER A 763 7.81 21.85 2.15
CA SER A 763 8.46 22.58 3.25
C SER A 763 9.37 23.69 2.74
N MET A 764 10.11 23.46 1.64
CA MET A 764 10.95 24.47 0.98
C MET A 764 10.11 25.64 0.42
N PHE A 765 9.04 25.34 -0.31
CA PHE A 765 8.16 26.35 -0.91
C PHE A 765 7.41 27.14 0.17
N ALA A 766 6.96 26.49 1.24
CA ALA A 766 6.25 27.12 2.36
C ALA A 766 7.17 28.08 3.14
N ALA A 767 8.39 27.64 3.48
CA ALA A 767 9.36 28.48 4.19
C ALA A 767 9.66 29.78 3.43
N LEU A 768 9.88 29.71 2.11
CA LEU A 768 10.14 30.90 1.29
C LEU A 768 8.88 31.77 1.10
N ALA A 769 7.70 31.17 0.96
CA ALA A 769 6.45 31.92 0.79
C ALA A 769 6.10 32.70 2.06
N VAL A 770 6.12 32.08 3.25
CA VAL A 770 5.89 32.75 4.54
C VAL A 770 6.94 33.84 4.80
N PHE A 771 8.20 33.62 4.40
CA PHE A 771 9.25 34.64 4.52
C PHE A 771 9.00 35.86 3.62
N MET A 772 8.61 35.64 2.36
CA MET A 772 8.27 36.73 1.43
C MET A 772 6.98 37.47 1.86
N ASP A 773 6.00 36.73 2.39
CA ASP A 773 4.74 37.27 2.90
C ASP A 773 4.97 38.19 4.12
N PHE A 774 5.76 37.73 5.09
CA PHE A 774 6.25 38.55 6.21
C PHE A 774 6.93 39.84 5.75
N LEU A 775 7.85 39.75 4.78
CA LEU A 775 8.55 40.92 4.24
C LEU A 775 7.57 41.91 3.59
N LEU A 776 6.63 41.43 2.78
CA LEU A 776 5.61 42.28 2.13
C LEU A 776 4.65 42.91 3.15
N GLN A 777 4.34 42.24 4.26
CA GLN A 777 3.47 42.80 5.29
C GLN A 777 4.13 43.93 6.07
N VAL A 778 5.37 43.74 6.53
CA VAL A 778 6.09 44.80 7.28
C VAL A 778 6.57 45.95 6.38
N THR A 779 6.38 45.88 5.06
CA THR A 779 6.77 46.94 4.10
C THR A 779 5.59 47.45 3.26
N ALA A 780 5.15 46.68 2.26
CA ALA A 780 4.12 47.04 1.31
C ALA A 780 2.74 47.21 1.97
N PHE A 781 2.34 46.31 2.89
CA PHE A 781 1.04 46.44 3.56
C PHE A 781 1.00 47.64 4.53
N VAL A 782 2.08 47.92 5.27
CA VAL A 782 2.19 49.17 6.05
C VAL A 782 2.11 50.41 5.15
N ALA A 783 2.74 50.40 3.98
CA ALA A 783 2.61 51.49 3.00
C ALA A 783 1.16 51.66 2.47
N LEU A 784 0.44 50.55 2.25
CA LEU A 784 -0.97 50.56 1.85
C LEU A 784 -1.89 51.08 2.97
N ILE A 785 -1.63 50.76 4.24
CA ILE A 785 -2.34 51.37 5.39
C ILE A 785 -2.14 52.90 5.39
N VAL A 786 -0.92 53.39 5.12
CA VAL A 786 -0.63 54.84 5.02
C VAL A 786 -1.44 55.49 3.88
N PHE A 787 -1.56 54.84 2.73
CA PHE A 787 -2.40 55.33 1.62
C PHE A 787 -3.89 55.29 1.94
N ASP A 788 -4.39 54.23 2.59
CA ASP A 788 -5.80 54.08 2.96
C ASP A 788 -6.24 55.07 4.05
N ILE A 789 -5.39 55.39 5.02
CA ILE A 789 -5.67 56.46 6.01
C ILE A 789 -5.75 57.81 5.31
N ARG A 790 -4.81 58.12 4.40
CA ARG A 790 -4.85 59.35 3.59
C ARG A 790 -6.11 59.42 2.73
N ARG A 791 -6.52 58.32 2.08
CA ARG A 791 -7.80 58.20 1.33
C ARG A 791 -9.02 58.55 2.20
N ALA A 792 -9.07 57.98 3.40
CA ALA A 792 -10.18 58.19 4.33
C ALA A 792 -10.23 59.63 4.87
N GLN A 793 -9.07 60.23 5.18
CA GLN A 793 -8.95 61.64 5.56
C GLN A 793 -9.38 62.58 4.43
N ASP A 794 -9.10 62.23 3.17
CA ASP A 794 -9.50 62.95 1.95
C ASP A 794 -11.00 62.84 1.59
N GLY A 795 -11.80 62.10 2.36
CA GLY A 795 -13.23 61.88 2.10
C GLY A 795 -13.55 61.08 0.82
N ARG A 796 -12.59 60.26 0.34
CA ARG A 796 -12.72 59.49 -0.90
C ARG A 796 -13.39 58.12 -0.67
N ILE A 797 -14.27 57.74 -1.59
CA ILE A 797 -14.89 56.41 -1.62
C ILE A 797 -13.81 55.34 -1.79
N ASP A 798 -13.96 54.21 -1.09
CA ASP A 798 -12.98 53.11 -1.02
C ASP A 798 -12.77 52.44 -2.39
N CYS A 799 -13.84 51.89 -2.98
CA CYS A 799 -13.77 51.21 -4.29
C CYS A 799 -13.65 52.17 -5.49
N VAL A 800 -13.85 53.48 -5.29
CA VAL A 800 -13.82 54.51 -6.34
C VAL A 800 -13.08 55.75 -5.81
N PRO A 801 -11.74 55.69 -5.65
CA PRO A 801 -10.95 56.76 -5.00
C PRO A 801 -10.86 58.08 -5.79
N CYS A 802 -11.41 58.11 -7.00
CA CYS A 802 -11.64 59.32 -7.80
C CYS A 802 -12.86 60.13 -7.31
N ALA A 803 -13.82 59.50 -6.63
CA ALA A 803 -15.03 60.13 -6.13
C ALA A 803 -14.87 60.51 -4.65
N ARG A 804 -15.24 61.76 -4.32
CA ARG A 804 -15.29 62.29 -2.95
C ARG A 804 -16.74 62.50 -2.52
N ILE A 805 -17.03 62.21 -1.25
CA ILE A 805 -18.27 62.66 -0.60
C ILE A 805 -17.89 63.89 0.23
N THR A 806 -18.33 65.07 -0.20
CA THR A 806 -18.18 66.30 0.58
C THR A 806 -18.97 66.18 1.89
N PRO A 807 -18.32 66.27 3.08
CA PRO A 807 -19.03 66.22 4.34
C PRO A 807 -19.90 67.48 4.47
N SER A 808 -21.22 67.30 4.55
CA SER A 808 -22.17 68.40 4.74
C SER A 808 -21.92 69.07 6.09
N THR A 809 -21.44 70.32 6.07
CA THR A 809 -21.21 71.16 7.25
C THR A 809 -22.54 71.46 7.96
N GLY A 810 -22.85 70.70 9.02
CA GLY A 810 -24.12 70.91 9.73
C GLY A 810 -24.56 69.79 10.69
N ALA A 811 -23.66 69.27 11.54
CA ALA A 811 -24.04 68.54 12.76
C ALA A 811 -22.83 68.44 13.71
N GLY A 812 -22.88 69.15 14.84
CA GLY A 812 -22.00 68.87 15.97
C GLY A 812 -22.65 67.79 16.84
N ASP A 813 -22.12 66.57 16.79
CA ASP A 813 -22.56 65.47 17.66
C ASP A 813 -21.34 64.88 18.39
N GLY A 814 -21.21 65.22 19.66
CA GLY A 814 -20.11 64.77 20.52
C GLY A 814 -20.42 63.40 21.12
N GLY A 815 -20.39 62.34 20.30
CA GLY A 815 -20.87 61.02 20.69
C GLY A 815 -19.98 59.85 20.23
N ASP A 816 -19.44 59.13 21.22
CA ASP A 816 -18.96 57.73 21.17
C ASP A 816 -18.13 57.29 19.93
N GLY A 817 -16.82 57.48 20.02
CA GLY A 817 -15.86 56.64 19.28
C GLY A 817 -15.91 55.18 19.76
N GLN A 818 -14.97 54.35 19.30
CA GLN A 818 -14.78 52.96 19.79
C GLN A 818 -15.85 51.91 19.37
N ARG A 819 -16.29 51.86 18.11
CA ARG A 819 -17.03 50.67 17.61
C ARG A 819 -16.18 49.39 17.44
N LEU A 820 -14.85 49.53 17.36
CA LEU A 820 -13.91 48.40 17.47
C LEU A 820 -13.95 47.72 18.87
N HIS A 821 -14.69 48.28 19.83
CA HIS A 821 -14.69 47.82 21.21
C HIS A 821 -15.58 46.60 21.45
N LEU A 822 -16.54 46.22 20.61
CA LEU A 822 -17.48 45.13 20.96
C LEU A 822 -16.75 43.81 21.30
N LEU A 823 -15.87 43.34 20.41
CA LEU A 823 -15.10 42.11 20.62
C LEU A 823 -14.08 42.26 21.76
N ALA A 824 -13.38 43.40 21.83
CA ALA A 824 -12.43 43.69 22.90
C ALA A 824 -13.09 43.80 24.29
N ARG A 825 -14.31 44.34 24.36
CA ARG A 825 -15.16 44.47 25.56
C ARG A 825 -15.72 43.12 25.98
N TYR A 826 -16.13 42.26 25.04
CA TYR A 826 -16.42 40.86 25.34
C TYR A 826 -15.20 40.11 25.93
N MET A 827 -14.05 40.21 25.25
CA MET A 827 -12.81 39.54 25.69
C MET A 827 -12.30 40.08 27.04
N ARG A 828 -12.47 41.37 27.31
CA ARG A 828 -12.13 42.00 28.58
C ARG A 828 -13.13 41.65 29.68
N ASP A 829 -14.41 41.95 29.50
CA ASP A 829 -15.37 42.07 30.60
C ASP A 829 -16.23 40.82 30.83
N VAL A 830 -16.33 39.95 29.82
CA VAL A 830 -16.95 38.62 29.93
C VAL A 830 -15.86 37.55 30.03
N HIS A 831 -15.14 37.28 28.95
CA HIS A 831 -14.20 36.15 28.86
C HIS A 831 -13.07 36.26 29.90
N GLY A 832 -12.36 37.38 29.92
CA GLY A 832 -11.33 37.72 30.91
C GLY A 832 -11.85 37.99 32.33
N ARG A 833 -13.17 37.87 32.58
CA ARG A 833 -13.76 37.86 33.93
C ARG A 833 -14.10 36.43 34.38
N ILE A 834 -14.51 35.57 33.45
CA ILE A 834 -14.78 34.13 33.68
C ILE A 834 -13.47 33.39 33.99
N LEU A 835 -12.45 33.52 33.14
CA LEU A 835 -11.13 32.88 33.34
C LEU A 835 -10.40 33.33 34.61
N ARG A 836 -10.85 34.44 35.22
CA ARG A 836 -10.33 34.96 36.48
C ARG A 836 -10.75 34.11 37.69
N ASN A 837 -11.89 33.42 37.62
CA ASN A 837 -12.44 32.67 38.75
C ASN A 837 -11.54 31.46 39.08
N ARG A 838 -11.06 31.37 40.33
CA ARG A 838 -10.19 30.27 40.80
C ARG A 838 -10.78 28.88 40.55
N ALA A 839 -12.11 28.72 40.63
CA ALA A 839 -12.78 27.46 40.31
C ALA A 839 -12.67 27.11 38.80
N VAL A 840 -12.87 28.10 37.93
CA VAL A 840 -12.70 27.93 36.47
C VAL A 840 -11.25 27.61 36.12
N LYS A 841 -10.27 28.28 36.74
CA LYS A 841 -8.84 27.97 36.53
C LYS A 841 -8.49 26.52 36.88
N PHE A 842 -9.05 25.99 37.98
CA PHE A 842 -8.88 24.60 38.37
C PHE A 842 -9.49 23.64 37.34
N VAL A 843 -10.75 23.86 36.95
CA VAL A 843 -11.44 23.03 35.95
C VAL A 843 -10.73 23.05 34.61
N VAL A 844 -10.30 24.21 34.12
CA VAL A 844 -9.56 24.34 32.85
C VAL A 844 -8.27 23.52 32.88
N ILE A 845 -7.46 23.59 33.94
CA ILE A 845 -6.24 22.78 34.04
C ILE A 845 -6.58 21.29 34.08
N THR A 846 -7.54 20.87 34.90
CA THR A 846 -7.95 19.47 35.02
C THR A 846 -8.44 18.89 33.68
N VAL A 847 -9.29 19.63 32.96
CA VAL A 847 -9.88 19.17 31.69
C VAL A 847 -8.83 19.10 30.58
N PHE A 848 -8.01 20.14 30.39
CA PHE A 848 -7.01 20.15 29.31
C PHE A 848 -5.89 19.13 29.55
N VAL A 849 -5.41 18.98 30.78
CA VAL A 849 -4.44 17.92 31.11
C VAL A 849 -5.08 16.53 30.92
N GLY A 850 -6.32 16.34 31.35
CA GLY A 850 -7.05 15.08 31.15
C GLY A 850 -7.26 14.73 29.67
N LEU A 851 -7.53 15.74 28.83
CA LEU A 851 -7.62 15.59 27.38
C LEU A 851 -6.28 15.10 26.82
N THR A 852 -5.17 15.77 27.12
CA THR A 852 -3.84 15.36 26.66
C THR A 852 -3.47 13.93 27.11
N PHE A 853 -3.78 13.53 28.34
CA PHE A 853 -3.56 12.14 28.78
C PHE A 853 -4.42 11.11 28.02
N ALA A 854 -5.68 11.44 27.72
CA ALA A 854 -6.53 10.60 26.87
C ALA A 854 -6.02 10.53 25.42
N SER A 855 -5.57 11.66 24.87
CA SER A 855 -4.99 11.76 23.52
C SER A 855 -3.70 10.96 23.37
N ILE A 856 -2.82 10.94 24.39
CA ILE A 856 -1.63 10.07 24.40
C ILE A 856 -2.06 8.59 24.32
N ALA A 857 -3.02 8.14 25.14
CA ALA A 857 -3.52 6.76 25.07
C ALA A 857 -4.14 6.41 23.70
N LEU A 858 -4.96 7.31 23.16
CA LEU A 858 -5.61 7.17 21.85
C LEU A 858 -4.61 7.15 20.68
N SER A 859 -3.54 7.93 20.74
CA SER A 859 -2.52 7.96 19.68
C SER A 859 -1.84 6.60 19.44
N THR A 860 -1.83 5.70 20.43
CA THR A 860 -1.37 4.30 20.27
C THR A 860 -2.30 3.42 19.43
N ARG A 861 -3.39 3.98 18.90
CA ARG A 861 -4.34 3.34 17.98
C ARG A 861 -4.23 3.84 16.54
N LEU A 862 -3.42 4.87 16.28
CA LEU A 862 -3.14 5.36 14.93
C LEU A 862 -2.46 4.26 14.11
N GLN A 863 -3.09 3.86 13.01
CA GLN A 863 -2.52 2.90 12.07
C GLN A 863 -1.69 3.64 11.00
N PRO A 864 -0.50 3.14 10.63
CA PRO A 864 0.28 3.73 9.55
C PRO A 864 -0.33 3.34 8.19
N GLY A 865 -0.75 4.31 7.39
CA GLY A 865 -1.46 4.05 6.13
C GLY A 865 -2.05 5.28 5.45
N LEU A 866 -2.38 5.10 4.17
CA LEU A 866 -3.22 5.93 3.31
C LEU A 866 -3.91 4.97 2.33
N GLU A 867 -5.21 4.70 2.54
CA GLU A 867 -5.97 3.75 1.74
C GLU A 867 -6.13 4.28 0.30
N GLN A 868 -5.89 3.40 -0.68
CA GLN A 868 -5.79 3.79 -2.10
C GLN A 868 -7.09 4.40 -2.63
N GLN A 869 -8.24 3.88 -2.18
CA GLN A 869 -9.58 4.39 -2.48
C GLN A 869 -9.80 5.84 -2.02
N ILE A 870 -9.22 6.25 -0.87
CA ILE A 870 -9.34 7.63 -0.34
C ILE A 870 -8.57 8.63 -1.21
N VAL A 871 -7.51 8.19 -1.90
CA VAL A 871 -6.73 9.05 -2.82
C VAL A 871 -7.46 9.27 -4.15
N LEU A 872 -8.46 8.45 -4.44
CA LEU A 872 -9.16 8.43 -5.72
C LEU A 872 -10.49 9.20 -5.66
N PRO A 873 -11.02 9.63 -6.83
CA PRO A 873 -12.36 10.19 -6.92
C PRO A 873 -13.43 9.28 -6.35
N ARG A 874 -14.40 9.84 -5.61
CA ARG A 874 -15.62 9.12 -5.19
C ARG A 874 -16.46 8.55 -6.34
N ASN A 875 -16.26 9.07 -7.55
CA ASN A 875 -16.91 8.63 -8.78
C ASN A 875 -15.92 7.96 -9.76
N SER A 876 -14.78 7.47 -9.29
CA SER A 876 -13.82 6.77 -10.12
C SER A 876 -14.29 5.35 -10.40
N TYR A 877 -14.13 4.89 -11.65
CA TYR A 877 -14.27 3.47 -12.01
C TYR A 877 -13.26 2.57 -11.30
N LEU A 878 -12.19 3.16 -10.73
CA LEU A 878 -11.24 2.46 -9.87
C LEU A 878 -11.78 2.14 -8.47
N GLN A 879 -12.83 2.81 -7.99
CA GLN A 879 -13.47 2.43 -6.72
C GLN A 879 -14.11 1.05 -6.86
N ASP A 880 -14.97 0.88 -7.89
CA ASP A 880 -15.59 -0.39 -8.28
C ASP A 880 -14.53 -1.51 -8.39
N TYR A 881 -13.40 -1.21 -9.03
CA TYR A 881 -12.29 -2.15 -9.25
C TYR A 881 -11.60 -2.59 -7.95
N PHE A 882 -11.28 -1.69 -7.03
CA PHE A 882 -10.63 -2.09 -5.77
C PHE A 882 -11.56 -2.87 -4.84
N ASP A 883 -12.87 -2.55 -4.82
CA ASP A 883 -13.88 -3.32 -4.08
C ASP A 883 -14.05 -4.73 -4.66
N ASP A 884 -14.21 -4.86 -5.98
CA ASP A 884 -14.32 -6.17 -6.66
C ASP A 884 -13.04 -7.00 -6.54
N LEU A 885 -11.86 -6.36 -6.57
CA LEU A 885 -10.57 -7.02 -6.33
C LEU A 885 -10.53 -7.65 -4.93
N ALA A 886 -10.83 -6.86 -3.89
CA ALA A 886 -10.81 -7.33 -2.49
C ALA A 886 -11.91 -8.38 -2.18
N LYS A 887 -13.01 -8.38 -2.95
CA LYS A 887 -14.13 -9.31 -2.81
C LYS A 887 -13.88 -10.65 -3.51
N TYR A 888 -13.48 -10.60 -4.79
CA TYR A 888 -13.48 -11.79 -5.66
C TYR A 888 -12.11 -12.47 -5.79
N MET A 889 -10.99 -11.72 -5.82
CA MET A 889 -9.67 -12.31 -6.07
C MET A 889 -9.25 -13.27 -4.95
N LYS A 890 -8.65 -14.40 -5.34
CA LYS A 890 -8.12 -15.43 -4.41
C LYS A 890 -6.60 -15.60 -4.50
N VAL A 891 -5.93 -14.84 -5.36
CA VAL A 891 -4.47 -14.83 -5.56
C VAL A 891 -3.93 -13.43 -5.26
N GLY A 892 -2.85 -13.34 -4.47
CA GLY A 892 -2.17 -12.07 -4.17
C GLY A 892 -1.08 -11.70 -5.20
N PRO A 893 -0.43 -10.54 -5.06
CA PRO A 893 0.64 -10.11 -5.97
C PRO A 893 1.82 -11.10 -6.02
N PRO A 894 2.50 -11.25 -7.17
CA PRO A 894 3.71 -12.08 -7.25
C PRO A 894 4.85 -11.52 -6.39
N LEU A 895 5.65 -12.42 -5.84
CA LEU A 895 6.80 -12.16 -5.00
C LEU A 895 8.04 -12.84 -5.60
N TYR A 896 9.13 -12.10 -5.75
CA TYR A 896 10.39 -12.59 -6.29
C TYR A 896 11.46 -12.52 -5.21
N PHE A 897 12.02 -13.67 -4.80
CA PHE A 897 13.25 -13.69 -4.01
C PHE A 897 14.43 -13.63 -4.96
N VAL A 898 15.24 -12.57 -4.86
CA VAL A 898 16.32 -12.28 -5.80
C VAL A 898 17.66 -12.46 -5.11
N VAL A 899 18.52 -13.28 -5.72
CA VAL A 899 19.89 -13.56 -5.26
C VAL A 899 20.87 -12.83 -6.18
N LYS A 900 21.84 -12.12 -5.57
CA LYS A 900 22.86 -11.34 -6.29
C LYS A 900 24.25 -11.98 -6.23
N ASP A 901 25.02 -11.79 -7.29
CA ASP A 901 26.47 -12.04 -7.40
C ASP A 901 26.89 -13.48 -6.99
N PHE A 902 26.07 -14.49 -7.29
CA PHE A 902 26.26 -15.85 -6.75
C PHE A 902 26.89 -16.82 -7.76
N ASN A 903 27.82 -17.64 -7.28
CA ASN A 903 28.44 -18.71 -8.07
C ASN A 903 27.65 -20.02 -7.84
N TYR A 904 26.80 -20.37 -8.79
CA TYR A 904 25.99 -21.59 -8.75
C TYR A 904 26.78 -22.89 -9.02
N SER A 905 28.07 -22.78 -9.31
CA SER A 905 28.82 -23.76 -10.12
C SER A 905 30.18 -24.18 -9.55
N SER A 906 30.52 -23.78 -8.32
CA SER A 906 31.88 -23.89 -7.75
C SER A 906 32.36 -25.33 -7.54
N ALA A 907 31.73 -26.09 -6.62
CA ALA A 907 31.90 -27.54 -6.40
C ALA A 907 30.85 -28.03 -5.37
N SER A 908 29.66 -28.43 -5.85
CA SER A 908 28.50 -29.05 -5.16
C SER A 908 27.90 -28.36 -3.90
N VAL A 909 28.72 -27.79 -3.01
CA VAL A 909 28.33 -27.17 -1.73
C VAL A 909 27.41 -25.95 -1.92
N ASP A 910 27.78 -25.01 -2.80
CA ASP A 910 27.05 -23.74 -2.98
C ASP A 910 25.65 -23.96 -3.58
N THR A 911 25.54 -24.86 -4.56
CA THR A 911 24.25 -25.24 -5.18
C THR A 911 23.27 -25.79 -4.14
N ASN A 912 23.76 -26.59 -3.20
CA ASN A 912 22.96 -27.20 -2.14
C ASN A 912 22.45 -26.20 -1.08
N GLN A 913 22.97 -24.97 -1.03
CA GLN A 913 22.44 -23.90 -0.18
C GLN A 913 21.17 -23.23 -0.75
N ILE A 914 20.87 -23.43 -2.03
CA ILE A 914 19.70 -22.84 -2.69
C ILE A 914 18.65 -23.90 -3.03
N CYS A 915 19.05 -25.01 -3.65
CA CYS A 915 18.12 -25.99 -4.24
C CYS A 915 17.15 -26.64 -3.25
N SER A 916 16.03 -27.17 -3.75
CA SER A 916 15.06 -27.94 -2.97
C SER A 916 14.65 -29.25 -3.66
N ILE A 917 15.62 -29.99 -4.18
CA ILE A 917 15.47 -31.42 -4.55
C ILE A 917 16.13 -32.31 -3.49
N SER A 918 16.23 -33.62 -3.75
CA SER A 918 16.99 -34.53 -2.89
C SER A 918 18.47 -34.10 -2.74
N GLN A 919 19.06 -34.41 -1.59
CA GLN A 919 20.44 -34.06 -1.21
C GLN A 919 20.77 -32.55 -1.09
N CYS A 920 19.80 -31.64 -1.23
CA CYS A 920 19.97 -30.22 -0.90
C CYS A 920 19.94 -29.99 0.63
N ASN A 921 20.51 -28.89 1.12
CA ASN A 921 20.59 -28.61 2.55
C ASN A 921 19.20 -28.37 3.17
N SER A 922 19.01 -28.79 4.43
CA SER A 922 17.71 -28.66 5.13
C SER A 922 17.31 -27.24 5.52
N ASN A 923 18.27 -26.32 5.47
CA ASN A 923 18.10 -24.88 5.63
C ASN A 923 18.31 -24.12 4.29
N SER A 924 18.26 -24.81 3.15
CA SER A 924 18.41 -24.14 1.84
C SER A 924 17.30 -23.12 1.60
N LEU A 925 17.60 -22.08 0.81
CA LEU A 925 16.68 -20.97 0.56
C LEU A 925 15.28 -21.45 0.13
N LEU A 926 15.20 -22.43 -0.79
CA LEU A 926 13.93 -22.93 -1.30
C LEU A 926 13.23 -23.91 -0.35
N ASN A 927 13.95 -24.67 0.47
CA ASN A 927 13.34 -25.45 1.56
C ASN A 927 12.75 -24.53 2.64
N GLU A 928 13.43 -23.43 2.99
CA GLU A 928 12.93 -22.44 3.96
C GLU A 928 11.72 -21.66 3.41
N ILE A 929 11.73 -21.23 2.14
CA ILE A 929 10.54 -20.62 1.49
C ILE A 929 9.37 -21.61 1.49
N SER A 930 9.62 -22.88 1.19
CA SER A 930 8.59 -23.93 1.24
C SER A 930 8.01 -24.06 2.66
N ARG A 931 8.85 -24.09 3.70
CA ARG A 931 8.41 -24.11 5.10
C ARG A 931 7.59 -22.87 5.48
N GLN A 932 7.94 -21.68 4.98
CA GLN A 932 7.14 -20.46 5.18
C GLN A 932 5.76 -20.53 4.50
N SER A 933 5.63 -21.20 3.36
CA SER A 933 4.34 -21.37 2.66
C SER A 933 3.34 -22.25 3.42
N LEU A 934 3.80 -23.03 4.41
CA LEU A 934 2.96 -23.81 5.34
C LEU A 934 2.31 -22.96 6.45
N SER A 935 2.61 -21.65 6.52
CA SER A 935 2.02 -20.74 7.52
C SER A 935 1.64 -19.39 6.88
N PRO A 936 0.74 -19.39 5.88
CA PRO A 936 0.43 -18.23 5.05
C PRO A 936 -0.14 -17.04 5.83
N GLU A 937 -0.86 -17.29 6.94
CA GLU A 937 -1.43 -16.25 7.81
C GLU A 937 -0.36 -15.34 8.45
N THR A 938 0.87 -15.82 8.61
CA THR A 938 1.98 -15.08 9.22
C THR A 938 3.11 -14.74 8.25
N SER A 939 3.40 -15.61 7.29
CA SER A 939 4.44 -15.36 6.27
C SER A 939 3.93 -14.49 5.12
N TYR A 940 2.60 -14.46 4.90
CA TYR A 940 1.97 -13.92 3.70
C TYR A 940 2.47 -14.55 2.39
N ILE A 941 3.03 -15.78 2.42
CA ILE A 941 3.48 -16.55 1.25
C ILE A 941 2.48 -17.66 0.98
N ALA A 942 1.89 -17.72 -0.22
CA ALA A 942 0.76 -18.59 -0.55
C ALA A 942 1.13 -19.95 -1.18
N LYS A 943 2.32 -20.06 -1.80
CA LYS A 943 2.83 -21.27 -2.47
C LYS A 943 4.35 -21.40 -2.23
N PRO A 944 4.98 -22.56 -2.46
CA PRO A 944 6.43 -22.66 -2.65
C PRO A 944 6.95 -21.73 -3.75
N ALA A 945 8.27 -21.68 -3.97
CA ALA A 945 8.85 -20.90 -5.07
C ALA A 945 9.11 -21.77 -6.32
N ALA A 946 8.75 -21.24 -7.49
CA ALA A 946 9.23 -21.71 -8.77
C ALA A 946 10.75 -21.56 -8.84
N SER A 947 11.44 -22.64 -9.24
CA SER A 947 12.90 -22.74 -9.21
C SER A 947 13.46 -23.21 -10.53
N TRP A 948 14.07 -22.27 -11.25
CA TRP A 948 14.86 -22.57 -12.45
C TRP A 948 16.00 -23.54 -12.15
N LEU A 949 16.57 -23.49 -10.93
CA LEU A 949 17.69 -24.33 -10.52
C LEU A 949 17.25 -25.78 -10.30
N ASP A 950 16.11 -25.99 -9.61
CA ASP A 950 15.60 -27.34 -9.36
C ASP A 950 15.13 -27.98 -10.68
N ASP A 951 14.40 -27.22 -11.52
CA ASP A 951 13.96 -27.72 -12.82
C ASP A 951 15.12 -27.95 -13.81
N PHE A 952 16.20 -27.17 -13.73
CA PHE A 952 17.44 -27.40 -14.51
C PHE A 952 18.18 -28.66 -14.05
N LEU A 953 18.30 -28.88 -12.74
CA LEU A 953 18.91 -30.10 -12.19
C LEU A 953 18.08 -31.34 -12.56
N ILE A 954 16.75 -31.27 -12.53
CA ILE A 954 15.86 -32.35 -13.00
C ILE A 954 16.02 -32.57 -14.52
N TRP A 955 16.09 -31.50 -15.33
CA TRP A 955 16.25 -31.60 -16.78
C TRP A 955 17.57 -32.27 -17.22
N MET A 956 18.65 -32.09 -16.44
CA MET A 956 19.94 -32.77 -16.66
C MET A 956 20.05 -34.16 -16.03
N SER A 957 19.06 -34.58 -15.21
CA SER A 957 19.13 -35.82 -14.44
C SER A 957 19.18 -37.05 -15.36
N PRO A 958 20.12 -37.99 -15.20
CA PRO A 958 20.21 -39.18 -16.05
C PRO A 958 18.94 -40.05 -16.03
N GLU A 959 18.15 -39.98 -14.96
CA GLU A 959 16.83 -40.59 -14.83
C GLU A 959 15.84 -40.07 -15.88
N ALA A 960 15.87 -38.77 -16.20
CA ALA A 960 14.98 -38.10 -17.14
C ALA A 960 15.59 -38.09 -18.56
N PHE A 961 15.91 -39.28 -19.09
CA PHE A 961 16.76 -39.42 -20.28
C PHE A 961 16.19 -38.78 -21.57
N GLY A 962 14.88 -38.52 -21.62
CA GLY A 962 14.22 -37.79 -22.72
C GLY A 962 14.55 -36.29 -22.76
N CYS A 963 15.02 -35.70 -21.66
CA CYS A 963 15.24 -34.27 -21.51
C CYS A 963 16.61 -33.79 -22.06
N CYS A 964 17.68 -33.82 -21.26
CA CYS A 964 19.00 -33.38 -21.73
C CYS A 964 19.64 -34.48 -22.60
N ARG A 965 19.55 -34.33 -23.93
CA ARG A 965 20.15 -35.24 -24.92
C ARG A 965 21.23 -34.53 -25.77
N LYS A 966 22.16 -35.31 -26.30
CA LYS A 966 23.23 -34.87 -27.20
C LYS A 966 23.36 -35.83 -28.39
N PHE A 967 23.63 -35.27 -29.56
CA PHE A 967 24.10 -36.03 -30.72
C PHE A 967 25.56 -36.46 -30.53
N VAL A 968 26.03 -37.42 -31.33
CA VAL A 968 27.41 -37.97 -31.29
C VAL A 968 28.50 -36.90 -31.53
N ASN A 969 28.17 -35.81 -32.22
CA ASN A 969 29.05 -34.64 -32.41
C ASN A 969 29.12 -33.68 -31.20
N GLY A 970 28.35 -33.94 -30.13
CA GLY A 970 28.25 -33.09 -28.94
C GLY A 970 27.26 -31.92 -29.03
N SER A 971 26.51 -31.73 -30.13
CA SER A 971 25.46 -30.70 -30.19
C SER A 971 24.18 -31.16 -29.48
N TYR A 972 23.38 -30.20 -29.02
CA TYR A 972 22.07 -30.47 -28.41
C TYR A 972 21.19 -31.32 -29.33
N CYS A 973 20.57 -32.34 -28.76
CA CYS A 973 19.49 -33.10 -29.39
C CYS A 973 18.22 -32.80 -28.59
N PRO A 974 17.13 -32.34 -29.22
CA PRO A 974 15.89 -32.11 -28.49
C PRO A 974 15.19 -33.44 -28.14
N PRO A 975 14.07 -33.40 -27.40
CA PRO A 975 13.19 -34.56 -27.23
C PRO A 975 12.71 -35.13 -28.57
N ASP A 976 12.27 -36.40 -28.59
CA ASP A 976 11.89 -37.05 -29.85
C ASP A 976 10.58 -36.49 -30.44
N ASP A 977 9.72 -35.94 -29.57
CA ASP A 977 8.52 -35.17 -29.92
C ASP A 977 8.77 -33.72 -30.42
N GLN A 978 10.02 -33.34 -30.72
CA GLN A 978 10.37 -32.00 -31.24
C GLN A 978 11.16 -32.06 -32.56
N PRO A 979 11.00 -31.10 -33.49
CA PRO A 979 11.85 -31.01 -34.69
C PRO A 979 13.33 -30.77 -34.33
N PRO A 980 14.30 -31.43 -34.99
CA PRO A 980 14.19 -32.28 -36.19
C PRO A 980 14.04 -33.78 -35.89
N CYS A 981 13.76 -34.16 -34.63
CA CYS A 981 13.54 -35.56 -34.24
C CYS A 981 12.19 -36.09 -34.74
N CYS A 982 11.20 -35.22 -34.94
CA CYS A 982 10.00 -35.53 -35.72
C CYS A 982 9.76 -34.55 -36.87
N GLN A 983 8.85 -34.95 -37.77
CA GLN A 983 8.25 -34.09 -38.77
C GLN A 983 6.80 -33.80 -38.38
N LEU A 984 6.45 -32.52 -38.27
CA LEU A 984 5.07 -32.09 -38.07
C LEU A 984 4.27 -32.37 -39.34
N ASP A 985 3.24 -33.22 -39.23
CA ASP A 985 2.22 -33.34 -40.25
C ASP A 985 1.38 -32.06 -40.29
N GLN A 986 1.28 -31.44 -41.46
CA GLN A 986 0.54 -30.20 -41.68
C GLN A 986 -0.99 -30.37 -41.55
N VAL A 987 -1.51 -31.61 -41.59
CA VAL A 987 -2.94 -31.88 -41.54
C VAL A 987 -3.43 -32.16 -40.11
N SER A 988 -2.75 -33.04 -39.37
CA SER A 988 -3.10 -33.39 -37.99
C SER A 988 -2.42 -32.53 -36.93
N GLY A 989 -1.35 -31.79 -37.28
CA GLY A 989 -0.44 -31.17 -36.31
C GLY A 989 0.41 -32.18 -35.53
N SER A 990 0.24 -33.48 -35.76
CA SER A 990 0.95 -34.52 -35.02
C SER A 990 2.38 -34.70 -35.49
N CYS A 991 3.21 -35.17 -34.57
CA CYS A 991 4.66 -35.22 -34.67
C CYS A 991 5.10 -36.63 -35.07
N MET A 992 5.30 -36.88 -36.37
CA MET A 992 5.71 -38.20 -36.87
C MET A 992 7.20 -38.42 -36.61
N THR A 993 7.55 -39.36 -35.73
CA THR A 993 8.93 -39.69 -35.33
C THR A 993 9.82 -39.97 -36.54
N SER A 994 10.86 -39.15 -36.71
CA SER A 994 11.89 -39.31 -37.73
C SER A 994 13.08 -40.09 -37.18
N LYS A 995 13.75 -40.86 -38.03
CA LYS A 995 14.99 -41.58 -37.64
C LYS A 995 16.17 -40.63 -37.37
N THR A 996 16.02 -39.31 -37.55
CA THR A 996 17.06 -38.29 -37.31
C THR A 996 17.77 -38.45 -35.97
N CYS A 997 17.02 -38.66 -34.89
CA CYS A 997 17.54 -38.63 -33.51
C CYS A 997 17.80 -40.02 -32.91
N SER A 998 17.74 -41.07 -33.73
CA SER A 998 18.05 -42.46 -33.32
C SER A 998 19.47 -42.67 -32.76
N ASN A 999 20.39 -41.73 -33.01
CA ASN A 999 21.77 -41.73 -32.49
C ASN A 999 21.98 -40.75 -31.31
N CYS A 1000 20.92 -40.24 -30.68
CA CYS A 1000 21.04 -39.35 -29.52
C CYS A 1000 21.27 -40.12 -28.22
N THR A 1001 22.08 -39.54 -27.33
CA THR A 1001 22.45 -40.10 -26.02
C THR A 1001 22.15 -39.08 -24.91
N THR A 1002 22.08 -39.51 -23.65
CA THR A 1002 21.94 -38.56 -22.52
C THR A 1002 23.12 -37.60 -22.44
N CYS A 1003 22.89 -36.41 -21.90
CA CYS A 1003 23.96 -35.46 -21.62
C CYS A 1003 25.04 -36.09 -20.72
N PHE A 1004 24.62 -36.82 -19.69
CA PHE A 1004 25.48 -37.40 -18.64
C PHE A 1004 25.01 -38.80 -18.23
N LEU A 1005 25.92 -39.58 -17.67
CA LEU A 1005 25.65 -40.75 -16.83
C LEU A 1005 25.83 -40.38 -15.35
N HIS A 1006 25.36 -41.23 -14.43
CA HIS A 1006 25.58 -41.02 -12.99
C HIS A 1006 27.07 -40.97 -12.59
N SER A 1007 27.96 -41.60 -13.38
CA SER A 1007 29.42 -41.52 -13.23
C SER A 1007 30.00 -40.13 -13.48
N ASP A 1008 29.27 -39.27 -14.19
CA ASP A 1008 29.79 -38.02 -14.74
C ASP A 1008 29.43 -36.82 -13.84
N LEU A 1009 28.68 -37.04 -12.76
CA LEU A 1009 28.11 -36.03 -11.87
C LEU A 1009 28.57 -36.27 -10.42
N ASP A 1010 29.18 -35.27 -9.78
CA ASP A 1010 29.57 -35.35 -8.36
C ASP A 1010 28.32 -35.35 -7.48
N ASN A 1011 27.99 -36.48 -6.86
CA ASN A 1011 26.79 -36.66 -6.04
C ASN A 1011 25.51 -36.16 -6.74
N GLY A 1012 25.37 -36.42 -8.05
CA GLY A 1012 24.23 -35.95 -8.83
C GLY A 1012 24.18 -34.42 -9.00
N ARG A 1013 25.34 -33.76 -8.99
CA ARG A 1013 25.50 -32.33 -9.31
C ARG A 1013 26.47 -32.15 -10.49
N PRO A 1014 26.22 -31.17 -11.38
CA PRO A 1014 27.13 -30.84 -12.47
C PRO A 1014 28.39 -30.12 -11.95
N SER A 1015 29.51 -30.32 -12.62
CA SER A 1015 30.70 -29.49 -12.46
C SER A 1015 30.52 -28.08 -13.03
N THR A 1016 31.44 -27.17 -12.72
CA THR A 1016 31.46 -25.78 -13.21
C THR A 1016 31.27 -25.69 -14.73
N THR A 1017 31.98 -26.52 -15.49
CA THR A 1017 31.92 -26.54 -16.96
C THR A 1017 30.63 -27.17 -17.47
N GLN A 1018 30.18 -28.28 -16.86
CA GLN A 1018 28.91 -28.92 -17.21
C GLN A 1018 27.73 -27.96 -17.00
N PHE A 1019 27.69 -27.26 -15.87
CA PHE A 1019 26.67 -26.24 -15.56
C PHE A 1019 26.70 -25.12 -16.60
N ARG A 1020 27.88 -24.52 -16.84
CA ARG A 1020 28.07 -23.43 -17.81
C ARG A 1020 27.61 -23.81 -19.22
N ASP A 1021 28.00 -25.01 -19.67
CA ASP A 1021 27.82 -25.47 -21.04
C ASP A 1021 26.42 -26.08 -21.29
N LYS A 1022 25.54 -26.12 -20.28
CA LYS A 1022 24.18 -26.71 -20.38
C LYS A 1022 23.05 -25.76 -19.98
N LEU A 1023 23.28 -24.77 -19.11
CA LEU A 1023 22.26 -23.79 -18.74
C LEU A 1023 21.64 -23.04 -19.95
N PRO A 1024 22.41 -22.62 -20.98
CA PRO A 1024 21.81 -21.99 -22.16
C PRO A 1024 20.86 -22.93 -22.92
N TRP A 1025 21.18 -24.23 -23.01
CA TRP A 1025 20.31 -25.22 -23.67
C TRP A 1025 18.99 -25.36 -22.92
N PHE A 1026 19.02 -25.41 -21.58
CA PHE A 1026 17.80 -25.45 -20.76
C PHE A 1026 16.91 -24.21 -20.94
N LEU A 1027 17.52 -23.01 -21.00
CA LEU A 1027 16.77 -21.75 -21.14
C LEU A 1027 16.17 -21.53 -22.54
N ASP A 1028 16.70 -22.20 -23.56
CA ASP A 1028 16.10 -22.28 -24.89
C ASP A 1028 15.20 -23.51 -25.12
N ALA A 1029 15.28 -24.54 -24.27
CA ALA A 1029 14.44 -25.73 -24.35
C ALA A 1029 12.96 -25.42 -24.12
N LEU A 1030 12.14 -25.80 -25.11
CA LEU A 1030 10.68 -25.80 -25.02
C LEU A 1030 10.22 -27.03 -24.22
N PRO A 1031 9.22 -26.91 -23.33
CA PRO A 1031 8.57 -28.06 -22.72
C PRO A 1031 7.71 -28.80 -23.76
N SER A 1032 7.65 -30.13 -23.64
CA SER A 1032 6.83 -31.01 -24.49
C SER A 1032 6.36 -32.26 -23.72
N SER A 1033 5.76 -33.24 -24.41
CA SER A 1033 5.22 -34.46 -23.79
C SER A 1033 6.30 -35.45 -23.36
N ASP A 1034 7.39 -35.57 -24.12
CA ASP A 1034 8.57 -36.37 -23.77
C ASP A 1034 9.41 -35.71 -22.67
N CYS A 1035 9.39 -34.38 -22.55
CA CYS A 1035 10.08 -33.64 -21.52
C CYS A 1035 9.31 -32.39 -21.09
N SER A 1036 8.55 -32.50 -20.00
CA SER A 1036 7.77 -31.37 -19.44
C SER A 1036 8.61 -30.26 -18.81
N LYS A 1037 9.93 -30.46 -18.67
CA LYS A 1037 10.87 -29.48 -18.11
C LYS A 1037 11.56 -28.68 -19.22
N GLY A 1038 11.26 -27.40 -19.30
CA GLY A 1038 11.95 -26.45 -20.19
C GLY A 1038 12.06 -25.08 -19.52
N GLY A 1039 13.17 -24.37 -19.77
CA GLY A 1039 13.40 -23.03 -19.23
C GLY A 1039 12.79 -21.91 -20.07
N LYS A 1040 12.44 -22.18 -21.34
CA LYS A 1040 11.83 -21.20 -22.25
C LYS A 1040 10.48 -20.74 -21.72
N GLY A 1041 10.21 -19.43 -21.79
CA GLY A 1041 8.98 -18.80 -21.32
C GLY A 1041 8.77 -18.73 -19.80
N ALA A 1042 9.23 -19.72 -19.05
CA ALA A 1042 9.14 -19.75 -17.58
C ALA A 1042 10.29 -19.02 -16.89
N TYR A 1043 11.53 -19.22 -17.35
CA TYR A 1043 12.76 -18.77 -16.67
C TYR A 1043 13.68 -17.89 -17.52
N SER A 1044 13.40 -17.72 -18.82
CA SER A 1044 14.16 -16.90 -19.76
C SER A 1044 14.37 -15.43 -19.36
N THR A 1045 13.56 -14.90 -18.44
CA THR A 1045 13.65 -13.53 -17.88
C THR A 1045 14.00 -13.50 -16.38
N SER A 1046 14.25 -14.67 -15.77
CA SER A 1046 14.54 -14.83 -14.34
C SER A 1046 16.04 -14.88 -14.01
N LEU A 1047 16.91 -14.69 -15.01
CA LEU A 1047 18.36 -14.81 -14.92
C LEU A 1047 19.06 -13.70 -15.73
N ASP A 1048 20.08 -13.09 -15.12
CA ASP A 1048 21.04 -12.24 -15.83
C ASP A 1048 22.31 -13.05 -16.13
N LEU A 1049 22.55 -13.29 -17.42
CA LEU A 1049 23.74 -14.00 -17.94
C LEU A 1049 24.82 -13.04 -18.46
N SER A 1050 24.70 -11.73 -18.22
CA SER A 1050 25.79 -10.80 -18.53
C SER A 1050 27.02 -11.14 -17.67
N GLY A 1051 28.20 -11.26 -18.28
CA GLY A 1051 29.42 -11.68 -17.59
C GLY A 1051 29.49 -13.16 -17.18
N TYR A 1052 28.55 -14.01 -17.64
CA TYR A 1052 28.48 -15.44 -17.30
C TYR A 1052 29.73 -16.26 -17.71
N GLU A 1053 30.59 -15.71 -18.57
CA GLU A 1053 31.94 -16.25 -18.85
C GLU A 1053 32.77 -16.50 -17.57
N SER A 1054 32.49 -15.75 -16.50
CA SER A 1054 33.11 -15.89 -15.17
C SER A 1054 32.58 -17.06 -14.33
N GLY A 1055 31.49 -17.71 -14.73
CA GLY A 1055 30.76 -18.70 -13.94
C GLY A 1055 29.86 -18.13 -12.83
N ILE A 1056 29.85 -16.81 -12.65
CA ILE A 1056 28.97 -16.11 -11.70
C ILE A 1056 27.70 -15.66 -12.44
N ILE A 1057 26.54 -15.83 -11.81
CA ILE A 1057 25.27 -15.25 -12.28
C ILE A 1057 25.03 -13.96 -11.49
N GLN A 1058 24.91 -12.82 -12.19
CA GLN A 1058 24.81 -11.51 -11.54
C GLN A 1058 23.51 -11.36 -10.76
N ALA A 1059 22.38 -11.72 -11.38
CA ALA A 1059 21.06 -11.71 -10.76
C ALA A 1059 20.27 -12.96 -11.14
N SER A 1060 19.52 -13.49 -10.17
CA SER A 1060 18.60 -14.61 -10.37
C SER A 1060 17.37 -14.44 -9.48
N ALA A 1061 16.19 -14.84 -9.96
CA ALA A 1061 14.93 -14.69 -9.25
C ALA A 1061 14.15 -16.00 -9.09
N PHE A 1062 13.58 -16.20 -7.90
CA PHE A 1062 12.72 -17.32 -7.53
C PHE A 1062 11.31 -16.79 -7.26
N ARG A 1063 10.32 -17.20 -8.07
CA ARG A 1063 8.96 -16.63 -8.10
C ARG A 1063 7.99 -17.42 -7.22
N THR A 1064 7.37 -16.76 -6.26
CA THR A 1064 6.16 -17.22 -5.55
C THR A 1064 5.06 -16.14 -5.61
N TYR A 1065 3.99 -16.29 -4.84
CA TYR A 1065 2.86 -15.37 -4.74
C TYR A 1065 2.60 -15.03 -3.27
N HIS A 1066 2.23 -13.79 -3.02
CA HIS A 1066 1.64 -13.41 -1.74
C HIS A 1066 0.23 -14.01 -1.59
N THR A 1067 -0.23 -14.15 -0.35
CA THR A 1067 -1.66 -14.32 -0.04
C THR A 1067 -2.47 -13.11 -0.53
N PRO A 1068 -3.80 -13.19 -0.71
CA PRO A 1068 -4.64 -12.02 -0.95
C PRO A 1068 -4.37 -10.92 0.10
N LEU A 1069 -4.13 -9.69 -0.37
CA LEU A 1069 -3.77 -8.53 0.46
C LEU A 1069 -4.92 -7.53 0.40
N ASN A 1070 -5.91 -7.69 1.29
CA ASN A 1070 -7.19 -6.98 1.16
C ASN A 1070 -7.24 -5.69 1.99
N LYS A 1071 -6.26 -5.46 2.88
CA LYS A 1071 -6.14 -4.24 3.69
C LYS A 1071 -4.72 -3.68 3.60
N GLN A 1072 -4.59 -2.38 3.85
CA GLN A 1072 -3.29 -1.71 3.93
C GLN A 1072 -2.34 -2.33 4.98
N SER A 1073 -2.89 -2.83 6.10
CA SER A 1073 -2.13 -3.61 7.09
C SER A 1073 -1.39 -4.79 6.46
N ASP A 1074 -2.02 -5.43 5.47
CA ASP A 1074 -1.58 -6.70 4.91
C ASP A 1074 -0.43 -6.45 3.92
N TYR A 1075 -0.49 -5.37 3.13
CA TYR A 1075 0.63 -4.89 2.33
C TYR A 1075 1.85 -4.49 3.17
N VAL A 1076 1.66 -3.80 4.30
CA VAL A 1076 2.77 -3.41 5.19
C VAL A 1076 3.34 -4.61 5.95
N ASN A 1077 2.50 -5.54 6.39
CA ASN A 1077 2.92 -6.73 7.14
C ASN A 1077 3.56 -7.80 6.25
N SER A 1078 3.03 -8.05 5.05
CA SER A 1078 3.63 -8.97 4.07
C SER A 1078 5.02 -8.51 3.62
N MET A 1079 5.20 -7.21 3.35
CA MET A 1079 6.51 -6.63 3.06
C MET A 1079 7.48 -6.77 4.24
N ARG A 1080 7.01 -6.56 5.49
CA ARG A 1080 7.83 -6.76 6.68
C ARG A 1080 8.24 -8.23 6.84
N ALA A 1081 7.29 -9.17 6.77
CA ALA A 1081 7.55 -10.60 6.87
C ALA A 1081 8.56 -11.09 5.81
N ALA A 1082 8.42 -10.62 4.56
CA ALA A 1082 9.33 -10.95 3.47
C ALA A 1082 10.75 -10.39 3.68
N ARG A 1083 10.89 -9.13 4.14
CA ARG A 1083 12.21 -8.54 4.46
C ARG A 1083 12.85 -9.12 5.72
N ASP A 1084 12.07 -9.42 6.75
CA ASP A 1084 12.57 -10.09 7.96
C ASP A 1084 13.10 -11.49 7.60
N PHE A 1085 12.34 -12.25 6.80
CA PHE A 1085 12.75 -13.54 6.26
C PHE A 1085 13.99 -13.44 5.36
N SER A 1086 14.00 -12.56 4.35
CA SER A 1086 15.15 -12.43 3.44
C SER A 1086 16.41 -11.96 4.18
N SER A 1087 16.29 -11.06 5.15
CA SER A 1087 17.41 -10.63 5.98
C SER A 1087 17.95 -11.76 6.86
N LYS A 1088 17.08 -12.66 7.34
CA LYS A 1088 17.49 -13.87 8.06
C LYS A 1088 18.26 -14.80 7.11
N MET A 1089 17.68 -15.20 5.98
CA MET A 1089 18.33 -16.08 5.01
C MET A 1089 19.66 -15.50 4.48
N SER A 1090 19.72 -14.18 4.27
CA SER A 1090 20.92 -13.46 3.84
C SER A 1090 22.07 -13.55 4.87
N ARG A 1091 21.77 -13.50 6.17
CA ARG A 1091 22.76 -13.72 7.24
C ARG A 1091 23.12 -15.19 7.39
N ASP A 1092 22.12 -16.05 7.47
CA ASP A 1092 22.26 -17.47 7.82
C ASP A 1092 22.97 -18.27 6.70
N LEU A 1093 22.83 -17.86 5.44
CA LEU A 1093 23.47 -18.47 4.27
C LEU A 1093 24.58 -17.61 3.65
N GLN A 1094 24.93 -16.47 4.27
CA GLN A 1094 25.95 -15.51 3.79
C GLN A 1094 25.75 -14.97 2.34
N MET A 1095 24.53 -15.09 1.79
CA MET A 1095 24.17 -14.67 0.43
C MET A 1095 23.47 -13.30 0.40
N LYS A 1096 23.68 -12.51 -0.66
CA LYS A 1096 22.92 -11.26 -0.89
C LYS A 1096 21.51 -11.57 -1.44
N ILE A 1097 20.54 -11.73 -0.54
CA ILE A 1097 19.13 -12.05 -0.87
C ILE A 1097 18.23 -10.87 -0.52
N PHE A 1098 17.35 -10.46 -1.44
CA PHE A 1098 16.30 -9.46 -1.17
C PHE A 1098 14.94 -9.85 -1.78
N PRO A 1099 13.81 -9.36 -1.25
CA PRO A 1099 12.48 -9.67 -1.74
C PRO A 1099 11.91 -8.52 -2.58
N TYR A 1100 11.38 -8.81 -3.76
CA TYR A 1100 10.77 -7.83 -4.65
C TYR A 1100 9.32 -8.17 -4.97
N SER A 1101 8.44 -7.20 -4.79
CA SER A 1101 7.09 -7.17 -5.37
C SER A 1101 6.75 -5.74 -5.78
N VAL A 1102 5.88 -5.59 -6.79
CA VAL A 1102 5.59 -4.31 -7.47
C VAL A 1102 5.15 -3.19 -6.51
N PHE A 1103 4.50 -3.53 -5.40
CA PHE A 1103 3.98 -2.55 -4.44
C PHE A 1103 5.00 -2.08 -3.39
N TYR A 1104 6.11 -2.81 -3.17
CA TYR A 1104 7.03 -2.56 -2.03
C TYR A 1104 7.53 -1.11 -2.00
N ILE A 1105 7.82 -0.55 -3.18
CA ILE A 1105 8.29 0.82 -3.36
C ILE A 1105 7.34 1.90 -2.80
N PHE A 1106 6.02 1.63 -2.75
CA PHE A 1106 5.03 2.55 -2.21
C PHE A 1106 4.76 2.36 -0.72
N PHE A 1107 4.92 1.13 -0.19
CA PHE A 1107 4.56 0.79 1.19
C PHE A 1107 5.74 0.84 2.17
N GLU A 1108 6.99 0.82 1.69
CA GLU A 1108 8.20 0.96 2.53
C GLU A 1108 8.13 2.14 3.51
N GLN A 1109 7.57 3.27 3.07
CA GLN A 1109 7.46 4.48 3.90
C GLN A 1109 6.75 4.23 5.25
N TYR A 1110 5.81 3.28 5.30
CA TYR A 1110 5.04 2.97 6.50
C TYR A 1110 5.84 2.15 7.53
N LEU A 1111 6.96 1.53 7.14
CA LEU A 1111 7.89 0.88 8.07
C LEU A 1111 8.63 1.90 8.95
N SER A 1112 8.83 3.13 8.45
CA SER A 1112 9.58 4.19 9.16
C SER A 1112 8.76 5.45 9.52
N VAL A 1113 7.49 5.55 9.08
CA VAL A 1113 6.66 6.76 9.22
C VAL A 1113 6.59 7.28 10.66
N TRP A 1114 6.48 6.41 11.66
CA TRP A 1114 6.46 6.79 13.08
C TRP A 1114 7.77 7.46 13.53
N LYS A 1115 8.93 6.92 13.13
CA LYS A 1115 10.24 7.50 13.45
C LYS A 1115 10.40 8.87 12.80
N THR A 1116 9.98 8.99 11.53
CA THR A 1116 10.00 10.26 10.78
C THR A 1116 9.06 11.30 11.39
N ALA A 1117 7.83 10.92 11.75
CA ALA A 1117 6.85 11.81 12.38
C ALA A 1117 7.33 12.36 13.73
N ILE A 1118 7.81 11.48 14.63
CA ILE A 1118 8.33 11.87 15.95
C ILE A 1118 9.55 12.77 15.79
N MET A 1119 10.49 12.42 14.91
CA MET A 1119 11.68 13.24 14.62
C MET A 1119 11.29 14.65 14.15
N ASN A 1120 10.38 14.76 13.17
CA ASN A 1120 9.90 16.05 12.65
C ASN A 1120 9.24 16.90 13.73
N ILE A 1121 8.34 16.31 14.52
CA ILE A 1121 7.61 17.01 15.59
C ILE A 1121 8.59 17.52 16.66
N CYS A 1122 9.50 16.68 17.14
CA CYS A 1122 10.49 17.06 18.15
C CYS A 1122 11.45 18.15 17.65
N VAL A 1123 11.92 18.03 16.40
CA VAL A 1123 12.84 19.02 15.81
C VAL A 1123 12.12 20.35 15.54
N CYS A 1124 10.89 20.33 15.01
CA CYS A 1124 10.07 21.53 14.80
C CYS A 1124 9.79 22.27 16.12
N LEU A 1125 9.31 21.57 17.15
CA LEU A 1125 9.07 22.13 18.48
C LEU A 1125 10.37 22.68 19.12
N GLY A 1126 11.49 21.97 18.95
CA GLY A 1126 12.82 22.43 19.39
C GLY A 1126 13.27 23.71 18.69
N THR A 1127 13.11 23.81 17.38
CA THR A 1127 13.41 25.02 16.60
C THR A 1127 12.58 26.21 17.07
N ILE A 1128 11.26 26.04 17.24
CA ILE A 1128 10.37 27.11 17.73
C ILE A 1128 10.74 27.53 19.15
N PHE A 1129 11.08 26.59 20.04
CA PHE A 1129 11.58 26.89 21.38
C PHE A 1129 12.85 27.72 21.36
N VAL A 1130 13.83 27.41 20.50
CA VAL A 1130 15.08 28.19 20.35
C VAL A 1130 14.80 29.60 19.85
N VAL A 1131 13.97 29.77 18.81
CA VAL A 1131 13.58 31.09 18.29
C VAL A 1131 12.87 31.92 19.36
N CYS A 1132 11.90 31.32 20.07
CA CYS A 1132 11.22 31.95 21.20
C CYS A 1132 12.19 32.31 22.33
N PHE A 1133 13.18 31.46 22.64
CA PHE A 1133 14.14 31.72 23.70
C PHE A 1133 15.04 32.91 23.39
N ILE A 1134 15.58 32.99 22.16
CA ILE A 1134 16.44 34.08 21.72
C ILE A 1134 15.69 35.43 21.78
N VAL A 1135 14.54 35.52 21.11
CA VAL A 1135 13.81 36.80 20.94
C VAL A 1135 13.20 37.30 22.25
N THR A 1136 12.52 36.43 22.99
CA THR A 1136 11.88 36.82 24.28
C THR A 1136 12.91 36.98 25.41
N SER A 1137 14.06 36.32 25.28
CA SER A 1137 15.10 36.19 26.31
C SER A 1137 14.48 35.82 27.66
N SER A 1138 13.66 34.76 27.67
CA SER A 1138 12.92 34.27 28.84
C SER A 1138 12.63 32.77 28.72
N LEU A 1139 13.50 31.94 29.31
CA LEU A 1139 13.36 30.48 29.32
C LEU A 1139 11.96 30.02 29.75
N TRP A 1140 11.38 30.67 30.76
CA TRP A 1140 10.03 30.41 31.25
C TRP A 1140 8.91 30.72 30.25
N ALA A 1141 9.04 31.79 29.44
CA ALA A 1141 8.05 32.10 28.41
C ALA A 1141 8.11 31.06 27.27
N SER A 1142 9.31 30.71 26.83
CA SER A 1142 9.55 29.73 25.77
C SER A 1142 9.11 28.32 26.19
N ALA A 1143 9.36 27.93 27.44
CA ALA A 1143 8.90 26.65 27.99
C ALA A 1143 7.37 26.57 28.10
N ILE A 1144 6.68 27.66 28.45
CA ILE A 1144 5.21 27.72 28.46
C ILE A 1144 4.67 27.55 27.04
N ILE A 1145 5.21 28.27 26.05
CA ILE A 1145 4.82 28.12 24.63
C ILE A 1145 5.06 26.68 24.17
N LEU A 1146 6.26 26.12 24.39
CA LEU A 1146 6.60 24.74 24.03
C LEU A 1146 5.64 23.71 24.63
N THR A 1147 5.26 23.89 25.90
CA THR A 1147 4.31 22.98 26.58
C THR A 1147 2.93 23.03 25.93
N VAL A 1148 2.42 24.24 25.62
CA VAL A 1148 1.10 24.40 24.98
C VAL A 1148 1.11 23.86 23.54
N LEU A 1149 2.18 24.10 22.77
CA LEU A 1149 2.33 23.54 21.43
C LEU A 1149 2.39 22.00 21.46
N ALA A 1150 3.10 21.41 22.42
CA ALA A 1150 3.15 19.95 22.59
C ALA A 1150 1.77 19.36 22.94
N MET A 1151 0.98 20.01 23.80
CA MET A 1151 -0.40 19.60 24.09
C MET A 1151 -1.28 19.65 22.84
N ILE A 1152 -1.21 20.73 22.04
CA ILE A 1152 -1.96 20.87 20.78
C ILE A 1152 -1.63 19.73 19.80
N VAL A 1153 -0.35 19.34 19.65
CA VAL A 1153 0.05 18.23 18.76
C VAL A 1153 -0.47 16.89 19.28
N LEU A 1154 -0.36 16.63 20.58
CA LEU A 1154 -0.85 15.39 21.17
C LEU A 1154 -2.38 15.27 21.03
N ASP A 1155 -3.12 16.36 21.26
CA ASP A 1155 -4.58 16.39 21.09
C ASP A 1155 -5.00 16.27 19.62
N MET A 1156 -4.22 16.82 18.68
CA MET A 1156 -4.40 16.56 17.25
C MET A 1156 -4.23 15.07 16.91
N MET A 1157 -3.21 14.39 17.46
CA MET A 1157 -3.02 12.94 17.28
C MET A 1157 -4.13 12.12 17.95
N GLY A 1158 -4.66 12.58 19.09
CA GLY A 1158 -5.84 12.00 19.74
C GLY A 1158 -7.10 12.11 18.89
N VAL A 1159 -7.36 13.27 18.30
CA VAL A 1159 -8.51 13.49 17.40
C VAL A 1159 -8.36 12.73 16.09
N MET A 1160 -7.16 12.62 15.51
CA MET A 1160 -6.91 11.75 14.36
C MET A 1160 -7.32 10.30 14.66
N ALA A 1161 -6.99 9.78 15.84
CA ALA A 1161 -7.35 8.42 16.24
C ALA A 1161 -8.86 8.23 16.49
N ILE A 1162 -9.59 9.29 16.88
CA ILE A 1162 -11.05 9.27 17.02
C ILE A 1162 -11.74 9.31 15.65
N LEU A 1163 -11.19 10.07 14.70
CA LEU A 1163 -11.74 10.26 13.36
C LEU A 1163 -11.32 9.17 12.36
N GLY A 1164 -10.47 8.21 12.76
CA GLY A 1164 -9.94 7.16 11.88
C GLY A 1164 -8.87 7.62 10.90
N ILE A 1165 -8.31 8.81 11.09
CA ILE A 1165 -7.30 9.41 10.20
C ILE A 1165 -5.96 8.67 10.40
N GLN A 1166 -5.49 8.01 9.35
CA GLN A 1166 -4.28 7.18 9.37
C GLN A 1166 -2.99 8.02 9.29
N LEU A 1167 -1.87 7.45 9.77
CA LEU A 1167 -0.57 8.11 9.80
C LEU A 1167 0.22 7.86 8.50
N ASN A 1168 0.25 8.88 7.65
CA ASN A 1168 0.99 8.94 6.38
C ASN A 1168 1.70 10.29 6.17
N ALA A 1169 2.44 10.40 5.07
CA ALA A 1169 3.17 11.61 4.67
C ALA A 1169 2.32 12.90 4.66
N ILE A 1170 1.05 12.84 4.23
CA ILE A 1170 0.14 14.00 4.23
C ILE A 1170 -0.20 14.40 5.66
N SER A 1171 -0.61 13.43 6.50
CA SER A 1171 -0.92 13.69 7.91
C SER A 1171 0.28 14.24 8.69
N VAL A 1172 1.51 13.81 8.37
CA VAL A 1172 2.74 14.31 9.00
C VAL A 1172 3.04 15.76 8.58
N VAL A 1173 2.82 16.13 7.31
CA VAL A 1173 2.87 17.53 6.87
C VAL A 1173 1.82 18.36 7.59
N ASN A 1174 0.59 17.87 7.69
CA ASN A 1174 -0.51 18.60 8.33
C ASN A 1174 -0.30 18.73 9.86
N LEU A 1175 0.38 17.78 10.52
CA LEU A 1175 0.83 17.90 11.91
C LEU A 1175 1.96 18.94 12.07
N VAL A 1176 2.93 18.99 11.15
CA VAL A 1176 3.98 20.03 11.16
C VAL A 1176 3.40 21.43 10.91
N MET A 1177 2.50 21.56 9.94
CA MET A 1177 1.75 22.79 9.66
C MET A 1177 0.84 23.19 10.84
N SER A 1178 0.27 22.21 11.56
CA SER A 1178 -0.48 22.44 12.80
C SER A 1178 0.39 23.07 13.89
N ILE A 1179 1.65 22.66 14.02
CA ILE A 1179 2.60 23.31 14.94
C ILE A 1179 2.82 24.76 14.53
N GLY A 1180 3.09 25.02 13.23
CA GLY A 1180 3.31 26.38 12.71
C GLY A 1180 2.14 27.32 13.01
N ILE A 1181 0.92 26.93 12.61
CA ILE A 1181 -0.32 27.69 12.89
C ILE A 1181 -0.57 27.84 14.40
N ALA A 1182 -0.21 26.85 15.22
CA ALA A 1182 -0.35 26.96 16.67
C ALA A 1182 0.61 28.00 17.30
N VAL A 1183 1.70 28.40 16.62
CA VAL A 1183 2.62 29.44 17.10
C VAL A 1183 1.89 30.77 17.23
N GLU A 1184 1.13 31.21 16.23
CA GLU A 1184 0.42 32.49 16.19
C GLU A 1184 -0.48 32.67 17.43
N PHE A 1185 -1.36 31.69 17.68
CA PHE A 1185 -2.28 31.64 18.84
C PHE A 1185 -1.53 31.79 20.18
N CYS A 1186 -0.30 31.28 20.27
CA CYS A 1186 0.47 31.26 21.52
C CYS A 1186 1.39 32.48 21.69
N VAL A 1187 2.05 32.91 20.61
CA VAL A 1187 3.07 33.97 20.62
C VAL A 1187 2.45 35.33 20.86
N HIS A 1188 1.38 35.71 20.15
CA HIS A 1188 0.78 37.04 20.29
C HIS A 1188 0.22 37.30 21.70
N ILE A 1189 -0.40 36.28 22.30
CA ILE A 1189 -0.90 36.34 23.68
C ILE A 1189 0.26 36.39 24.69
N THR A 1190 1.30 35.57 24.52
CA THR A 1190 2.45 35.51 25.44
C THR A 1190 3.31 36.79 25.37
N HIS A 1191 3.52 37.35 24.18
CA HIS A 1191 4.24 38.62 23.99
C HIS A 1191 3.50 39.79 24.65
N ALA A 1192 2.18 39.90 24.45
CA ALA A 1192 1.35 40.90 25.12
C ALA A 1192 1.34 40.73 26.65
N PHE A 1193 1.37 39.50 27.16
CA PHE A 1193 1.51 39.23 28.60
C PHE A 1193 2.86 39.69 29.15
N MET A 1194 3.96 39.50 28.41
CA MET A 1194 5.30 39.95 28.83
C MET A 1194 5.44 41.47 28.89
N ILE A 1195 4.81 42.19 27.96
CA ILE A 1195 4.80 43.68 27.93
C ILE A 1195 3.83 44.25 28.97
N GLY A 1196 2.71 43.57 29.23
CA GLY A 1196 1.70 44.03 30.20
C GLY A 1196 2.25 44.26 31.61
N THR A 1197 1.65 45.21 32.32
CA THR A 1197 2.08 45.66 33.67
C THR A 1197 1.11 45.22 34.78
N GLY A 1198 1.59 45.26 36.02
CA GLY A 1198 0.82 44.80 37.20
C GLY A 1198 1.11 43.35 37.58
N ASP A 1199 0.14 42.67 38.19
CA ASP A 1199 0.27 41.27 38.59
C ASP A 1199 -0.03 40.30 37.44
N LYS A 1200 0.15 38.99 37.66
CA LYS A 1200 -0.09 37.99 36.61
C LYS A 1200 -1.55 37.95 36.12
N GLU A 1201 -2.51 38.33 36.95
CA GLU A 1201 -3.93 38.30 36.63
C GLU A 1201 -4.37 39.54 35.84
N THR A 1202 -3.87 40.73 36.21
CA THR A 1202 -4.06 41.95 35.40
C THR A 1202 -3.40 41.81 34.04
N ARG A 1203 -2.19 41.22 33.97
CA ARG A 1203 -1.44 41.01 32.73
C ARG A 1203 -2.10 40.01 31.79
N ALA A 1204 -2.64 38.90 32.31
CA ALA A 1204 -3.42 37.95 31.52
C ALA A 1204 -4.69 38.60 30.96
N ARG A 1205 -5.43 39.36 31.79
CA ARG A 1205 -6.62 40.12 31.36
C ARG A 1205 -6.29 41.21 30.34
N GLN A 1206 -5.15 41.90 30.50
CA GLN A 1206 -4.68 42.91 29.56
C GLN A 1206 -4.39 42.30 28.19
N ALA A 1207 -3.53 41.27 28.13
CA ALA A 1207 -3.15 40.57 26.89
C ALA A 1207 -4.36 40.00 26.13
N LEU A 1208 -5.31 39.40 26.85
CA LEU A 1208 -6.56 38.89 26.28
C LEU A 1208 -7.43 40.01 25.70
N SER A 1209 -7.40 41.21 26.29
CA SER A 1209 -8.17 42.37 25.80
C SER A 1209 -7.49 43.17 24.67
N THR A 1210 -6.16 43.08 24.52
CA THR A 1210 -5.41 43.78 23.47
C THR A 1210 -5.16 42.92 22.23
N MET A 1211 -4.73 41.67 22.42
CA MET A 1211 -4.42 40.75 21.30
C MET A 1211 -5.43 39.61 21.16
N GLY A 1212 -6.07 39.16 22.24
CA GLY A 1212 -7.06 38.07 22.16
C GLY A 1212 -8.26 38.38 21.24
N ALA A 1213 -8.68 39.64 21.17
CA ALA A 1213 -9.68 40.09 20.19
C ALA A 1213 -9.17 39.94 18.74
N SER A 1214 -7.96 40.43 18.44
CA SER A 1214 -7.34 40.31 17.11
C SER A 1214 -7.17 38.86 16.69
N VAL A 1215 -6.55 38.02 17.55
CA VAL A 1215 -6.33 36.58 17.33
C VAL A 1215 -7.64 35.82 17.06
N PHE A 1216 -8.73 36.17 17.74
CA PHE A 1216 -10.03 35.56 17.46
C PHE A 1216 -10.58 35.98 16.08
N SER A 1217 -10.53 37.27 15.74
CA SER A 1217 -11.01 37.77 14.45
C SER A 1217 -10.13 37.43 13.23
N GLY A 1218 -8.82 37.34 13.43
CA GLY A 1218 -7.79 37.23 12.39
C GLY A 1218 -7.25 35.81 12.17
N ILE A 1219 -7.29 34.95 13.20
CA ILE A 1219 -6.95 33.51 13.09
C ILE A 1219 -8.20 32.62 13.18
N THR A 1220 -8.99 32.76 14.25
CA THR A 1220 -10.00 31.73 14.57
C THR A 1220 -11.14 31.75 13.55
N LEU A 1221 -11.73 32.92 13.31
CA LEU A 1221 -12.87 33.07 12.41
C LEU A 1221 -12.48 32.99 10.93
N THR A 1222 -11.32 33.51 10.54
CA THR A 1222 -10.79 33.42 9.15
C THR A 1222 -10.56 31.99 8.73
N LYS A 1223 -9.80 31.22 9.52
CA LYS A 1223 -9.47 29.83 9.23
C LYS A 1223 -10.71 28.96 9.33
N LEU A 1224 -11.62 29.20 10.29
CA LEU A 1224 -12.92 28.51 10.34
C LEU A 1224 -13.76 28.74 9.06
N VAL A 1225 -13.87 29.99 8.59
CA VAL A 1225 -14.62 30.33 7.37
C VAL A 1225 -14.02 29.68 6.13
N GLY A 1226 -12.68 29.72 5.97
CA GLY A 1226 -12.00 29.06 4.86
C GLY A 1226 -12.14 27.52 4.89
N VAL A 1227 -11.94 26.91 6.06
CA VAL A 1227 -12.05 25.45 6.23
C VAL A 1227 -13.47 24.96 5.97
N ILE A 1228 -14.52 25.68 6.39
CA ILE A 1228 -15.91 25.27 6.14
C ILE A 1228 -16.21 25.10 4.63
N VAL A 1229 -15.60 25.91 3.75
CA VAL A 1229 -15.76 25.75 2.29
C VAL A 1229 -15.14 24.43 1.79
N LEU A 1230 -14.01 23.99 2.38
CA LEU A 1230 -13.35 22.71 2.02
C LEU A 1230 -14.21 21.48 2.34
N ARG A 1231 -15.28 21.59 3.14
CA ARG A 1231 -16.25 20.49 3.33
C ARG A 1231 -16.97 20.11 2.03
N PHE A 1232 -17.02 21.02 1.05
CA PHE A 1232 -17.64 20.81 -0.26
C PHE A 1232 -16.65 20.35 -1.35
N ALA A 1233 -15.43 19.99 -0.97
CA ALA A 1233 -14.49 19.31 -1.87
C ALA A 1233 -15.05 17.94 -2.33
N LYS A 1234 -14.62 17.51 -3.53
CA LYS A 1234 -15.03 16.26 -4.18
C LYS A 1234 -14.13 15.10 -3.78
N SER A 1235 -12.82 15.33 -3.69
CA SER A 1235 -11.85 14.31 -3.28
C SER A 1235 -11.99 13.98 -1.80
N GLU A 1236 -11.90 12.69 -1.46
CA GLU A 1236 -11.89 12.26 -0.06
C GLU A 1236 -10.63 12.74 0.68
N VAL A 1237 -9.49 12.89 -0.01
CA VAL A 1237 -8.27 13.45 0.60
C VAL A 1237 -8.53 14.84 1.18
N PHE A 1238 -9.25 15.69 0.44
CA PHE A 1238 -9.60 17.04 0.90
C PHE A 1238 -10.61 17.03 2.04
N VAL A 1239 -11.58 16.11 2.04
CA VAL A 1239 -12.54 16.00 3.15
C VAL A 1239 -11.91 15.40 4.42
N VAL A 1240 -11.04 14.40 4.30
CA VAL A 1240 -10.46 13.67 5.45
C VAL A 1240 -9.18 14.33 5.96
N TYR A 1241 -8.14 14.45 5.12
CA TYR A 1241 -6.83 14.90 5.59
C TYR A 1241 -6.69 16.41 5.71
N TYR A 1242 -7.48 17.20 4.97
CA TYR A 1242 -7.42 18.66 5.03
C TYR A 1242 -8.57 19.27 5.84
N PHE A 1243 -9.84 19.07 5.44
CA PHE A 1243 -10.99 19.67 6.14
C PHE A 1243 -11.08 19.23 7.61
N GLN A 1244 -11.09 17.91 7.91
CA GLN A 1244 -11.22 17.45 9.30
C GLN A 1244 -10.00 17.85 10.16
N MET A 1245 -8.78 17.68 9.66
CA MET A 1245 -7.57 18.06 10.41
C MET A 1245 -7.48 19.57 10.64
N TYR A 1246 -7.79 20.41 9.64
CA TYR A 1246 -7.76 21.87 9.84
C TYR A 1246 -8.92 22.36 10.72
N LEU A 1247 -10.10 21.72 10.68
CA LEU A 1247 -11.19 22.02 11.60
C LEU A 1247 -10.80 21.67 13.05
N ALA A 1248 -10.20 20.49 13.26
CA ALA A 1248 -9.65 20.10 14.56
C ALA A 1248 -8.58 21.08 15.04
N LEU A 1249 -7.63 21.46 14.18
CA LEU A 1249 -6.58 22.44 14.47
C LEU A 1249 -7.13 23.80 14.90
N VAL A 1250 -8.11 24.35 14.17
CA VAL A 1250 -8.70 25.66 14.50
C VAL A 1250 -9.43 25.61 15.84
N ILE A 1251 -10.14 24.52 16.14
CA ILE A 1251 -10.83 24.32 17.43
C ILE A 1251 -9.83 24.14 18.57
N ILE A 1252 -8.87 23.21 18.44
CA ILE A 1252 -7.87 22.90 19.48
C ILE A 1252 -6.96 24.11 19.73
N GLY A 1253 -6.54 24.82 18.67
CA GLY A 1253 -5.72 26.04 18.74
C GLY A 1253 -6.46 27.20 19.41
N PHE A 1254 -7.75 27.41 19.09
CA PHE A 1254 -8.61 28.37 19.79
C PHE A 1254 -8.72 28.05 21.29
N LEU A 1255 -9.04 26.79 21.63
CA LEU A 1255 -9.20 26.34 23.01
C LEU A 1255 -7.88 26.50 23.80
N HIS A 1256 -6.76 26.11 23.23
CA HIS A 1256 -5.45 26.25 23.90
C HIS A 1256 -5.00 27.70 24.01
N GLY A 1257 -5.04 28.47 22.91
CA GLY A 1257 -4.52 29.84 22.87
C GLY A 1257 -5.37 30.87 23.63
N LEU A 1258 -6.70 30.72 23.66
CA LEU A 1258 -7.61 31.70 24.26
C LEU A 1258 -8.33 31.24 25.54
N ILE A 1259 -8.16 29.99 25.98
CA ILE A 1259 -8.69 29.49 27.28
C ILE A 1259 -7.56 28.97 28.18
N PHE A 1260 -6.80 27.98 27.74
CA PHE A 1260 -5.78 27.33 28.58
C PHE A 1260 -4.57 28.23 28.84
N LEU A 1261 -3.97 28.81 27.79
CA LEU A 1261 -2.78 29.66 27.88
C LEU A 1261 -2.98 30.90 28.77
N PRO A 1262 -4.08 31.68 28.70
CA PRO A 1262 -4.33 32.78 29.63
C PRO A 1262 -4.46 32.33 31.10
N VAL A 1263 -5.07 31.17 31.36
CA VAL A 1263 -5.16 30.58 32.70
C VAL A 1263 -3.76 30.21 33.22
N LEU A 1264 -2.97 29.51 32.39
CA LEU A 1264 -1.60 29.09 32.69
C LEU A 1264 -0.68 30.30 32.98
N LEU A 1265 -0.70 31.31 32.10
CA LEU A 1265 0.04 32.56 32.29
C LEU A 1265 -0.37 33.31 33.57
N SER A 1266 -1.66 33.31 33.92
CA SER A 1266 -2.13 33.94 35.16
C SER A 1266 -1.64 33.27 36.46
N LEU A 1267 -1.13 32.03 36.36
CA LEU A 1267 -0.63 31.24 37.48
C LEU A 1267 0.91 31.17 37.47
N CYS A 1268 1.50 30.54 36.45
CA CYS A 1268 2.94 30.29 36.35
C CYS A 1268 3.68 31.26 35.43
N GLY A 1269 2.99 32.16 34.72
CA GLY A 1269 3.60 33.10 33.76
C GLY A 1269 4.76 33.95 34.33
N PRO A 1270 5.70 34.39 33.48
CA PRO A 1270 6.95 35.03 33.89
C PRO A 1270 6.72 36.36 34.64
N PRO A 1271 7.62 36.76 35.55
CA PRO A 1271 7.55 38.05 36.24
C PRO A 1271 7.63 39.23 35.27
N THR A 1272 7.18 40.41 35.70
CA THR A 1272 7.33 41.66 34.94
C THR A 1272 8.80 42.03 34.83
N LYS A 1273 9.32 42.20 33.59
CA LYS A 1273 10.65 42.80 33.38
C LYS A 1273 10.67 44.30 33.73
N TRP A 1274 9.51 44.96 33.73
CA TRP A 1274 9.37 46.36 34.11
C TRP A 1274 9.03 46.47 35.61
N ALA A 1275 9.93 47.07 36.39
CA ALA A 1275 9.67 47.37 37.80
C ALA A 1275 8.74 48.59 37.94
N LYS A 1276 7.88 48.59 38.98
CA LYS A 1276 7.28 49.84 39.47
C LYS A 1276 8.41 50.75 40.00
N PRO A 1277 8.32 52.08 39.82
CA PRO A 1277 9.15 52.99 40.62
C PRO A 1277 8.97 52.67 42.10
N LYS A 1278 10.07 52.52 42.84
CA LYS A 1278 9.99 52.60 44.30
C LYS A 1278 9.72 54.06 44.64
N GLU A 1279 8.61 54.29 45.32
CA GLU A 1279 8.26 55.57 45.91
C GLU A 1279 9.36 55.94 46.92
N GLN A 1280 10.24 56.88 46.53
CA GLN A 1280 11.27 57.38 47.43
C GLN A 1280 10.59 58.25 48.48
N SER A 1281 10.54 57.75 49.71
CA SER A 1281 10.13 58.51 50.89
C SER A 1281 10.89 59.83 50.93
N GLN A 1282 10.17 60.94 50.76
CA GLN A 1282 10.75 62.27 50.79
C GLN A 1282 11.43 62.49 52.16
N PRO A 1283 12.66 63.02 52.21
CA PRO A 1283 13.18 63.58 53.45
C PRO A 1283 12.28 64.76 53.86
N PRO A 1284 12.00 64.97 55.16
CA PRO A 1284 11.16 66.07 55.60
C PRO A 1284 11.79 67.41 55.22
N SER A 1285 11.03 68.23 54.49
CA SER A 1285 11.44 69.58 54.11
C SER A 1285 11.64 70.45 55.35
N ALA A 1286 12.87 70.86 55.62
CA ALA A 1286 13.14 71.90 56.61
C ALA A 1286 12.42 73.20 56.22
N SER A 1287 11.87 73.90 57.20
CA SER A 1287 11.13 75.16 57.02
C SER A 1287 12.01 76.28 56.51
N SER A 1288 11.49 77.08 55.57
CA SER A 1288 12.06 78.38 55.23
C SER A 1288 11.85 79.38 56.36
N GLU A 1289 12.90 80.09 56.74
CA GLU A 1289 12.79 81.47 57.24
C GLU A 1289 13.70 82.37 56.40
N ARG A 1290 13.10 83.42 55.82
CA ARG A 1290 13.66 84.75 55.47
C ARG A 1290 15.06 84.74 54.82
N THR A 1291 15.20 85.13 53.56
CA THR A 1291 14.65 86.37 52.96
C THR A 1291 14.17 86.20 51.52
#